data_AF-A0A843BBN1-F1
#
_entry.id   AF-A0A843BBN1-F1
#
_cell.length_a   1.000
_cell.length_b   1.000
_cell.length_c   1.000
_cell.angle_alpha   90.00
_cell.angle_beta   90.00
_cell.angle_gamma   90.00
#
_symmetry.space_group_name_H-M   'P 1'
#
loop_
_entity.id
_entity.type
_entity.pdbx_description
1 polymer ?
#
loop_
_entity_poly.entity_id
_entity_poly.type
_entity_poly.pdbx_seq_one_letter_code
_entity_poly.pdbx_strand_id
1 'polypeptide(L)'
;MQNLKSNAARAHERPTTVPLWLIALLTVLICGALWLLFPKTDLERQLADTRDESELSMNYLINLLRSDPDNERLQALLKAKELRQVEIKRAAEEASRHALPPAAAAAWKKWQALYTNYQEAEKLSSKSTRQIDLLHPQVLEALRAIPREDLNQEQVLYLASSSLVLRDIPLALSLYEDLAQSTEDASQKSQIYAEASRQLLGFSQYDDASRLLKKASEVTGNSTQSREYLLNAIQVLQAANRSKDALALAESNLETLGNEPFVLRKLIELARAAGQPATAEKYVKQLLKISLLQQWNEFEQVATAQPVFDDGAWALQYTPEASEGWSLHKTALSNTAPKASAPVLPFDDQTYKLAYDVFLENKNLEDALRIAQAAVKQSPQNIAWRERLAHVAEWTTHAQLALDNWLFIAQATQREDAWKAVLRLAPGLFDDRALIAGLQHQLSQRPNDPALLQSLVQTYERQGNPQLAIDFLLRHGNSPQTLIMLARVAERTGQNKLALDTWKRLLAAPEQRTPANAMPAAAIALLEGEPEIGLRWLEDSQSLLQQPMQDEADYWRFMGSLAQRQRDERVAAQAFRKLLDTPDSDISDYDGLISILLHRDRNEAAQLSLRAWERFQSLRHLTQAFYLLEESGNSSQVGKHLKQALASPDIATRLKRQPTFYHVLGMYYERTRSPEKAREAFLSGLALMPDSLQLRQSLLWLLIDTQNTVELKNLLARVEESWAKDAEMHGALAAANQNLSRSAVALNRYLRPHLQDNSEDFLWMMGYADALEQNQQADLAWRLRRDLWLKQTPSTQKKRSAQEWLTPEGLDKVQRQARTRLMLNRSYGDDELAIMRELMRQDLKSSKTREYSTEAAELAIAWLQDKGEYAAERGYLWQQYARNRSKKRNAPIWAQITTAIAEKDTAQVGALLERYDDKLPRHDYLASAVMVGDVRLAQTVGFETLNNQPTDDDLHTSLTEQLLAVSHFAEYSQSQRYLSGIDETEQKLSWYHPLNSRWAIEIDADYTRRTSNNSSFVSRPSSERGMGLRLRRVSQSGSTDLLIGERRSLDTYNPMQLTHSQSVGNRWSIQGSLGTELSMQDTLAMRMGGMKDRAALGATYQISRQDRVGLEMAGERYFVQTGGGRIGSGQHATLQYTHTYRSEAPSLEFGAFTSWHSYSRMSPSALNGRNAEILRYLPAGSSASSDYLLPGSFRFSGVQVSTNMRYAQDYTRRLQPFASLALTNHSLNGSGYEARIGFAGNILGPDHLMLGFNLSKTGLTNTGINRELLLTYRLHY
;
A
#
# COMPACT_ATOMS: atom_id res chain seq x y z
N MET A 1 69.11 -62.61 4.87
CA MET A 1 70.56 -62.53 5.16
C MET A 1 70.84 -61.31 6.03
N GLN A 2 72.09 -61.07 6.42
CA GLN A 2 72.45 -60.27 7.59
C GLN A 2 72.50 -58.74 7.37
N ASN A 3 72.58 -58.01 8.49
CA ASN A 3 72.78 -56.56 8.56
C ASN A 3 74.13 -56.10 7.98
N LEU A 4 74.17 -54.86 7.47
CA LEU A 4 75.27 -53.92 7.70
C LEU A 4 74.74 -52.47 7.64
N LYS A 5 75.47 -51.50 8.21
CA LYS A 5 75.01 -50.12 8.48
C LYS A 5 75.89 -49.06 7.80
N SER A 6 75.35 -47.83 7.75
CA SER A 6 76.09 -46.54 7.71
C SER A 6 76.71 -46.14 6.36
N ASN A 7 76.89 -44.86 6.00
CA ASN A 7 76.49 -43.61 6.69
C ASN A 7 76.42 -42.43 5.71
N ALA A 8 75.41 -41.56 5.83
CA ALA A 8 75.45 -40.13 5.43
C ALA A 8 74.14 -39.43 5.86
N ALA A 9 74.16 -38.63 6.93
CA ALA A 9 72.96 -37.93 7.39
C ALA A 9 72.82 -36.55 6.71
N ARG A 10 71.61 -36.24 6.21
CA ARG A 10 71.08 -34.87 6.18
C ARG A 10 69.96 -34.78 7.22
N ALA A 11 69.88 -33.65 7.92
CA ALA A 11 69.00 -33.50 9.07
C ALA A 11 67.53 -33.71 8.67
N HIS A 12 66.81 -34.54 9.42
CA HIS A 12 65.35 -34.55 9.37
C HIS A 12 64.83 -33.27 10.05
N GLU A 13 64.25 -32.34 9.27
CA GLU A 13 63.21 -31.49 9.82
C GLU A 13 62.13 -32.41 10.40
N ARG A 14 61.75 -32.22 11.66
CA ARG A 14 60.59 -32.91 12.22
C ARG A 14 59.35 -32.47 11.42
N PRO A 15 58.37 -33.35 11.16
CA PRO A 15 57.12 -32.95 10.53
C PRO A 15 56.36 -32.01 11.47
N THR A 16 56.57 -30.70 11.31
CA THR A 16 55.79 -29.68 12.00
C THR A 16 54.38 -29.67 11.45
N THR A 17 53.40 -29.73 12.34
CA THR A 17 52.01 -29.44 12.04
C THR A 17 51.87 -28.02 11.49
N VAL A 18 50.75 -27.75 10.79
CA VAL A 18 50.46 -26.50 10.08
C VAL A 18 50.92 -25.27 10.89
N PRO A 19 51.79 -24.40 10.33
CA PRO A 19 52.38 -23.31 11.09
C PRO A 19 51.32 -22.28 11.51
N LEU A 20 51.42 -21.78 12.74
CA LEU A 20 50.40 -20.96 13.40
C LEU A 20 49.92 -19.73 12.58
N TRP A 21 50.80 -19.11 11.80
CA TRP A 21 50.44 -17.98 10.94
C TRP A 21 49.38 -18.33 9.88
N LEU A 22 49.39 -19.57 9.40
CA LEU A 22 48.47 -20.07 8.37
C LEU A 22 47.08 -20.37 8.96
N ILE A 23 47.02 -20.75 10.24
CA ILE A 23 45.78 -20.87 11.01
C ILE A 23 45.16 -19.48 11.23
N ALA A 24 45.97 -18.50 11.65
CA ALA A 24 45.51 -17.12 11.88
C ALA A 24 44.95 -16.47 10.60
N LEU A 25 45.62 -16.67 9.46
CA LEU A 25 45.17 -16.16 8.15
C LEU A 25 43.80 -16.72 7.76
N LEU A 26 43.52 -18.00 8.06
CA LEU A 26 42.22 -18.63 7.82
C LEU A 26 41.12 -18.05 8.70
N THR A 27 41.41 -17.70 9.97
CA THR A 27 40.45 -17.01 10.85
C THR A 27 40.09 -15.61 10.32
N VAL A 28 41.08 -14.82 9.87
CA VAL A 28 40.86 -13.46 9.37
C VAL A 28 39.96 -13.43 8.14
N LEU A 29 40.15 -14.36 7.19
CA LEU A 29 39.31 -14.46 5.99
C LEU A 29 37.83 -14.72 6.31
N ILE A 30 37.55 -15.58 7.31
CA ILE A 30 36.18 -15.89 7.74
C ILE A 30 35.52 -14.66 8.39
N CYS A 31 36.24 -13.93 9.24
CA CYS A 31 35.72 -12.71 9.86
C CYS A 31 35.46 -11.59 8.83
N GLY A 32 36.33 -11.41 7.83
CA GLY A 32 36.13 -10.43 6.76
C GLY A 32 34.89 -10.71 5.90
N ALA A 33 34.62 -11.98 5.59
CA ALA A 33 33.43 -12.37 4.84
C ALA A 33 32.10 -12.08 5.57
N LEU A 34 32.09 -12.16 6.90
CA LEU A 34 30.91 -11.86 7.72
C LEU A 34 30.58 -10.36 7.77
N TRP A 35 31.60 -9.49 7.71
CA TRP A 35 31.43 -8.03 7.78
C TRP A 35 30.77 -7.45 6.51
N LEU A 36 31.04 -8.03 5.34
CA LEU A 36 30.55 -7.56 4.04
C LEU A 36 29.06 -7.85 3.76
N LEU A 37 28.37 -8.60 4.62
CA LEU A 37 27.00 -9.09 4.36
C LEU A 37 25.86 -8.12 4.76
N PHE A 38 26.16 -6.95 5.32
CA PHE A 38 25.14 -6.05 5.89
C PHE A 38 25.32 -4.56 5.47
N PRO A 39 24.81 -4.14 4.30
CA PRO A 39 24.72 -2.73 3.91
C PRO A 39 23.55 -2.03 4.62
N LYS A 40 23.76 -0.80 5.11
CA LYS A 40 22.86 -0.15 6.11
C LYS A 40 22.12 1.10 5.62
N THR A 41 22.29 1.47 4.35
CA THR A 41 22.02 2.82 3.83
C THR A 41 20.55 3.21 3.60
N ASP A 42 19.62 2.26 3.54
CA ASP A 42 18.21 2.57 3.25
C ASP A 42 17.47 3.16 4.46
N LEU A 43 17.78 2.68 5.67
CA LEU A 43 17.07 3.05 6.90
C LEU A 43 17.42 4.48 7.35
N GLU A 44 18.62 4.95 6.99
CA GLU A 44 19.07 6.34 7.12
C GLU A 44 18.09 7.31 6.44
N ARG A 45 17.59 6.94 5.25
CA ARG A 45 16.83 7.83 4.37
C ARG A 45 15.43 8.13 4.90
N GLN A 46 14.75 7.15 5.52
CA GLN A 46 13.41 7.35 6.11
C GLN A 46 13.44 8.16 7.42
N LEU A 47 14.57 8.18 8.14
CA LEU A 47 14.74 8.98 9.35
C LEU A 47 15.10 10.46 9.06
N ALA A 48 15.46 10.78 7.81
CA ALA A 48 15.76 12.14 7.36
C ALA A 48 14.51 13.00 7.16
N ASP A 49 13.50 12.48 6.43
CA ASP A 49 12.35 13.28 5.96
C ASP A 49 11.27 13.53 7.02
N THR A 50 11.28 12.78 8.12
CA THR A 50 10.26 12.89 9.18
C THR A 50 10.53 14.06 10.13
N ARG A 51 9.64 15.08 10.09
CA ARG A 51 9.53 16.16 11.09
C ARG A 51 8.86 15.72 12.41
N ASP A 52 8.98 14.44 12.76
CA ASP A 52 8.63 13.95 14.10
C ASP A 52 9.88 14.07 14.97
N GLU A 53 9.78 14.89 16.01
CA GLU A 53 10.90 15.31 16.87
C GLU A 53 10.76 14.74 18.30
N SER A 54 9.90 13.73 18.47
CA SER A 54 9.70 13.02 19.74
C SER A 54 10.91 12.18 20.18
N GLU A 55 11.11 12.01 21.50
CA GLU A 55 12.21 11.20 22.07
C GLU A 55 12.26 9.75 21.57
N LEU A 56 11.13 9.21 21.12
CA LEU A 56 11.04 7.85 20.60
C LEU A 56 11.89 7.67 19.34
N SER A 57 11.93 8.69 18.46
CA SER A 57 12.77 8.69 17.27
C SER A 57 14.27 8.67 17.62
N MET A 58 14.64 9.45 18.64
CA MET A 58 16.02 9.58 19.14
C MET A 58 16.56 8.25 19.66
N ASN A 59 15.80 7.59 20.53
CA ASN A 59 16.17 6.29 21.12
C ASN A 59 16.21 5.16 20.09
N TYR A 60 15.46 5.27 18.99
CA TYR A 60 15.56 4.33 17.87
C TYR A 60 16.88 4.49 17.12
N LEU A 61 17.28 5.74 16.86
CA LEU A 61 18.50 6.08 16.11
C LEU A 61 19.79 5.75 16.90
N ILE A 62 19.77 5.99 18.22
CA ILE A 62 20.87 5.60 19.13
C ILE A 62 21.04 4.07 19.20
N ASN A 63 19.94 3.30 19.21
CA ASN A 63 20.05 1.83 19.19
C ASN A 63 20.55 1.28 17.84
N LEU A 64 20.35 1.99 16.72
CA LEU A 64 20.96 1.65 15.43
C LEU A 64 22.48 1.87 15.43
N LEU A 65 22.97 2.99 15.96
CA LEU A 65 24.42 3.24 16.09
C LEU A 65 25.11 2.31 17.11
N ARG A 66 24.34 1.67 18.00
CA ARG A 66 24.83 0.56 18.84
C ARG A 66 25.16 -0.71 18.05
N SER A 67 24.54 -0.93 16.89
CA SER A 67 24.82 -2.06 16.00
C SER A 67 25.70 -1.69 14.80
N ASP A 68 25.94 -0.40 14.56
CA ASP A 68 27.01 0.07 13.68
C ASP A 68 27.69 1.36 14.17
N PRO A 69 28.73 1.27 15.01
CA PRO A 69 29.38 2.45 15.59
C PRO A 69 29.98 3.41 14.57
N ASP A 70 30.48 2.90 13.44
CA ASP A 70 31.36 3.63 12.51
C ASP A 70 30.64 4.23 11.29
N ASN A 71 29.31 4.14 11.22
CA ASN A 71 28.56 4.65 10.06
C ASN A 71 28.55 6.18 10.03
N GLU A 72 29.39 6.80 9.20
CA GLU A 72 29.46 8.27 9.08
C GLU A 72 28.13 8.94 8.73
N ARG A 73 27.19 8.27 8.05
CA ARG A 73 25.88 8.85 7.69
C ARG A 73 24.84 8.73 8.79
N LEU A 74 24.73 7.58 9.46
CA LEU A 74 23.92 7.50 10.69
C LEU A 74 24.55 8.33 11.79
N GLN A 75 25.88 8.43 11.89
CA GLN A 75 26.56 9.39 12.76
C GLN A 75 26.28 10.84 12.34
N ALA A 76 26.18 11.16 11.04
CA ALA A 76 25.86 12.50 10.56
C ALA A 76 24.38 12.86 10.75
N LEU A 77 23.47 11.89 10.66
CA LEU A 77 22.03 12.09 10.83
C LEU A 77 21.63 12.02 12.31
N LEU A 78 22.26 11.15 13.11
CA LEU A 78 22.32 11.32 14.55
C LEU A 78 22.93 12.68 14.84
N LYS A 79 24.11 13.06 14.35
CA LYS A 79 24.63 14.43 14.51
C LYS A 79 23.74 15.51 13.91
N ALA A 80 22.72 15.26 13.09
CA ALA A 80 21.83 16.31 12.57
C ALA A 80 20.55 16.44 13.40
N LYS A 81 19.95 15.33 13.86
CA LYS A 81 18.85 15.34 14.83
C LYS A 81 19.36 15.55 16.25
N GLU A 82 20.56 15.10 16.59
CA GLU A 82 21.38 15.60 17.69
C GLU A 82 21.83 17.00 17.41
N LEU A 83 22.40 17.48 16.30
CA LEU A 83 22.72 18.92 16.21
C LEU A 83 21.46 19.77 16.34
N ARG A 84 20.26 19.33 15.94
CA ARG A 84 19.01 20.08 16.15
C ARG A 84 18.38 19.90 17.53
N GLN A 85 18.39 18.71 18.13
CA GLN A 85 17.92 18.50 19.51
C GLN A 85 18.98 18.95 20.52
N VAL A 86 20.25 19.00 20.14
CA VAL A 86 21.30 19.83 20.72
C VAL A 86 20.88 21.25 20.45
N GLU A 87 20.72 21.82 19.25
CA GLU A 87 20.27 23.21 19.06
C GLU A 87 18.91 23.59 19.72
N ILE A 88 18.12 22.64 20.22
CA ILE A 88 17.09 22.84 21.27
C ILE A 88 17.68 22.73 22.69
N LYS A 89 18.41 21.66 23.05
CA LYS A 89 19.29 21.51 24.25
C LYS A 89 20.59 22.35 24.20
N ARG A 90 20.67 23.43 23.41
CA ARG A 90 21.87 24.20 22.96
C ARG A 90 21.46 25.51 22.30
N ALA A 91 20.18 25.75 22.04
CA ALA A 91 19.52 26.92 22.57
C ALA A 91 19.49 26.82 24.12
N ALA A 92 19.03 25.71 24.70
CA ALA A 92 19.02 25.50 26.15
C ALA A 92 20.39 25.16 26.79
N GLU A 93 21.41 24.76 26.03
CA GLU A 93 22.82 24.83 26.46
C GLU A 93 23.56 26.08 25.96
N GLU A 94 23.19 26.83 24.91
CA GLU A 94 23.84 28.16 24.71
C GLU A 94 23.32 29.17 25.71
N ALA A 95 22.06 29.05 26.15
CA ALA A 95 21.54 29.60 27.41
C ALA A 95 21.80 28.69 28.64
N SER A 96 22.84 27.83 28.58
CA SER A 96 23.57 27.32 29.76
C SER A 96 25.10 27.37 29.64
N ARG A 97 25.64 27.90 28.53
CA ARG A 97 27.07 28.07 28.19
C ARG A 97 27.42 29.55 28.07
N HIS A 98 26.47 30.41 27.71
CA HIS A 98 26.34 31.69 28.40
C HIS A 98 26.13 31.35 29.87
N ALA A 99 27.01 31.88 30.71
CA ALA A 99 27.30 31.27 32.01
C ALA A 99 26.18 31.54 33.02
N LEU A 100 25.15 30.69 33.01
CA LEU A 100 24.18 30.58 34.11
C LEU A 100 24.97 30.54 35.44
N PRO A 101 24.72 31.46 36.39
CA PRO A 101 25.41 31.48 37.66
C PRO A 101 25.37 30.10 38.33
N PRO A 102 26.42 29.66 39.04
CA PRO A 102 26.64 28.24 39.38
C PRO A 102 25.51 27.56 40.19
N ALA A 103 24.60 28.32 40.79
CA ALA A 103 23.37 27.80 41.40
C ALA A 103 22.31 27.37 40.37
N ALA A 104 22.09 28.15 39.30
CA ALA A 104 21.04 27.90 38.31
C ALA A 104 21.32 26.64 37.47
N ALA A 105 22.57 26.45 37.05
CA ALA A 105 23.01 25.26 36.32
C ALA A 105 22.84 23.97 37.14
N ALA A 106 22.99 24.04 38.47
CA ALA A 106 22.74 22.91 39.36
C ALA A 106 21.24 22.57 39.50
N ALA A 107 20.38 23.59 39.57
CA ALA A 107 18.93 23.43 39.64
C ALA A 107 18.36 22.77 38.37
N TRP A 108 18.69 23.31 37.18
CA TRP A 108 18.26 22.78 35.88
C TRP A 108 18.64 21.30 35.73
N LYS A 109 19.91 20.97 36.04
CA LYS A 109 20.44 19.60 35.90
C LYS A 109 19.80 18.61 36.87
N LYS A 110 19.39 19.06 38.08
CA LYS A 110 18.60 18.26 39.03
C LYS A 110 17.18 18.00 38.51
N TRP A 111 16.50 19.04 38.01
CA TRP A 111 15.16 18.89 37.43
C TRP A 111 15.16 17.92 36.26
N GLN A 112 16.04 18.12 35.28
CA GLN A 112 16.03 17.37 34.03
C GLN A 112 16.23 15.86 34.30
N ALA A 113 17.13 15.49 35.22
CA ALA A 113 17.33 14.11 35.63
C ALA A 113 16.08 13.48 36.29
N LEU A 114 15.35 14.24 37.12
CA LEU A 114 14.10 13.76 37.72
C LEU A 114 12.98 13.63 36.67
N TYR A 115 12.90 14.58 35.73
CA TYR A 115 11.87 14.57 34.68
C TYR A 115 12.03 13.40 33.72
N THR A 116 13.26 13.06 33.31
CA THR A 116 13.53 11.86 32.51
C THR A 116 13.11 10.58 33.24
N ASN A 117 13.47 10.44 34.52
CA ASN A 117 13.06 9.28 35.35
C ASN A 117 11.53 9.15 35.47
N TYR A 118 10.82 10.27 35.58
CA TYR A 118 9.35 10.31 35.61
C TYR A 118 8.75 9.85 34.27
N GLN A 119 9.25 10.37 33.16
CA GLN A 119 8.81 9.97 31.82
C GLN A 119 9.10 8.48 31.54
N GLU A 120 10.22 7.93 32.01
CA GLU A 120 10.48 6.48 31.95
C GLU A 120 9.51 5.67 32.82
N ALA A 121 9.14 6.16 34.00
CA ALA A 121 8.17 5.49 34.86
C ALA A 121 6.75 5.46 34.25
N GLU A 122 6.32 6.54 33.58
CA GLU A 122 5.07 6.59 32.81
C GLU A 122 5.10 5.65 31.59
N LYS A 123 6.22 5.57 30.86
CA LYS A 123 6.40 4.67 29.71
C LYS A 123 6.28 3.17 30.08
N LEU A 124 6.32 2.81 31.36
CA LEU A 124 6.20 1.45 31.90
C LEU A 124 4.86 1.16 32.63
N SER A 125 3.86 2.04 32.47
CA SER A 125 2.58 2.22 33.19
C SER A 125 1.78 1.03 33.80
N SER A 126 2.07 -0.23 33.49
CA SER A 126 1.31 -1.40 33.98
C SER A 126 1.80 -1.98 35.32
N LYS A 127 2.94 -1.53 35.87
CA LYS A 127 3.52 -2.06 37.13
C LYS A 127 4.10 -1.02 38.10
N SER A 128 4.14 0.26 37.72
CA SER A 128 5.00 1.29 38.34
C SER A 128 4.25 2.44 39.02
N THR A 129 2.91 2.38 39.19
CA THR A 129 2.07 3.50 39.67
C THR A 129 2.63 4.23 40.90
N ARG A 130 2.95 3.49 41.98
CA ARG A 130 3.54 4.06 43.21
C ARG A 130 4.85 4.83 43.02
N GLN A 131 5.58 4.56 41.94
CA GLN A 131 6.84 5.22 41.62
C GLN A 131 6.60 6.51 40.82
N ILE A 132 5.55 6.55 39.99
CA ILE A 132 5.06 7.77 39.34
C ILE A 132 4.51 8.73 40.41
N ASP A 133 3.69 8.23 41.34
CA ASP A 133 3.12 8.99 42.46
C ASP A 133 4.19 9.66 43.35
N LEU A 134 5.35 9.01 43.50
CA LEU A 134 6.49 9.52 44.27
C LEU A 134 7.36 10.51 43.45
N LEU A 135 7.49 10.32 42.14
CA LEU A 135 8.33 11.15 41.28
C LEU A 135 7.66 12.46 40.84
N HIS A 136 6.35 12.45 40.54
CA HIS A 136 5.60 13.62 40.07
C HIS A 136 5.83 14.90 40.92
N PRO A 137 5.67 14.88 42.26
CA PRO A 137 5.90 16.08 43.07
C PRO A 137 7.37 16.51 43.07
N GLN A 138 8.33 15.57 43.06
CA GLN A 138 9.76 15.88 43.05
C GLN A 138 10.19 16.55 41.73
N VAL A 139 9.58 16.15 40.61
CA VAL A 139 9.76 16.79 39.30
C VAL A 139 9.22 18.21 39.32
N LEU A 140 7.99 18.42 39.79
CA LEU A 140 7.36 19.74 39.84
C LEU A 140 8.09 20.70 40.79
N GLU A 141 8.54 20.21 41.94
CA GLU A 141 9.36 20.99 42.88
C GLU A 141 10.69 21.41 42.24
N ALA A 142 11.38 20.49 41.56
CA ALA A 142 12.64 20.80 40.88
C ALA A 142 12.45 21.73 39.67
N LEU A 143 11.34 21.60 38.92
CA LEU A 143 10.97 22.47 37.80
C LEU A 143 10.78 23.92 38.26
N ARG A 144 10.03 24.11 39.35
CA ARG A 144 9.74 25.42 39.95
C ARG A 144 10.98 26.06 40.60
N ALA A 145 12.00 25.29 40.91
CA ALA A 145 13.26 25.76 41.51
C ALA A 145 14.30 26.27 40.49
N ILE A 146 13.98 26.29 39.19
CA ILE A 146 14.85 26.83 38.15
C ILE A 146 14.75 28.37 38.13
N PRO A 147 15.86 29.13 38.29
CA PRO A 147 15.87 30.58 38.12
C PRO A 147 15.53 30.98 36.68
N ARG A 148 14.65 31.97 36.49
CA ARG A 148 14.09 32.33 35.17
C ARG A 148 14.81 33.46 34.45
N GLU A 149 15.47 34.34 35.20
CA GLU A 149 15.86 35.69 34.74
C GLU A 149 16.93 35.68 33.62
N ASP A 150 17.70 34.59 33.51
CA ASP A 150 18.75 34.39 32.50
C ASP A 150 18.36 33.38 31.39
N LEU A 151 17.10 32.94 31.30
CA LEU A 151 16.64 31.92 30.33
C LEU A 151 16.22 32.53 28.98
N ASN A 152 16.38 31.76 27.89
CA ASN A 152 15.97 32.18 26.55
C ASN A 152 14.55 31.72 26.15
N GLN A 153 14.05 32.28 25.05
CA GLN A 153 12.70 32.03 24.52
C GLN A 153 12.38 30.54 24.32
N GLU A 154 13.32 29.76 23.79
CA GLU A 154 13.10 28.33 23.52
C GLU A 154 13.12 27.48 24.81
N GLN A 155 13.97 27.82 25.78
CA GLN A 155 13.90 27.24 27.13
C GLN A 155 12.53 27.51 27.77
N VAL A 156 12.05 28.76 27.74
CA VAL A 156 10.77 29.16 28.36
C VAL A 156 9.59 28.43 27.71
N LEU A 157 9.56 28.29 26.37
CA LEU A 157 8.57 27.48 25.66
C LEU A 157 8.62 25.99 26.01
N TYR A 158 9.83 25.42 26.14
CA TYR A 158 10.02 24.02 26.54
C TYR A 158 9.53 23.77 27.97
N LEU A 159 9.83 24.67 28.91
CA LEU A 159 9.33 24.60 30.28
C LEU A 159 7.80 24.80 30.33
N ALA A 160 7.22 25.70 29.51
CA ALA A 160 5.78 25.93 29.47
C ALA A 160 4.99 24.69 28.99
N SER A 161 5.43 24.08 27.89
CA SER A 161 4.84 22.84 27.37
C SER A 161 5.04 21.65 28.31
N SER A 162 6.23 21.49 28.91
CA SER A 162 6.48 20.49 29.95
C SER A 162 5.57 20.68 31.18
N SER A 163 5.27 21.94 31.54
CA SER A 163 4.35 22.27 32.64
C SER A 163 2.91 21.86 32.33
N LEU A 164 2.42 22.08 31.10
CA LEU A 164 1.10 21.59 30.67
C LEU A 164 1.02 20.05 30.72
N VAL A 165 2.05 19.34 30.25
CA VAL A 165 2.13 17.87 30.31
C VAL A 165 2.09 17.36 31.75
N LEU A 166 2.83 18.01 32.67
CA LEU A 166 2.81 17.70 34.11
C LEU A 166 1.54 18.21 34.84
N ARG A 167 0.63 18.88 34.12
CA ARG A 167 -0.64 19.49 34.57
C ARG A 167 -0.51 20.71 35.49
N ASP A 168 0.64 21.37 35.49
CA ASP A 168 0.88 22.64 36.20
C ASP A 168 0.51 23.85 35.33
N ILE A 169 -0.80 24.01 35.08
CA ILE A 169 -1.36 25.05 34.20
C ILE A 169 -0.97 26.48 34.64
N PRO A 170 -0.97 26.86 35.94
CA PRO A 170 -0.54 28.19 36.36
C PRO A 170 0.93 28.49 36.04
N LEU A 171 1.80 27.47 36.12
CA LEU A 171 3.20 27.61 35.75
C LEU A 171 3.35 27.82 34.24
N ALA A 172 2.66 27.03 33.42
CA ALA A 172 2.63 27.21 31.97
C ALA A 172 2.12 28.60 31.56
N LEU A 173 1.02 29.08 32.17
CA LEU A 173 0.48 30.42 31.96
C LEU A 173 1.51 31.50 32.30
N SER A 174 2.23 31.37 33.43
CA SER A 174 3.29 32.32 33.78
C SER A 174 4.42 32.34 32.75
N LEU A 175 4.83 31.18 32.23
CA LEU A 175 5.93 31.09 31.26
C LEU A 175 5.53 31.64 29.87
N TYR A 176 4.30 31.43 29.43
CA TYR A 176 3.78 32.10 28.21
C TYR A 176 3.65 33.61 28.38
N GLU A 177 3.30 34.08 29.57
CA GLU A 177 3.24 35.51 29.90
C GLU A 177 4.64 36.15 29.93
N ASP A 178 5.60 35.54 30.65
CA ASP A 178 7.01 35.96 30.72
C ASP A 178 7.62 36.06 29.30
N LEU A 179 7.30 35.09 28.44
CA LEU A 179 7.73 35.06 27.04
C LEU A 179 7.08 36.15 26.18
N ALA A 180 5.76 36.31 26.29
CA ALA A 180 5.06 37.35 25.57
C ALA A 180 5.56 38.73 26.01
N GLN A 181 5.83 38.95 27.31
CA GLN A 181 6.33 40.22 27.82
C GLN A 181 7.75 40.55 27.32
N SER A 182 8.65 39.56 27.25
CA SER A 182 10.01 39.72 26.69
C SER A 182 10.08 39.85 25.16
N THR A 183 9.00 39.55 24.44
CA THR A 183 8.90 39.75 22.97
C THR A 183 8.45 41.18 22.64
N GLU A 184 9.24 41.95 21.89
CA GLU A 184 8.89 43.34 21.50
C GLU A 184 7.94 43.44 20.29
N ASP A 185 8.00 42.51 19.31
CA ASP A 185 7.10 42.56 18.14
C ASP A 185 5.65 42.22 18.54
N ALA A 186 4.77 43.20 18.43
CA ALA A 186 3.33 43.09 18.68
C ALA A 186 2.65 42.00 17.81
N SER A 187 3.13 41.74 16.59
CA SER A 187 2.57 40.69 15.74
C SER A 187 2.82 39.31 16.34
N GLN A 188 4.09 38.95 16.56
CA GLN A 188 4.48 37.71 17.24
C GLN A 188 3.88 37.60 18.65
N LYS A 189 3.88 38.69 19.43
CA LYS A 189 3.28 38.74 20.78
C LYS A 189 1.78 38.40 20.77
N SER A 190 1.02 38.90 19.80
CA SER A 190 -0.40 38.57 19.63
C SER A 190 -0.61 37.10 19.19
N GLN A 191 0.28 36.56 18.36
CA GLN A 191 0.26 35.16 17.94
C GLN A 191 0.58 34.21 19.10
N ILE A 192 1.57 34.52 19.96
CA ILE A 192 1.90 33.76 21.16
C ILE A 192 0.69 33.64 22.09
N TYR A 193 -0.04 34.73 22.36
CA TYR A 193 -1.28 34.67 23.16
C TYR A 193 -2.39 33.85 22.48
N ALA A 194 -2.56 33.98 21.16
CA ALA A 194 -3.54 33.20 20.40
C ALA A 194 -3.17 31.70 20.29
N GLU A 195 -1.90 31.33 20.41
CA GLU A 195 -1.43 29.94 20.44
C GLU A 195 -1.51 29.33 21.82
N ALA A 196 -1.11 30.06 22.87
CA ALA A 196 -1.35 29.68 24.26
C ALA A 196 -2.85 29.45 24.52
N SER A 197 -3.72 30.35 24.04
CA SER A 197 -5.17 30.17 24.12
C SER A 197 -5.66 28.89 23.42
N ARG A 198 -5.10 28.56 22.24
CA ARG A 198 -5.50 27.36 21.50
C ARG A 198 -5.03 26.08 22.18
N GLN A 199 -3.84 26.05 22.78
CA GLN A 199 -3.39 24.91 23.59
C GLN A 199 -4.23 24.74 24.86
N LEU A 200 -4.58 25.84 25.55
CA LEU A 200 -5.39 25.81 26.78
C LEU A 200 -6.85 25.38 26.56
N LEU A 201 -7.42 25.66 25.38
CA LEU A 201 -8.71 25.07 24.97
C LEU A 201 -8.64 23.54 24.85
N GLY A 202 -7.49 22.99 24.45
CA GLY A 202 -7.22 21.54 24.47
C GLY A 202 -7.22 20.90 25.87
N PHE A 203 -7.12 21.73 26.92
CA PHE A 203 -7.22 21.34 28.33
C PHE A 203 -8.46 21.96 29.03
N SER A 204 -9.47 22.39 28.26
CA SER A 204 -10.78 22.89 28.72
C SER A 204 -10.77 24.17 29.57
N GLN A 205 -9.73 25.02 29.47
CA GLN A 205 -9.62 26.25 30.28
C GLN A 205 -10.25 27.47 29.62
N TYR A 206 -11.59 27.55 29.62
CA TYR A 206 -12.35 28.58 28.91
C TYR A 206 -12.10 30.03 29.39
N ASP A 207 -12.04 30.27 30.70
CA ASP A 207 -11.84 31.63 31.24
C ASP A 207 -10.42 32.17 30.96
N ASP A 208 -9.41 31.29 30.93
CA ASP A 208 -8.03 31.67 30.58
C ASP A 208 -7.88 31.84 29.07
N ALA A 209 -8.49 30.97 28.26
CA ALA A 209 -8.55 31.14 26.81
C ALA A 209 -9.25 32.45 26.40
N SER A 210 -10.40 32.80 27.00
CA SER A 210 -11.08 34.07 26.77
C SER A 210 -10.20 35.28 27.16
N ARG A 211 -9.51 35.21 28.30
CA ARG A 211 -8.59 36.27 28.73
C ARG A 211 -7.36 36.41 27.83
N LEU A 212 -6.81 35.31 27.32
CA LEU A 212 -5.70 35.32 26.36
C LEU A 212 -6.14 35.82 24.97
N LEU A 213 -7.35 35.49 24.51
CA LEU A 213 -7.94 36.11 23.32
C LEU A 213 -8.18 37.61 23.50
N LYS A 214 -8.63 38.06 24.68
CA LYS A 214 -8.71 39.49 24.99
C LYS A 214 -7.33 40.16 24.92
N LYS A 215 -6.28 39.58 25.52
CA LYS A 215 -4.90 40.08 25.39
C LYS A 215 -4.42 40.11 23.94
N ALA A 216 -4.70 39.07 23.16
CA ALA A 216 -4.39 39.06 21.72
C ALA A 216 -5.13 40.19 20.97
N SER A 217 -6.37 40.52 21.35
CA SER A 217 -7.13 41.65 20.82
C SER A 217 -6.54 43.02 21.18
N GLU A 218 -5.96 43.15 22.36
CA GLU A 218 -5.38 44.40 22.88
C GLU A 218 -3.95 44.63 22.33
N VAL A 219 -3.24 43.56 21.96
CA VAL A 219 -1.85 43.59 21.50
C VAL A 219 -1.74 43.61 19.97
N THR A 220 -2.69 43.03 19.23
CA THR A 220 -2.63 43.09 17.76
C THR A 220 -2.88 44.52 17.25
N GLY A 221 -1.91 45.07 16.52
CA GLY A 221 -2.02 46.41 15.92
C GLY A 221 -3.05 46.52 14.78
N ASN A 222 -3.80 45.45 14.49
CA ASN A 222 -4.81 45.37 13.45
C ASN A 222 -6.22 45.44 14.06
N SER A 223 -6.90 46.58 13.90
CA SER A 223 -8.26 46.83 14.41
C SER A 223 -9.28 45.74 14.02
N THR A 224 -9.16 45.15 12.83
CA THR A 224 -10.07 44.09 12.37
C THR A 224 -9.87 42.80 13.18
N GLN A 225 -8.62 42.38 13.38
CA GLN A 225 -8.30 41.21 14.22
C GLN A 225 -8.57 41.49 15.70
N SER A 226 -8.41 42.74 16.16
CA SER A 226 -8.81 43.15 17.51
C SER A 226 -10.31 42.94 17.75
N ARG A 227 -11.17 43.46 16.86
CA ARG A 227 -12.63 43.26 16.96
C ARG A 227 -13.01 41.77 16.89
N GLU A 228 -12.33 40.98 16.05
CA GLU A 228 -12.54 39.54 15.92
C GLU A 228 -12.17 38.78 17.21
N TYR A 229 -10.96 38.97 17.75
CA TYR A 229 -10.51 38.33 18.99
C TYR A 229 -11.38 38.74 20.20
N LEU A 230 -11.84 39.99 20.28
CA LEU A 230 -12.68 40.47 21.38
C LEU A 230 -14.11 39.91 21.29
N LEU A 231 -14.69 39.79 20.09
CA LEU A 231 -15.95 39.08 19.87
C LEU A 231 -15.83 37.59 20.22
N ASN A 232 -14.72 36.94 19.84
CA ASN A 232 -14.43 35.55 20.21
C ASN A 232 -14.31 35.38 21.74
N ALA A 233 -13.66 36.32 22.45
CA ALA A 233 -13.58 36.32 23.91
C ALA A 233 -14.97 36.40 24.58
N ILE A 234 -15.87 37.26 24.08
CA ILE A 234 -17.27 37.34 24.54
C ILE A 234 -18.02 36.04 24.25
N GLN A 235 -17.84 35.45 23.07
CA GLN A 235 -18.50 34.18 22.71
C GLN A 235 -18.05 33.01 23.59
N VAL A 236 -16.77 32.92 23.97
CA VAL A 236 -16.28 31.91 24.93
C VAL A 236 -16.97 32.05 26.29
N LEU A 237 -17.17 33.28 26.79
CA LEU A 237 -17.89 33.53 28.05
C LEU A 237 -19.40 33.27 27.94
N GLN A 238 -20.00 33.45 26.76
CA GLN A 238 -21.39 33.07 26.50
C GLN A 238 -21.56 31.55 26.39
N ALA A 239 -20.61 30.83 25.78
CA ALA A 239 -20.55 29.37 25.79
C ALA A 239 -20.36 28.81 27.21
N ALA A 240 -19.65 29.53 28.08
CA ALA A 240 -19.55 29.27 29.52
C ALA A 240 -20.77 29.77 30.35
N ASN A 241 -21.84 30.28 29.69
CA ASN A 241 -23.10 30.72 30.31
C ASN A 241 -22.97 31.87 31.35
N ARG A 242 -22.06 32.83 31.11
CA ARG A 242 -21.69 33.89 32.09
C ARG A 242 -22.21 35.28 31.71
N SER A 243 -23.52 35.42 31.53
CA SER A 243 -24.17 36.59 30.89
C SER A 243 -23.99 37.95 31.59
N LYS A 244 -23.86 38.02 32.93
CA LYS A 244 -23.62 39.30 33.63
C LYS A 244 -22.20 39.84 33.37
N ASP A 245 -21.23 38.93 33.37
CA ASP A 245 -19.83 39.22 33.12
C ASP A 245 -19.61 39.54 31.63
N ALA A 246 -20.35 38.87 30.73
CA ALA A 246 -20.43 39.24 29.32
C ALA A 246 -21.07 40.62 29.08
N LEU A 247 -22.08 41.02 29.87
CA LEU A 247 -22.60 42.40 29.84
C LEU A 247 -21.56 43.41 30.29
N ALA A 248 -20.90 43.18 31.43
CA ALA A 248 -19.86 44.07 31.93
C ALA A 248 -18.68 44.18 30.95
N LEU A 249 -18.29 43.08 30.29
CA LEU A 249 -17.26 43.08 29.25
C LEU A 249 -17.73 43.84 27.99
N ALA A 250 -19.01 43.73 27.60
CA ALA A 250 -19.55 44.49 26.47
C ALA A 250 -19.64 46.00 26.80
N GLU A 251 -20.23 46.38 27.94
CA GLU A 251 -20.39 47.78 28.38
C GLU A 251 -19.04 48.49 28.55
N SER A 252 -18.02 47.81 29.05
CA SER A 252 -16.66 48.35 29.18
C SER A 252 -15.87 48.46 27.87
N ASN A 253 -16.38 47.93 26.74
CA ASN A 253 -15.72 47.92 25.43
C ASN A 253 -16.64 48.46 24.30
N LEU A 254 -17.65 49.27 24.64
CA LEU A 254 -18.63 49.76 23.65
C LEU A 254 -18.03 50.63 22.55
N GLU A 255 -16.94 51.35 22.80
CA GLU A 255 -16.25 52.13 21.76
C GLU A 255 -15.62 51.24 20.69
N THR A 256 -15.11 50.06 21.07
CA THR A 256 -14.57 49.03 20.16
C THR A 256 -15.66 48.21 19.47
N LEU A 257 -16.86 48.13 20.06
CA LEU A 257 -17.98 47.33 19.55
C LEU A 257 -18.94 48.11 18.64
N GLY A 258 -19.18 49.40 18.94
CA GLY A 258 -20.03 50.33 18.18
C GLY A 258 -21.46 50.48 18.73
N ASN A 259 -22.09 51.63 18.47
CA ASN A 259 -23.49 51.94 18.86
C ASN A 259 -24.54 51.51 17.81
N GLU A 260 -24.26 50.46 17.05
CA GLU A 260 -25.18 49.94 16.03
C GLU A 260 -26.46 49.36 16.68
N PRO A 261 -27.62 49.34 15.98
CA PRO A 261 -28.87 48.79 16.52
C PRO A 261 -28.77 47.33 17.02
N PHE A 262 -27.84 46.55 16.45
CA PHE A 262 -27.50 45.20 16.90
C PHE A 262 -26.89 45.17 18.31
N VAL A 263 -26.04 46.14 18.65
CA VAL A 263 -25.38 46.25 19.97
C VAL A 263 -26.37 46.80 21.00
N LEU A 264 -27.17 47.82 20.66
CA LEU A 264 -28.20 48.36 21.56
C LEU A 264 -29.26 47.31 21.95
N ARG A 265 -29.68 46.44 21.02
CA ARG A 265 -30.59 45.32 21.33
C ARG A 265 -29.93 44.32 22.27
N LYS A 266 -28.68 43.92 22.02
CA LYS A 266 -27.91 43.07 22.95
C LYS A 266 -27.81 43.67 24.35
N LEU A 267 -27.59 44.98 24.47
CA LEU A 267 -27.57 45.65 25.78
C LEU A 267 -28.95 45.63 26.47
N ILE A 268 -30.05 45.88 25.77
CA ILE A 268 -31.41 45.82 26.35
C ILE A 268 -31.74 44.39 26.81
N GLU A 269 -31.38 43.38 26.03
CA GLU A 269 -31.59 41.97 26.37
C GLU A 269 -30.74 41.53 27.57
N LEU A 270 -29.46 41.90 27.59
CA LEU A 270 -28.55 41.65 28.72
C LEU A 270 -28.98 42.41 29.99
N ALA A 271 -29.44 43.66 29.88
CA ALA A 271 -29.94 44.45 31.02
C ALA A 271 -31.25 43.88 31.60
N ARG A 272 -32.11 43.30 30.75
CA ARG A 272 -33.29 42.55 31.19
C ARG A 272 -32.92 41.20 31.81
N ALA A 273 -31.89 40.53 31.31
CA ALA A 273 -31.30 39.34 31.94
C ALA A 273 -30.54 39.66 33.25
N ALA A 274 -30.12 40.91 33.46
CA ALA A 274 -29.51 41.40 34.69
C ALA A 274 -30.53 41.90 35.73
N GLY A 275 -31.67 42.43 35.28
CA GLY A 275 -32.88 42.69 36.09
C GLY A 275 -33.19 44.16 36.43
N GLN A 276 -33.11 45.11 35.48
CA GLN A 276 -33.29 46.55 35.77
C GLN A 276 -34.34 47.26 34.87
N PRO A 277 -35.56 47.59 35.37
CA PRO A 277 -36.66 48.06 34.52
C PRO A 277 -36.64 49.56 34.17
N ALA A 278 -36.34 50.47 35.10
CA ALA A 278 -36.29 51.91 34.80
C ALA A 278 -35.16 52.27 33.81
N THR A 279 -34.04 51.55 33.90
CA THR A 279 -32.94 51.60 32.92
C THR A 279 -33.41 51.17 31.53
N ALA A 280 -34.32 50.19 31.45
CA ALA A 280 -34.88 49.71 30.20
C ALA A 280 -35.82 50.74 29.56
N GLU A 281 -36.76 51.36 30.30
CA GLU A 281 -37.65 52.41 29.75
C GLU A 281 -36.84 53.57 29.12
N LYS A 282 -35.76 53.98 29.78
CA LYS A 282 -34.84 55.02 29.27
C LYS A 282 -34.25 54.63 27.91
N TYR A 283 -33.64 53.45 27.80
CA TYR A 283 -33.06 52.99 26.52
C TYR A 283 -34.14 52.73 25.47
N VAL A 284 -35.36 52.36 25.87
CA VAL A 284 -36.53 52.18 24.99
C VAL A 284 -37.00 53.50 24.37
N LYS A 285 -37.20 54.56 25.16
CA LYS A 285 -37.57 55.88 24.61
C LYS A 285 -36.48 56.46 23.71
N GLN A 286 -35.22 56.06 23.92
CA GLN A 286 -34.10 56.39 23.05
C GLN A 286 -34.06 55.54 21.75
N LEU A 287 -34.42 54.26 21.83
CA LEU A 287 -34.54 53.34 20.68
C LEU A 287 -35.66 53.75 19.71
N LEU A 288 -36.87 54.06 20.22
CA LEU A 288 -38.00 54.59 19.43
C LEU A 288 -37.64 55.89 18.68
N LYS A 289 -36.73 56.69 19.25
CA LYS A 289 -36.26 57.93 18.64
C LYS A 289 -35.23 57.69 17.53
N ILE A 290 -34.35 56.71 17.70
CA ILE A 290 -33.32 56.36 16.70
C ILE A 290 -33.95 55.65 15.49
N SER A 291 -34.91 54.74 15.71
CA SER A 291 -35.60 54.03 14.62
C SER A 291 -36.38 54.98 13.71
N LEU A 292 -37.06 55.99 14.28
CA LEU A 292 -37.74 57.06 13.53
C LEU A 292 -36.75 57.90 12.68
N LEU A 293 -35.54 58.13 13.18
CA LEU A 293 -34.55 58.99 12.50
C LEU A 293 -33.82 58.28 11.35
N GLN A 294 -33.59 56.97 11.42
CA GLN A 294 -32.91 56.25 10.32
C GLN A 294 -33.77 56.21 9.04
N GLN A 295 -35.07 55.91 9.16
CA GLN A 295 -35.97 55.82 7.99
C GLN A 295 -36.20 57.17 7.29
N TRP A 296 -35.97 58.30 7.97
CA TRP A 296 -36.10 59.63 7.37
C TRP A 296 -35.06 59.84 6.24
N ASN A 297 -33.86 59.28 6.40
CA ASN A 297 -32.76 59.43 5.43
C ASN A 297 -32.89 58.50 4.22
N GLU A 298 -33.54 57.34 4.37
CA GLU A 298 -33.80 56.41 3.26
C GLU A 298 -34.83 56.98 2.26
N PHE A 299 -35.62 57.96 2.68
CA PHE A 299 -36.70 58.55 1.86
C PHE A 299 -36.22 59.62 0.86
N GLU A 300 -35.04 60.22 1.05
CA GLU A 300 -34.57 61.34 0.22
C GLU A 300 -33.96 60.92 -1.14
N GLN A 301 -33.35 59.73 -1.24
CA GLN A 301 -32.56 59.37 -2.43
C GLN A 301 -33.37 58.98 -3.69
N VAL A 302 -34.70 58.87 -3.58
CA VAL A 302 -35.58 58.39 -4.68
C VAL A 302 -36.41 59.54 -5.31
N ALA A 303 -36.40 60.74 -4.74
CA ALA A 303 -37.44 61.77 -4.95
C ALA A 303 -37.07 62.91 -5.93
N THR A 304 -36.38 62.64 -7.05
CA THR A 304 -35.88 63.69 -7.99
C THR A 304 -36.40 63.62 -9.44
N ALA A 305 -37.69 63.33 -9.64
CA ALA A 305 -38.42 63.66 -10.88
C ALA A 305 -39.92 63.92 -10.61
N GLN A 306 -40.45 65.08 -11.03
CA GLN A 306 -41.79 65.61 -10.75
C GLN A 306 -42.09 66.81 -11.68
N PRO A 307 -43.31 67.42 -11.72
CA PRO A 307 -44.62 67.01 -11.17
C PRO A 307 -45.78 67.13 -12.22
N VAL A 308 -47.06 67.08 -11.78
CA VAL A 308 -48.20 67.99 -12.09
C VAL A 308 -49.57 67.32 -11.72
N PHE A 309 -50.60 68.14 -11.50
CA PHE A 309 -51.82 67.95 -10.67
C PHE A 309 -52.86 69.08 -11.13
N ASP A 310 -54.17 69.11 -10.72
CA ASP A 310 -55.35 69.90 -11.27
C ASP A 310 -56.82 69.41 -10.87
N ASP A 311 -57.47 69.94 -9.80
CA ASP A 311 -58.91 70.20 -9.37
C ASP A 311 -60.16 69.23 -9.32
N GLY A 312 -60.37 68.56 -8.16
CA GLY A 312 -61.29 67.39 -8.01
C GLY A 312 -62.83 67.52 -7.95
N ALA A 313 -63.58 66.94 -8.91
CA ALA A 313 -65.07 66.79 -8.91
C ALA A 313 -65.63 65.37 -9.25
N TRP A 314 -66.79 64.96 -8.70
CA TRP A 314 -67.47 63.64 -8.93
C TRP A 314 -68.78 63.79 -9.72
N ALA A 315 -69.21 62.75 -10.45
CA ALA A 315 -70.55 62.67 -11.07
C ALA A 315 -71.15 61.25 -11.11
N LEU A 316 -72.49 61.17 -11.18
CA LEU A 316 -73.33 59.98 -11.40
C LEU A 316 -73.86 59.99 -12.84
N GLN A 317 -73.76 58.88 -13.59
CA GLN A 317 -74.37 58.82 -14.93
C GLN A 317 -74.83 57.40 -15.32
N TYR A 318 -75.93 57.34 -16.06
CA TYR A 318 -76.48 56.14 -16.69
C TYR A 318 -76.18 56.16 -18.18
N THR A 319 -75.85 55.01 -18.75
CA THR A 319 -75.78 54.79 -20.20
C THR A 319 -76.36 53.41 -20.50
N PRO A 320 -77.29 53.27 -21.47
CA PRO A 320 -78.01 52.02 -21.70
C PRO A 320 -77.40 51.18 -22.83
N GLU A 321 -77.59 49.86 -22.70
CA GLU A 321 -77.40 48.81 -23.72
C GLU A 321 -75.94 48.58 -24.22
N ALA A 322 -75.38 47.36 -24.18
CA ALA A 322 -75.94 46.06 -23.80
C ALA A 322 -75.43 45.56 -22.42
N SER A 323 -76.31 45.55 -21.42
CA SER A 323 -76.18 44.85 -20.13
C SER A 323 -75.11 45.27 -19.10
N GLU A 324 -74.66 46.53 -19.08
CA GLU A 324 -73.79 47.09 -18.01
C GLU A 324 -74.22 48.53 -17.57
N GLY A 325 -73.71 49.03 -16.43
CA GLY A 325 -73.97 50.39 -15.87
C GLY A 325 -74.98 50.43 -14.71
N TRP A 326 -74.95 51.35 -13.73
CA TRP A 326 -74.25 52.65 -13.57
C TRP A 326 -72.89 52.55 -12.84
N SER A 327 -72.08 53.62 -12.90
CA SER A 327 -70.96 53.88 -11.96
C SER A 327 -70.76 55.38 -11.64
N LEU A 328 -69.94 55.70 -10.63
CA LEU A 328 -69.38 57.05 -10.39
C LEU A 328 -67.86 57.03 -10.57
N HIS A 329 -67.31 58.13 -11.09
CA HIS A 329 -65.87 58.41 -11.06
C HIS A 329 -65.59 59.88 -10.71
N LYS A 330 -64.36 60.17 -10.26
CA LYS A 330 -63.87 61.52 -9.96
C LYS A 330 -62.86 61.97 -11.00
N THR A 331 -63.01 63.17 -11.55
CA THR A 331 -61.93 63.84 -12.28
C THR A 331 -61.04 64.55 -11.27
N ALA A 332 -59.76 64.10 -11.15
CA ALA A 332 -58.47 64.85 -11.03
C ALA A 332 -58.40 66.16 -10.18
N LEU A 333 -57.36 66.68 -9.47
CA LEU A 333 -56.02 66.23 -9.03
C LEU A 333 -55.06 67.34 -8.39
N SER A 334 -55.37 68.40 -7.62
CA SER A 334 -54.62 69.74 -7.46
C SER A 334 -53.15 69.98 -6.86
N ASN A 335 -52.29 70.87 -7.44
CA ASN A 335 -50.77 70.83 -7.41
C ASN A 335 -49.94 71.72 -6.42
N THR A 336 -49.62 71.27 -5.21
CA THR A 336 -48.44 71.79 -4.45
C THR A 336 -47.78 70.70 -3.59
N ALA A 337 -46.53 70.95 -3.15
CA ALA A 337 -45.68 70.01 -2.40
C ALA A 337 -46.38 69.33 -1.20
N PRO A 338 -46.01 68.08 -0.84
CA PRO A 338 -46.70 67.27 0.16
C PRO A 338 -46.74 67.94 1.55
N LYS A 339 -47.88 68.55 1.88
CA LYS A 339 -48.07 69.23 3.17
C LYS A 339 -48.46 68.27 4.28
N ALA A 340 -47.42 67.67 4.87
CA ALA A 340 -47.39 67.15 6.23
C ALA A 340 -48.50 66.17 6.62
N SER A 341 -48.37 64.92 6.17
CA SER A 341 -48.79 63.79 7.01
C SER A 341 -48.05 63.89 8.35
N ALA A 342 -48.78 63.82 9.48
CA ALA A 342 -48.15 63.74 10.80
C ALA A 342 -47.21 62.52 10.87
N PRO A 343 -46.04 62.61 11.52
CA PRO A 343 -45.04 61.55 11.49
C PRO A 343 -45.56 60.27 12.14
N VAL A 344 -45.71 59.22 11.33
CA VAL A 344 -46.07 57.89 11.80
C VAL A 344 -44.81 57.24 12.36
N LEU A 345 -44.79 56.97 13.66
CA LEU A 345 -43.75 56.14 14.27
C LEU A 345 -43.78 54.74 13.64
N PRO A 346 -42.64 54.20 13.14
CA PRO A 346 -42.55 52.80 12.81
C PRO A 346 -42.74 51.97 14.08
N PHE A 347 -43.49 50.88 13.96
CA PHE A 347 -43.87 50.09 15.12
C PHE A 347 -42.74 49.20 15.60
N ASP A 348 -42.13 49.59 16.73
CA ASP A 348 -41.09 48.81 17.40
C ASP A 348 -41.71 48.07 18.60
N ASP A 349 -42.15 46.82 18.42
CA ASP A 349 -42.96 46.08 19.41
C ASP A 349 -42.29 46.01 20.79
N GLN A 350 -40.98 45.77 20.86
CA GLN A 350 -40.24 45.72 22.13
C GLN A 350 -40.42 47.03 22.94
N THR A 351 -40.61 48.13 22.23
CA THR A 351 -40.44 49.49 22.69
C THR A 351 -41.80 50.19 22.86
N TYR A 352 -42.78 49.84 22.02
CA TYR A 352 -44.21 50.08 22.24
C TYR A 352 -44.78 49.22 23.37
N LYS A 353 -44.33 47.98 23.53
CA LYS A 353 -44.73 47.11 24.64
C LYS A 353 -44.12 47.58 25.96
N LEU A 354 -42.83 47.92 25.99
CA LEU A 354 -42.27 48.50 27.21
C LEU A 354 -42.86 49.89 27.52
N ALA A 355 -43.27 50.68 26.51
CA ALA A 355 -44.07 51.88 26.75
C ALA A 355 -45.48 51.54 27.27
N TYR A 356 -46.13 50.48 26.77
CA TYR A 356 -47.45 50.05 27.20
C TYR A 356 -47.51 49.62 28.66
N ASP A 357 -46.63 48.71 29.04
CA ASP A 357 -46.61 48.14 30.39
C ASP A 357 -46.40 49.30 31.41
N VAL A 358 -45.52 50.25 31.08
CA VAL A 358 -45.30 51.54 31.79
C VAL A 358 -46.51 52.48 31.79
N PHE A 359 -47.34 52.51 30.74
CA PHE A 359 -48.56 53.34 30.69
C PHE A 359 -49.71 52.75 31.53
N LEU A 360 -49.83 51.43 31.61
CA LEU A 360 -50.84 50.77 32.45
C LEU A 360 -50.55 50.88 33.93
N GLU A 361 -49.27 50.82 34.30
CA GLU A 361 -48.78 51.16 35.63
C GLU A 361 -49.18 52.61 36.05
N ASN A 362 -49.66 53.44 35.11
CA ASN A 362 -50.14 54.82 35.31
C ASN A 362 -51.64 55.11 34.99
N LYS A 363 -52.50 54.09 34.75
CA LYS A 363 -53.99 54.17 34.73
C LYS A 363 -54.72 55.06 33.68
N ASN A 364 -54.09 55.64 32.66
CA ASN A 364 -54.81 56.50 31.69
C ASN A 364 -55.62 55.68 30.66
N LEU A 365 -56.94 55.60 30.78
CA LEU A 365 -57.77 54.70 29.95
C LEU A 365 -58.05 55.15 28.52
N GLU A 366 -58.00 56.45 28.21
CA GLU A 366 -58.31 56.92 26.84
C GLU A 366 -57.05 57.06 25.98
N ASP A 367 -55.91 57.46 26.57
CA ASP A 367 -54.60 57.25 25.94
C ASP A 367 -54.23 55.76 25.97
N ALA A 368 -54.71 54.94 26.93
CA ALA A 368 -54.66 53.50 26.76
C ALA A 368 -55.56 53.05 25.60
N LEU A 369 -56.80 53.54 25.43
CA LEU A 369 -57.60 53.14 24.26
C LEU A 369 -56.97 53.62 22.93
N ARG A 370 -56.28 54.76 22.93
CA ARG A 370 -55.67 55.34 21.72
C ARG A 370 -54.26 54.81 21.43
N ILE A 371 -53.43 54.52 22.42
CA ILE A 371 -52.21 53.70 22.23
C ILE A 371 -52.61 52.22 22.03
N ALA A 372 -53.76 51.73 22.54
CA ALA A 372 -54.32 50.43 22.17
C ALA A 372 -54.69 50.41 20.70
N GLN A 373 -55.55 51.32 20.24
CA GLN A 373 -55.97 51.34 18.85
C GLN A 373 -54.85 51.78 17.89
N ALA A 374 -53.84 52.53 18.35
CA ALA A 374 -52.63 52.76 17.57
C ALA A 374 -51.77 51.49 17.52
N ALA A 375 -51.45 50.87 18.66
CA ALA A 375 -50.71 49.62 18.74
C ALA A 375 -51.52 48.37 18.30
N VAL A 376 -52.82 48.48 18.00
CA VAL A 376 -53.70 47.45 17.41
C VAL A 376 -54.14 47.83 15.99
N LYS A 377 -53.73 49.01 15.48
CA LYS A 377 -53.57 49.28 14.05
C LYS A 377 -52.16 48.91 13.58
N GLN A 378 -51.15 49.20 14.40
CA GLN A 378 -49.74 48.95 14.13
C GLN A 378 -49.27 47.54 14.56
N SER A 379 -49.87 46.95 15.61
CA SER A 379 -49.72 45.53 15.98
C SER A 379 -51.08 44.91 16.35
N PRO A 380 -51.95 44.63 15.36
CA PRO A 380 -53.34 44.19 15.55
C PRO A 380 -53.58 42.90 16.35
N GLN A 381 -52.54 42.29 16.91
CA GLN A 381 -52.54 40.99 17.57
C GLN A 381 -52.05 41.03 19.03
N ASN A 382 -51.64 42.20 19.55
CA ASN A 382 -51.26 42.31 20.95
C ASN A 382 -52.47 42.04 21.86
N ILE A 383 -52.55 40.84 22.44
CA ILE A 383 -53.71 40.36 23.21
C ILE A 383 -54.04 41.30 24.37
N ALA A 384 -53.01 41.82 25.04
CA ALA A 384 -53.17 42.66 26.21
C ALA A 384 -53.74 44.04 25.83
N TRP A 385 -53.34 44.61 24.68
CA TRP A 385 -54.00 45.79 24.08
C TRP A 385 -55.41 45.48 23.57
N ARG A 386 -55.63 44.29 23.01
CA ARG A 386 -56.92 43.82 22.50
C ARG A 386 -57.96 43.61 23.60
N GLU A 387 -57.65 42.95 24.71
CA GLU A 387 -58.56 42.77 25.85
C GLU A 387 -58.96 44.12 26.46
N ARG A 388 -57.99 45.03 26.58
CA ARG A 388 -58.21 46.40 27.09
C ARG A 388 -58.86 47.34 26.06
N LEU A 389 -58.95 46.93 24.79
CA LEU A 389 -59.84 47.49 23.76
C LEU A 389 -61.23 46.82 23.80
N ALA A 390 -61.31 45.51 24.05
CA ALA A 390 -62.51 44.68 23.97
C ALA A 390 -63.52 44.95 25.09
N HIS A 391 -63.07 45.01 26.34
CA HIS A 391 -63.93 45.40 27.45
C HIS A 391 -64.46 46.83 27.26
N VAL A 392 -63.61 47.75 26.81
CA VAL A 392 -64.01 49.13 26.49
C VAL A 392 -64.95 49.20 25.28
N ALA A 393 -64.86 48.26 24.33
CA ALA A 393 -65.76 48.13 23.18
C ALA A 393 -67.13 47.52 23.54
N GLU A 394 -67.23 46.60 24.50
CA GLU A 394 -68.52 46.07 24.95
C GLU A 394 -69.29 47.10 25.78
N TRP A 395 -68.59 47.80 26.67
CA TRP A 395 -69.13 48.96 27.41
C TRP A 395 -69.58 50.10 26.47
N THR A 396 -69.28 50.02 25.17
CA THR A 396 -69.70 50.96 24.13
C THR A 396 -70.43 50.30 22.94
N THR A 397 -71.09 49.15 23.17
CA THR A 397 -72.16 48.54 22.34
C THR A 397 -71.88 48.17 20.88
N HIS A 398 -70.63 48.13 20.41
CA HIS A 398 -70.32 47.83 19.00
C HIS A 398 -70.40 46.32 18.66
N ALA A 399 -71.59 45.74 18.52
CA ALA A 399 -71.81 44.27 18.50
C ALA A 399 -70.87 43.41 17.62
N GLN A 400 -70.51 43.79 16.38
CA GLN A 400 -69.53 43.02 15.59
C GLN A 400 -68.09 43.28 16.06
N LEU A 401 -67.69 44.52 16.30
CA LEU A 401 -66.35 44.82 16.85
C LEU A 401 -66.16 44.20 18.25
N ALA A 402 -67.26 44.06 19.00
CA ALA A 402 -67.34 43.34 20.26
C ALA A 402 -67.25 41.84 19.99
N LEU A 403 -68.03 41.23 19.08
CA LEU A 403 -67.87 39.81 18.75
C LEU A 403 -66.46 39.50 18.22
N ASP A 404 -65.87 40.33 17.36
CA ASP A 404 -64.49 40.17 16.89
C ASP A 404 -63.51 40.20 18.07
N ASN A 405 -63.71 41.12 19.02
CA ASN A 405 -62.84 41.26 20.19
C ASN A 405 -63.22 40.35 21.38
N TRP A 406 -64.38 39.68 21.37
CA TRP A 406 -64.85 38.70 22.38
C TRP A 406 -64.74 37.27 21.91
N LEU A 407 -64.76 37.02 20.61
CA LEU A 407 -64.17 35.84 20.01
C LEU A 407 -62.68 35.88 20.29
N PHE A 408 -62.02 37.03 20.07
CA PHE A 408 -60.63 37.24 20.45
C PHE A 408 -60.42 37.12 21.99
N ILE A 409 -61.22 37.74 22.87
CA ILE A 409 -61.10 37.49 24.33
C ILE A 409 -61.38 36.01 24.64
N ALA A 410 -62.49 35.41 24.20
CA ALA A 410 -62.81 34.03 24.57
C ALA A 410 -61.72 33.05 24.12
N GLN A 411 -61.19 33.21 22.91
CA GLN A 411 -60.06 32.43 22.41
C GLN A 411 -58.75 32.73 23.18
N ALA A 412 -58.50 33.98 23.58
CA ALA A 412 -57.26 34.39 24.26
C ALA A 412 -57.26 34.20 25.79
N THR A 413 -58.42 34.21 26.45
CA THR A 413 -58.59 34.20 27.91
C THR A 413 -59.49 33.09 28.44
N GLN A 414 -60.13 32.31 27.54
CA GLN A 414 -60.88 31.08 27.86
C GLN A 414 -62.01 31.26 28.90
N ARG A 415 -62.64 32.44 28.91
CA ARG A 415 -63.61 32.87 29.93
C ARG A 415 -65.03 32.38 29.63
N GLU A 416 -65.68 31.73 30.60
CA GLU A 416 -67.02 31.12 30.45
C GLU A 416 -68.13 32.10 30.04
N ASP A 417 -68.06 33.34 30.52
CA ASP A 417 -68.96 34.43 30.15
C ASP A 417 -68.78 34.84 28.68
N ALA A 418 -67.53 34.88 28.21
CA ALA A 418 -67.21 35.15 26.81
C ALA A 418 -67.55 33.95 25.89
N TRP A 419 -67.20 32.72 26.28
CA TRP A 419 -67.47 31.51 25.49
C TRP A 419 -68.96 31.28 25.24
N LYS A 420 -69.81 31.53 26.25
CA LYS A 420 -71.28 31.40 26.12
C LYS A 420 -71.88 32.50 25.23
N ALA A 421 -71.23 33.66 25.10
CA ALA A 421 -71.60 34.65 24.10
C ALA A 421 -71.23 34.18 22.68
N VAL A 422 -70.02 33.68 22.48
CA VAL A 422 -69.53 33.14 21.20
C VAL A 422 -70.42 31.98 20.70
N LEU A 423 -70.63 30.95 21.52
CA LEU A 423 -71.48 29.78 21.20
C LEU A 423 -72.88 30.14 20.71
N ARG A 424 -73.46 31.19 21.30
CA ARG A 424 -74.83 31.63 21.08
C ARG A 424 -74.98 32.48 19.80
N LEU A 425 -73.93 33.19 19.41
CA LEU A 425 -73.95 34.11 18.26
C LEU A 425 -73.48 33.43 16.98
N ALA A 426 -72.44 32.60 17.07
CA ALA A 426 -71.69 32.11 15.91
C ALA A 426 -72.48 31.28 14.86
N PRO A 427 -73.20 30.19 15.20
CA PRO A 427 -73.85 29.35 14.20
C PRO A 427 -74.92 30.09 13.38
N GLY A 428 -75.64 31.04 14.01
CA GLY A 428 -76.66 31.85 13.34
C GLY A 428 -76.09 32.94 12.42
N LEU A 429 -74.82 33.30 12.60
CA LEU A 429 -74.08 34.22 11.73
C LEU A 429 -73.30 33.48 10.61
N PHE A 430 -73.37 32.15 10.57
CA PHE A 430 -72.56 31.28 9.71
C PHE A 430 -71.04 31.46 9.87
N ASP A 431 -70.59 32.04 10.99
CA ASP A 431 -69.17 32.08 11.33
C ASP A 431 -68.76 30.71 11.87
N ASP A 432 -68.39 29.82 10.95
CA ASP A 432 -67.88 28.50 11.27
C ASP A 432 -66.65 28.59 12.21
N ARG A 433 -65.84 29.67 12.21
CA ARG A 433 -64.65 29.80 13.09
C ARG A 433 -65.08 30.05 14.53
N ALA A 434 -66.06 30.92 14.73
CA ALA A 434 -66.65 31.17 16.04
C ALA A 434 -67.48 29.98 16.54
N LEU A 435 -68.17 29.25 15.63
CA LEU A 435 -68.94 28.06 15.96
C LEU A 435 -68.02 26.92 16.41
N ILE A 436 -66.98 26.65 15.63
CA ILE A 436 -65.88 25.74 15.98
C ILE A 436 -65.37 25.99 17.39
N ALA A 437 -65.04 27.26 17.68
CA ALA A 437 -64.44 27.64 18.94
C ALA A 437 -65.41 27.41 20.11
N GLY A 438 -66.71 27.59 19.87
CA GLY A 438 -67.76 27.20 20.79
C GLY A 438 -67.98 25.69 20.95
N LEU A 439 -67.92 24.91 19.86
CA LEU A 439 -68.09 23.44 19.90
C LEU A 439 -66.97 22.77 20.69
N GLN A 440 -65.71 23.24 20.53
CA GLN A 440 -64.60 22.83 21.38
C GLN A 440 -64.90 23.07 22.87
N HIS A 441 -65.54 24.20 23.20
CA HIS A 441 -65.92 24.51 24.56
C HIS A 441 -67.04 23.59 25.09
N GLN A 442 -68.11 23.29 24.33
CA GLN A 442 -69.14 22.35 24.80
C GLN A 442 -68.59 20.94 25.04
N LEU A 443 -67.70 20.47 24.18
CA LEU A 443 -67.05 19.16 24.34
C LEU A 443 -66.16 19.09 25.58
N SER A 444 -65.59 20.19 26.08
CA SER A 444 -64.87 20.17 27.36
C SER A 444 -65.76 19.84 28.56
N GLN A 445 -67.09 19.97 28.42
CA GLN A 445 -68.09 19.59 29.42
C GLN A 445 -68.69 18.19 29.17
N ARG A 446 -68.53 17.62 27.97
CA ARG A 446 -68.97 16.26 27.58
C ARG A 446 -67.89 15.57 26.72
N PRO A 447 -66.76 15.13 27.32
CA PRO A 447 -65.56 14.78 26.56
C PRO A 447 -65.74 13.63 25.55
N ASN A 448 -66.36 12.53 25.97
CA ASN A 448 -66.33 11.26 25.24
C ASN A 448 -67.50 11.08 24.23
N ASP A 449 -68.23 12.14 23.87
CA ASP A 449 -69.38 12.03 22.96
C ASP A 449 -68.90 11.91 21.49
N PRO A 450 -69.05 10.73 20.84
CA PRO A 450 -68.49 10.50 19.51
C PRO A 450 -69.18 11.34 18.42
N ALA A 451 -70.45 11.73 18.62
CA ALA A 451 -71.19 12.51 17.63
C ALA A 451 -70.79 13.98 17.68
N LEU A 452 -70.63 14.55 18.89
CA LEU A 452 -70.08 15.90 19.05
C LEU A 452 -68.62 15.97 18.57
N LEU A 453 -67.79 14.97 18.91
CA LEU A 453 -66.40 14.88 18.45
C LEU A 453 -66.32 14.82 16.92
N GLN A 454 -67.09 13.93 16.28
CA GLN A 454 -67.12 13.81 14.82
C GLN A 454 -67.68 15.07 14.14
N SER A 455 -68.69 15.72 14.72
CA SER A 455 -69.25 16.97 14.19
C SER A 455 -68.22 18.11 14.20
N LEU A 456 -67.46 18.25 15.30
CA LEU A 456 -66.34 19.18 15.38
C LEU A 456 -65.27 18.86 14.32
N VAL A 457 -64.91 17.57 14.19
CA VAL A 457 -63.93 17.10 13.20
C VAL A 457 -64.33 17.47 11.77
N GLN A 458 -65.58 17.20 11.39
CA GLN A 458 -66.09 17.48 10.05
C GLN A 458 -66.26 18.98 9.79
N THR A 459 -66.60 19.77 10.81
CA THR A 459 -66.67 21.24 10.70
C THR A 459 -65.28 21.84 10.45
N TYR A 460 -64.25 21.28 11.08
CA TYR A 460 -62.85 21.62 10.81
C TYR A 460 -62.38 21.20 9.43
N GLU A 461 -62.67 19.97 8.99
CA GLU A 461 -62.37 19.50 7.63
C GLU A 461 -63.05 20.40 6.58
N ARG A 462 -64.32 20.78 6.78
CA ARG A 462 -65.07 21.70 5.90
C ARG A 462 -64.44 23.10 5.79
N GLN A 463 -63.82 23.61 6.85
CA GLN A 463 -63.06 24.86 6.80
C GLN A 463 -61.72 24.77 6.06
N GLY A 464 -61.24 23.56 5.71
CA GLY A 464 -59.84 23.36 5.36
C GLY A 464 -58.88 23.47 6.56
N ASN A 465 -59.39 23.36 7.80
CA ASN A 465 -58.64 23.42 9.06
C ASN A 465 -58.63 22.07 9.85
N PRO A 466 -58.41 20.91 9.21
CA PRO A 466 -58.46 19.59 9.89
C PRO A 466 -57.50 19.42 11.08
N GLN A 467 -56.43 20.22 11.17
CA GLN A 467 -55.48 20.17 12.30
C GLN A 467 -56.17 20.27 13.67
N LEU A 468 -57.17 21.14 13.76
CA LEU A 468 -57.77 21.48 15.03
C LEU A 468 -58.82 20.44 15.49
N ALA A 469 -59.20 19.54 14.58
CA ALA A 469 -59.95 18.31 14.87
C ALA A 469 -59.08 17.25 15.56
N ILE A 470 -57.89 17.04 15.01
CA ILE A 470 -56.83 16.16 15.53
C ILE A 470 -56.46 16.60 16.94
N ASP A 471 -56.13 17.88 17.09
CA ASP A 471 -55.76 18.46 18.37
C ASP A 471 -56.86 18.33 19.43
N PHE A 472 -58.12 18.24 19.01
CA PHE A 472 -59.24 18.05 19.92
C PHE A 472 -59.47 16.59 20.32
N LEU A 473 -59.47 15.66 19.35
CA LEU A 473 -59.67 14.23 19.58
C LEU A 473 -58.63 13.65 20.55
N LEU A 474 -57.37 14.12 20.48
CA LEU A 474 -56.30 13.81 21.45
C LEU A 474 -56.72 13.93 22.91
N ARG A 475 -57.42 15.03 23.23
CA ARG A 475 -57.56 15.55 24.60
C ARG A 475 -58.80 14.99 25.30
N HIS A 476 -59.72 14.40 24.52
CA HIS A 476 -61.04 13.94 24.97
C HIS A 476 -61.36 12.51 24.51
N GLY A 477 -60.51 11.88 23.71
CA GLY A 477 -60.78 10.60 23.06
C GLY A 477 -59.70 9.54 23.28
N ASN A 478 -59.84 8.73 24.33
CA ASN A 478 -58.96 7.59 24.60
C ASN A 478 -59.64 6.21 24.34
N SER A 479 -60.76 6.20 23.62
CA SER A 479 -61.43 4.98 23.13
C SER A 479 -60.84 4.51 21.80
N PRO A 480 -60.95 3.22 21.42
CA PRO A 480 -60.45 2.74 20.13
C PRO A 480 -60.98 3.53 18.93
N GLN A 481 -62.27 3.87 18.91
CA GLN A 481 -62.88 4.65 17.82
C GLN A 481 -62.30 6.07 17.72
N THR A 482 -62.18 6.77 18.85
CA THR A 482 -61.61 8.14 18.87
C THR A 482 -60.13 8.15 18.52
N LEU A 483 -59.37 7.11 18.89
CA LEU A 483 -57.96 6.96 18.50
C LEU A 483 -57.82 6.69 16.99
N ILE A 484 -58.71 5.87 16.40
CA ILE A 484 -58.73 5.63 14.94
C ILE A 484 -59.11 6.92 14.17
N MET A 485 -60.13 7.66 14.64
CA MET A 485 -60.49 8.97 14.06
C MET A 485 -59.30 9.93 14.12
N LEU A 486 -58.67 10.05 15.28
CA LEU A 486 -57.52 10.92 15.51
C LEU A 486 -56.39 10.63 14.54
N ALA A 487 -55.97 9.36 14.48
CA ALA A 487 -54.83 8.97 13.65
C ALA A 487 -55.12 9.15 12.15
N ARG A 488 -56.35 8.90 11.69
CA ARG A 488 -56.74 9.07 10.27
C ARG A 488 -56.96 10.52 9.85
N VAL A 489 -57.34 11.43 10.75
CA VAL A 489 -57.33 12.86 10.41
C VAL A 489 -55.87 13.33 10.38
N ALA A 490 -55.04 12.93 11.35
CA ALA A 490 -53.61 13.31 11.43
C ALA A 490 -52.81 12.85 10.21
N GLU A 491 -53.02 11.61 9.75
CA GLU A 491 -52.50 11.08 8.49
C GLU A 491 -52.86 11.99 7.30
N ARG A 492 -54.14 12.36 7.15
CA ARG A 492 -54.62 13.21 6.04
C ARG A 492 -54.15 14.67 6.13
N THR A 493 -53.55 15.08 7.24
CA THR A 493 -52.85 16.38 7.37
C THR A 493 -51.33 16.28 7.34
N GLY A 494 -50.77 15.07 7.18
CA GLY A 494 -49.33 14.82 7.24
C GLY A 494 -48.72 14.89 8.64
N GLN A 495 -49.53 14.84 9.72
CA GLN A 495 -49.06 14.84 11.10
C GLN A 495 -48.68 13.42 11.57
N ASN A 496 -47.55 12.94 11.05
CA ASN A 496 -47.23 11.52 11.18
C ASN A 496 -46.83 11.15 12.62
N LYS A 497 -46.12 11.98 13.41
CA LYS A 497 -45.84 11.67 14.84
C LYS A 497 -47.11 11.43 15.64
N LEU A 498 -48.13 12.22 15.36
CA LEU A 498 -49.34 12.22 16.17
C LEU A 498 -50.28 11.09 15.78
N ALA A 499 -50.36 10.78 14.48
CA ALA A 499 -50.92 9.52 14.03
C ALA A 499 -50.15 8.34 14.65
N LEU A 500 -48.80 8.35 14.64
CA LEU A 500 -47.96 7.28 15.16
C LEU A 500 -48.20 7.01 16.65
N ASP A 501 -48.06 8.01 17.51
CA ASP A 501 -48.22 7.84 18.96
C ASP A 501 -49.67 7.52 19.36
N THR A 502 -50.62 7.83 18.49
CA THR A 502 -52.02 7.39 18.61
C THR A 502 -52.18 5.93 18.22
N TRP A 503 -51.60 5.50 17.10
CA TRP A 503 -51.53 4.10 16.70
C TRP A 503 -50.77 3.25 17.74
N LYS A 504 -49.67 3.74 18.34
CA LYS A 504 -48.97 3.07 19.47
C LYS A 504 -49.92 2.77 20.63
N ARG A 505 -50.77 3.73 20.99
CA ARG A 505 -51.74 3.58 22.09
C ARG A 505 -52.88 2.63 21.73
N LEU A 506 -53.37 2.65 20.50
CA LEU A 506 -54.39 1.70 20.01
C LEU A 506 -53.85 0.26 19.96
N LEU A 507 -52.68 0.07 19.33
CA LEU A 507 -52.06 -1.22 19.04
C LEU A 507 -51.32 -1.83 20.23
N ALA A 508 -51.38 -1.18 21.40
CA ALA A 508 -50.99 -1.78 22.67
C ALA A 508 -51.86 -3.01 23.00
N ALA A 509 -53.17 -2.95 22.69
CA ALA A 509 -54.09 -4.08 22.81
C ALA A 509 -53.90 -5.07 21.63
N PRO A 510 -53.63 -6.38 21.89
CA PRO A 510 -53.40 -7.34 20.82
C PRO A 510 -54.57 -7.49 19.84
N GLU A 511 -55.82 -7.43 20.32
CA GLU A 511 -57.01 -7.56 19.46
C GLU A 511 -57.18 -6.40 18.45
N GLN A 512 -56.49 -5.27 18.62
CA GLN A 512 -56.55 -4.13 17.71
C GLN A 512 -55.53 -4.21 16.56
N ARG A 513 -54.61 -5.19 16.58
CA ARG A 513 -53.55 -5.40 15.58
C ARG A 513 -54.05 -6.10 14.31
N THR A 514 -55.17 -5.63 13.78
CA THR A 514 -55.69 -6.08 12.47
C THR A 514 -54.92 -5.38 11.33
N PRO A 515 -54.79 -6.00 10.14
CA PRO A 515 -54.10 -5.38 9.00
C PRO A 515 -54.60 -3.98 8.65
N ALA A 516 -55.93 -3.75 8.74
CA ALA A 516 -56.57 -2.46 8.46
C ALA A 516 -56.23 -1.31 9.45
N ASN A 517 -55.66 -1.64 10.62
CA ASN A 517 -55.08 -0.67 11.55
C ASN A 517 -53.54 -0.67 11.46
N ALA A 518 -52.92 -1.84 11.34
CA ALA A 518 -51.47 -1.99 11.32
C ALA A 518 -50.81 -1.38 10.06
N MET A 519 -51.47 -1.43 8.90
CA MET A 519 -50.96 -0.88 7.64
C MET A 519 -50.81 0.65 7.66
N PRO A 520 -51.85 1.47 7.95
CA PRO A 520 -51.67 2.92 8.09
C PRO A 520 -50.76 3.27 9.28
N ALA A 521 -50.81 2.51 10.39
CA ALA A 521 -49.92 2.71 11.52
C ALA A 521 -48.44 2.56 11.15
N ALA A 522 -48.10 1.57 10.33
CA ALA A 522 -46.73 1.31 9.89
C ALA A 522 -46.27 2.25 8.76
N ALA A 523 -47.17 2.69 7.88
CA ALA A 523 -46.90 3.75 6.89
C ALA A 523 -46.51 5.07 7.59
N ILE A 524 -47.26 5.40 8.64
CA ILE A 524 -47.03 6.54 9.50
C ILE A 524 -45.74 6.39 10.34
N ALA A 525 -45.46 5.21 10.91
CA ALA A 525 -44.23 4.93 11.65
C ALA A 525 -42.96 5.14 10.81
N LEU A 526 -43.01 4.73 9.55
CA LEU A 526 -41.94 4.92 8.57
C LEU A 526 -41.65 6.40 8.30
N LEU A 527 -42.70 7.24 8.17
CA LEU A 527 -42.56 8.67 7.86
C LEU A 527 -41.88 9.48 8.99
N GLU A 528 -41.85 8.94 10.21
CA GLU A 528 -41.27 9.61 11.39
C GLU A 528 -39.94 9.04 11.88
N GLY A 529 -39.40 8.04 11.19
CA GLY A 529 -38.15 7.40 11.63
C GLY A 529 -38.32 6.43 12.79
N GLU A 530 -39.53 5.90 13.05
CA GLU A 530 -39.75 4.70 13.87
C GLU A 530 -40.22 3.43 13.09
N PRO A 531 -39.70 3.15 11.86
CA PRO A 531 -40.14 2.03 11.03
C PRO A 531 -39.99 0.62 11.66
N GLU A 532 -39.09 0.43 12.64
CA GLU A 532 -38.97 -0.83 13.40
C GLU A 532 -40.28 -1.23 14.10
N ILE A 533 -40.95 -0.25 14.73
CA ILE A 533 -42.21 -0.48 15.46
C ILE A 533 -43.35 -0.73 14.47
N GLY A 534 -43.37 0.01 13.37
CA GLY A 534 -44.31 -0.22 12.27
C GLY A 534 -44.21 -1.64 11.70
N LEU A 535 -43.00 -2.11 11.44
CA LEU A 535 -42.75 -3.46 10.92
C LEU A 535 -43.28 -4.54 11.87
N ARG A 536 -43.04 -4.39 13.17
CA ARG A 536 -43.49 -5.33 14.20
C ARG A 536 -45.02 -5.46 14.26
N TRP A 537 -45.76 -4.37 14.09
CA TRP A 537 -47.23 -4.44 14.03
C TRP A 537 -47.75 -5.19 12.81
N LEU A 538 -47.06 -5.08 11.67
CA LEU A 538 -47.40 -5.86 10.47
C LEU A 538 -47.15 -7.35 10.72
N GLU A 539 -46.03 -7.74 11.32
CA GLU A 539 -45.75 -9.14 11.70
C GLU A 539 -46.80 -9.70 12.67
N ASP A 540 -47.10 -8.99 13.76
CA ASP A 540 -48.12 -9.42 14.73
C ASP A 540 -49.48 -9.66 14.05
N SER A 541 -49.86 -8.79 13.10
CA SER A 541 -51.16 -8.82 12.42
C SER A 541 -51.38 -10.00 11.46
N GLN A 542 -50.31 -10.67 11.01
CA GLN A 542 -50.41 -11.84 10.13
C GLN A 542 -51.23 -12.97 10.76
N SER A 543 -51.19 -13.09 12.09
CA SER A 543 -51.92 -14.11 12.86
C SER A 543 -53.44 -13.93 12.83
N LEU A 544 -53.94 -12.77 12.38
CA LEU A 544 -55.36 -12.40 12.37
C LEU A 544 -55.96 -12.35 10.95
N LEU A 545 -55.20 -12.68 9.90
CA LEU A 545 -55.74 -12.85 8.54
C LEU A 545 -56.61 -14.12 8.45
N GLN A 546 -57.94 -13.96 8.54
CA GLN A 546 -58.91 -15.05 8.35
C GLN A 546 -59.83 -14.87 7.14
N GLN A 547 -59.71 -13.76 6.40
CA GLN A 547 -60.43 -13.50 5.15
C GLN A 547 -59.51 -12.76 4.16
N PRO A 548 -59.69 -12.95 2.83
CA PRO A 548 -58.95 -12.19 1.82
C PRO A 548 -59.27 -10.70 1.92
N MET A 549 -58.24 -9.87 1.83
CA MET A 549 -58.34 -8.41 1.91
C MET A 549 -58.39 -7.82 0.50
N GLN A 550 -59.12 -6.72 0.29
CA GLN A 550 -59.20 -6.08 -1.04
C GLN A 550 -57.82 -5.64 -1.55
N ASP A 551 -56.97 -5.14 -0.66
CA ASP A 551 -55.65 -4.56 -0.99
C ASP A 551 -54.49 -5.48 -0.57
N GLU A 552 -54.67 -6.81 -0.64
CA GLU A 552 -53.68 -7.78 -0.14
C GLU A 552 -52.29 -7.64 -0.79
N ALA A 553 -52.24 -7.34 -2.10
CA ALA A 553 -50.97 -7.12 -2.79
C ALA A 553 -50.22 -5.90 -2.22
N ASP A 554 -50.89 -4.77 -2.01
CA ASP A 554 -50.26 -3.56 -1.48
C ASP A 554 -49.86 -3.69 -0.01
N TYR A 555 -50.57 -4.51 0.77
CA TYR A 555 -50.12 -4.88 2.12
C TYR A 555 -48.79 -5.64 2.11
N TRP A 556 -48.66 -6.70 1.31
CA TRP A 556 -47.41 -7.46 1.20
C TRP A 556 -46.28 -6.63 0.60
N ARG A 557 -46.59 -5.77 -0.39
CA ARG A 557 -45.65 -4.82 -1.02
C ARG A 557 -45.13 -3.79 -0.05
N PHE A 558 -46.00 -3.17 0.74
CA PHE A 558 -45.61 -2.21 1.76
C PHE A 558 -44.79 -2.86 2.87
N MET A 559 -45.23 -4.03 3.37
CA MET A 559 -44.49 -4.77 4.40
C MET A 559 -43.08 -5.18 3.95
N GLY A 560 -42.94 -5.69 2.72
CA GLY A 560 -41.64 -6.02 2.13
C GLY A 560 -40.72 -4.80 1.99
N SER A 561 -41.27 -3.69 1.48
CA SER A 561 -40.56 -2.42 1.25
C SER A 561 -40.20 -1.68 2.55
N LEU A 562 -40.92 -1.92 3.64
CA LEU A 562 -40.62 -1.42 4.98
C LEU A 562 -39.49 -2.25 5.62
N ALA A 563 -39.65 -3.58 5.63
CA ALA A 563 -38.67 -4.52 6.15
C ALA A 563 -37.30 -4.37 5.48
N GLN A 564 -37.28 -4.23 4.15
CA GLN A 564 -36.05 -4.01 3.39
C GLN A 564 -35.33 -2.71 3.79
N ARG A 565 -36.07 -1.62 4.03
CA ARG A 565 -35.49 -0.37 4.55
C ARG A 565 -34.94 -0.51 5.98
N GLN A 566 -35.48 -1.44 6.77
CA GLN A 566 -34.95 -1.79 8.10
C GLN A 566 -33.84 -2.84 8.09
N ARG A 567 -33.46 -3.35 6.91
CA ARG A 567 -32.50 -4.45 6.75
C ARG A 567 -32.94 -5.76 7.43
N ASP A 568 -34.23 -5.93 7.78
CA ASP A 568 -34.76 -7.25 8.13
C ASP A 568 -35.05 -8.03 6.84
N GLU A 569 -33.99 -8.66 6.32
CA GLU A 569 -34.05 -9.53 5.16
C GLU A 569 -34.91 -10.79 5.35
N ARG A 570 -35.22 -11.21 6.59
CA ARG A 570 -36.13 -12.35 6.82
C ARG A 570 -37.55 -11.91 6.52
N VAL A 571 -38.01 -10.83 7.15
CA VAL A 571 -39.38 -10.35 7.00
C VAL A 571 -39.62 -9.85 5.57
N ALA A 572 -38.65 -9.11 5.01
CA ALA A 572 -38.74 -8.63 3.63
C ALA A 572 -38.86 -9.79 2.63
N ALA A 573 -38.02 -10.82 2.74
CA ALA A 573 -38.08 -11.99 1.86
C ALA A 573 -39.30 -12.90 2.11
N GLN A 574 -39.95 -12.83 3.28
CA GLN A 574 -41.22 -13.52 3.53
C GLN A 574 -42.39 -12.76 2.89
N ALA A 575 -42.47 -11.44 3.08
CA ALA A 575 -43.52 -10.60 2.51
C ALA A 575 -43.47 -10.55 0.98
N PHE A 576 -42.30 -10.33 0.37
CA PHE A 576 -42.20 -10.33 -1.09
C PHE A 576 -42.48 -11.70 -1.72
N ARG A 577 -42.09 -12.83 -1.10
CA ARG A 577 -42.48 -14.15 -1.61
C ARG A 577 -44.01 -14.31 -1.62
N LYS A 578 -44.72 -13.75 -0.63
CA LYS A 578 -46.18 -13.76 -0.61
C LYS A 578 -46.81 -12.85 -1.66
N LEU A 579 -46.23 -11.68 -1.90
CA LEU A 579 -46.66 -10.82 -2.99
C LEU A 579 -46.59 -11.51 -4.36
N LEU A 580 -45.54 -12.30 -4.61
CA LEU A 580 -45.36 -13.03 -5.87
C LEU A 580 -46.29 -14.24 -6.05
N ASP A 581 -47.00 -14.67 -4.99
CA ASP A 581 -48.12 -15.62 -5.09
C ASP A 581 -49.42 -14.92 -5.59
N THR A 582 -49.50 -13.58 -5.55
CA THR A 582 -50.69 -12.78 -5.96
C THR A 582 -50.67 -12.41 -7.45
N PRO A 583 -51.84 -12.25 -8.12
CA PRO A 583 -51.89 -11.89 -9.54
C PRO A 583 -51.33 -10.49 -9.83
N ASP A 584 -51.58 -9.51 -8.95
CA ASP A 584 -51.24 -8.09 -9.14
C ASP A 584 -49.78 -7.74 -8.76
N SER A 585 -48.89 -8.72 -8.89
CA SER A 585 -47.44 -8.57 -8.74
C SER A 585 -46.77 -8.05 -10.02
N ASP A 586 -46.03 -6.95 -9.89
CA ASP A 586 -45.32 -6.25 -10.97
C ASP A 586 -43.82 -6.58 -10.96
N ILE A 587 -43.13 -6.24 -12.05
CA ILE A 587 -41.69 -6.45 -12.22
C ILE A 587 -40.82 -5.82 -11.12
N SER A 588 -41.27 -4.70 -10.54
CA SER A 588 -40.59 -4.05 -9.40
C SER A 588 -40.61 -4.87 -8.11
N ASP A 589 -41.60 -5.73 -7.91
CA ASP A 589 -41.69 -6.65 -6.76
C ASP A 589 -40.64 -7.77 -6.86
N TYR A 590 -40.32 -8.19 -8.08
CA TYR A 590 -39.23 -9.15 -8.35
C TYR A 590 -37.87 -8.50 -8.05
N ASP A 591 -37.63 -7.24 -8.47
CA ASP A 591 -36.40 -6.50 -8.12
C ASP A 591 -36.20 -6.41 -6.60
N GLY A 592 -37.27 -6.11 -5.85
CA GLY A 592 -37.26 -6.08 -4.38
C GLY A 592 -36.73 -7.39 -3.78
N LEU A 593 -37.36 -8.52 -4.10
CA LEU A 593 -36.92 -9.83 -3.60
C LEU A 593 -35.53 -10.24 -4.12
N ILE A 594 -35.21 -9.98 -5.40
CA ILE A 594 -33.89 -10.28 -5.97
C ILE A 594 -32.80 -9.56 -5.17
N SER A 595 -32.96 -8.25 -4.91
CA SER A 595 -31.93 -7.45 -4.23
C SER A 595 -31.60 -7.91 -2.81
N ILE A 596 -32.57 -8.50 -2.10
CA ILE A 596 -32.37 -9.16 -0.80
C ILE A 596 -31.64 -10.49 -0.99
N LEU A 597 -32.09 -11.31 -1.95
CA LEU A 597 -31.50 -12.61 -2.22
C LEU A 597 -30.06 -12.53 -2.77
N LEU A 598 -29.63 -11.41 -3.38
CA LEU A 598 -28.23 -11.18 -3.80
C LEU A 598 -27.19 -11.39 -2.69
N HIS A 599 -27.56 -11.13 -1.44
CA HIS A 599 -26.69 -11.28 -0.27
C HIS A 599 -26.87 -12.62 0.44
N ARG A 600 -28.05 -13.24 0.29
CA ARG A 600 -28.50 -14.37 1.13
C ARG A 600 -28.63 -15.71 0.41
N ASP A 601 -29.13 -15.72 -0.83
CA ASP A 601 -29.11 -16.89 -1.73
C ASP A 601 -29.14 -16.42 -3.21
N ARG A 602 -27.95 -16.32 -3.80
CA ARG A 602 -27.78 -15.92 -5.22
C ARG A 602 -28.39 -16.93 -6.20
N ASN A 603 -28.60 -18.20 -5.83
CA ASN A 603 -29.26 -19.18 -6.70
C ASN A 603 -30.78 -18.95 -6.74
N GLU A 604 -31.40 -18.59 -5.62
CA GLU A 604 -32.80 -18.18 -5.61
C GLU A 604 -32.99 -16.85 -6.35
N ALA A 605 -32.11 -15.87 -6.13
CA ALA A 605 -32.09 -14.60 -6.88
C ALA A 605 -32.02 -14.82 -8.40
N ALA A 606 -31.18 -15.76 -8.85
CA ALA A 606 -31.04 -16.13 -10.26
C ALA A 606 -32.32 -16.77 -10.83
N GLN A 607 -32.96 -17.69 -10.09
CA GLN A 607 -34.21 -18.31 -10.52
C GLN A 607 -35.37 -17.31 -10.55
N LEU A 608 -35.43 -16.36 -9.60
CA LEU A 608 -36.44 -15.31 -9.60
C LEU A 608 -36.24 -14.34 -10.79
N SER A 609 -34.99 -14.03 -11.13
CA SER A 609 -34.63 -13.25 -12.31
C SER A 609 -35.07 -13.94 -13.62
N LEU A 610 -34.95 -15.28 -13.71
CA LEU A 610 -35.49 -16.04 -14.83
C LEU A 610 -37.03 -15.99 -14.88
N ARG A 611 -37.73 -16.09 -13.75
CA ARG A 611 -39.20 -15.96 -13.70
C ARG A 611 -39.67 -14.55 -14.13
N ALA A 612 -38.96 -13.50 -13.73
CA ALA A 612 -39.23 -12.13 -14.17
C ALA A 612 -39.03 -11.96 -15.69
N TRP A 613 -37.98 -12.59 -16.25
CA TRP A 613 -37.80 -12.68 -17.69
C TRP A 613 -38.97 -13.44 -18.37
N GLU A 614 -39.35 -14.61 -17.87
CA GLU A 614 -40.40 -15.44 -18.47
C GLU A 614 -41.76 -14.71 -18.48
N ARG A 615 -42.13 -14.04 -17.38
CA ARG A 615 -43.39 -13.29 -17.23
C ARG A 615 -43.43 -11.97 -18.00
N PHE A 616 -42.36 -11.17 -17.96
CA PHE A 616 -42.37 -9.78 -18.47
C PHE A 616 -41.48 -9.55 -19.71
N GLN A 617 -40.77 -10.56 -20.21
CA GLN A 617 -39.86 -10.49 -21.37
C GLN A 617 -38.79 -9.37 -21.23
N SER A 618 -38.37 -9.11 -19.98
CA SER A 618 -37.45 -8.03 -19.61
C SER A 618 -35.98 -8.46 -19.76
N LEU A 619 -35.32 -7.94 -20.80
CA LEU A 619 -33.94 -8.30 -21.15
C LEU A 619 -32.94 -8.03 -20.01
N ARG A 620 -33.16 -7.02 -19.16
CA ARG A 620 -32.34 -6.75 -17.98
C ARG A 620 -32.30 -7.98 -17.06
N HIS A 621 -33.47 -8.51 -16.70
CA HIS A 621 -33.61 -9.66 -15.81
C HIS A 621 -32.99 -10.93 -16.41
N LEU A 622 -33.07 -11.10 -17.73
CA LEU A 622 -32.37 -12.20 -18.42
C LEU A 622 -30.84 -12.07 -18.29
N THR A 623 -30.28 -10.88 -18.53
CA THR A 623 -28.83 -10.66 -18.35
C THR A 623 -28.41 -10.80 -16.88
N GLN A 624 -29.20 -10.29 -15.94
CA GLN A 624 -28.97 -10.40 -14.49
C GLN A 624 -29.00 -11.85 -14.02
N ALA A 625 -29.98 -12.64 -14.47
CA ALA A 625 -30.03 -14.08 -14.23
C ALA A 625 -28.75 -14.77 -14.72
N PHE A 626 -28.26 -14.42 -15.91
CA PHE A 626 -27.04 -15.01 -16.44
C PHE A 626 -25.78 -14.63 -15.64
N TYR A 627 -25.63 -13.38 -15.17
CA TYR A 627 -24.54 -13.00 -14.26
C TYR A 627 -24.56 -13.87 -12.98
N LEU A 628 -25.71 -13.97 -12.32
CA LEU A 628 -25.86 -14.71 -11.05
C LEU A 628 -25.67 -16.23 -11.22
N LEU A 629 -26.11 -16.81 -12.34
CA LEU A 629 -25.86 -18.21 -12.70
C LEU A 629 -24.40 -18.48 -13.08
N GLU A 630 -23.68 -17.49 -13.61
CA GLU A 630 -22.23 -17.60 -13.80
C GLU A 630 -21.50 -17.55 -12.45
N GLU A 631 -21.79 -16.56 -11.59
CA GLU A 631 -21.19 -16.50 -10.24
C GLU A 631 -21.37 -17.83 -9.47
N SER A 632 -22.57 -18.41 -9.46
CA SER A 632 -22.83 -19.69 -8.80
C SER A 632 -22.30 -20.93 -9.55
N GLY A 633 -21.68 -20.75 -10.72
CA GLY A 633 -21.06 -21.81 -11.51
C GLY A 633 -22.03 -22.74 -12.22
N ASN A 634 -23.26 -22.29 -12.44
CA ASN A 634 -24.35 -23.06 -13.07
C ASN A 634 -24.48 -22.76 -14.58
N SER A 635 -23.34 -22.70 -15.29
CA SER A 635 -23.26 -22.40 -16.73
C SER A 635 -24.12 -23.33 -17.62
N SER A 636 -24.54 -24.48 -17.10
CA SER A 636 -25.53 -25.37 -17.73
C SER A 636 -26.88 -24.65 -17.97
N GLN A 637 -27.39 -23.95 -16.96
CA GLN A 637 -28.65 -23.19 -17.09
C GLN A 637 -28.48 -21.94 -17.95
N VAL A 638 -27.34 -21.24 -17.85
CA VAL A 638 -26.98 -20.14 -18.76
C VAL A 638 -27.06 -20.63 -20.21
N GLY A 639 -26.36 -21.71 -20.55
CA GLY A 639 -26.35 -22.28 -21.90
C GLY A 639 -27.72 -22.77 -22.41
N LYS A 640 -28.61 -23.21 -21.51
CA LYS A 640 -30.00 -23.58 -21.85
C LYS A 640 -30.82 -22.32 -22.21
N HIS A 641 -30.92 -21.38 -21.28
CA HIS A 641 -31.79 -20.19 -21.44
C HIS A 641 -31.23 -19.23 -22.51
N LEU A 642 -29.91 -19.15 -22.69
CA LEU A 642 -29.24 -18.45 -23.79
C LEU A 642 -29.64 -19.01 -25.15
N LYS A 643 -29.65 -20.35 -25.32
CA LYS A 643 -30.12 -20.99 -26.56
C LYS A 643 -31.60 -20.72 -26.83
N GLN A 644 -32.44 -20.72 -25.79
CA GLN A 644 -33.87 -20.43 -25.92
C GLN A 644 -34.11 -18.97 -26.34
N ALA A 645 -33.42 -18.00 -25.72
CA ALA A 645 -33.53 -16.59 -26.09
C ALA A 645 -33.01 -16.30 -27.51
N LEU A 646 -31.91 -16.94 -27.92
CA LEU A 646 -31.34 -16.80 -29.25
C LEU A 646 -32.11 -17.54 -30.37
N ALA A 647 -33.05 -18.42 -30.02
CA ALA A 647 -33.92 -19.09 -30.99
C ALA A 647 -35.04 -18.18 -31.53
N SER A 648 -35.36 -17.08 -30.84
CA SER A 648 -36.31 -16.07 -31.31
C SER A 648 -35.57 -14.94 -32.05
N PRO A 649 -35.83 -14.68 -33.35
CA PRO A 649 -35.09 -13.69 -34.12
C PRO A 649 -35.15 -12.26 -33.58
N ASP A 650 -36.30 -11.84 -33.05
CA ASP A 650 -36.48 -10.51 -32.45
C ASP A 650 -35.69 -10.39 -31.13
N ILE A 651 -35.85 -11.35 -30.20
CA ILE A 651 -35.12 -11.35 -28.92
C ILE A 651 -33.61 -11.42 -29.17
N ALA A 652 -33.15 -12.25 -30.11
CA ALA A 652 -31.75 -12.31 -30.52
C ALA A 652 -31.24 -10.97 -31.10
N THR A 653 -32.06 -10.27 -31.87
CA THR A 653 -31.72 -8.95 -32.44
C THR A 653 -31.67 -7.86 -31.37
N ARG A 654 -32.58 -7.88 -30.38
CA ARG A 654 -32.58 -6.96 -29.24
C ARG A 654 -31.41 -7.22 -28.28
N LEU A 655 -31.09 -8.48 -27.99
CA LEU A 655 -29.91 -8.86 -27.19
C LEU A 655 -28.58 -8.42 -27.85
N LYS A 656 -28.44 -8.62 -29.17
CA LYS A 656 -27.26 -8.19 -29.94
C LYS A 656 -27.06 -6.66 -30.03
N ARG A 657 -27.93 -5.85 -29.42
CA ARG A 657 -27.74 -4.40 -29.25
C ARG A 657 -27.33 -4.00 -27.83
N GLN A 658 -27.15 -4.95 -26.91
CA GLN A 658 -26.80 -4.69 -25.51
C GLN A 658 -25.33 -5.11 -25.22
N PRO A 659 -24.44 -4.20 -24.79
CA PRO A 659 -23.07 -4.55 -24.42
C PRO A 659 -22.98 -5.57 -23.27
N THR A 660 -23.92 -5.51 -22.31
CA THR A 660 -24.02 -6.46 -21.18
C THR A 660 -24.28 -7.90 -21.63
N PHE A 661 -25.05 -8.10 -22.70
CA PHE A 661 -25.24 -9.42 -23.30
C PHE A 661 -23.92 -10.00 -23.84
N TYR A 662 -23.09 -9.17 -24.47
CA TYR A 662 -21.78 -9.60 -24.99
C TYR A 662 -20.78 -9.92 -23.88
N HIS A 663 -20.80 -9.18 -22.77
CA HIS A 663 -19.98 -9.52 -21.58
C HIS A 663 -20.36 -10.89 -21.01
N VAL A 664 -21.66 -11.12 -20.78
CA VAL A 664 -22.20 -12.42 -20.33
C VAL A 664 -21.86 -13.56 -21.31
N LEU A 665 -22.02 -13.32 -22.61
CA LEU A 665 -21.70 -14.29 -23.65
C LEU A 665 -20.21 -14.66 -23.64
N GLY A 666 -19.35 -13.67 -23.36
CA GLY A 666 -17.91 -13.85 -23.16
C GLY A 666 -17.59 -14.75 -21.98
N MET A 667 -18.04 -14.39 -20.77
CA MET A 667 -17.86 -15.21 -19.55
C MET A 667 -18.36 -16.66 -19.73
N TYR A 668 -19.53 -16.82 -20.37
CA TYR A 668 -20.08 -18.15 -20.66
C TYR A 668 -19.17 -18.97 -21.58
N TYR A 669 -18.60 -18.37 -22.62
CA TYR A 669 -17.66 -19.04 -23.52
C TYR A 669 -16.31 -19.32 -22.86
N GLU A 670 -15.82 -18.43 -22.00
CA GLU A 670 -14.61 -18.61 -21.20
C GLU A 670 -14.75 -19.84 -20.30
N ARG A 671 -15.81 -19.91 -19.48
CA ARG A 671 -16.05 -21.03 -18.55
C ARG A 671 -16.41 -22.34 -19.24
N THR A 672 -17.02 -22.29 -20.43
CA THR A 672 -17.17 -23.45 -21.33
C THR A 672 -15.95 -23.74 -22.20
N ARG A 673 -14.79 -23.12 -21.89
CA ARG A 673 -13.46 -23.38 -22.48
C ARG A 673 -13.41 -23.19 -24.00
N SER A 674 -14.10 -22.16 -24.49
CA SER A 674 -14.17 -21.72 -25.88
C SER A 674 -13.58 -20.31 -26.05
N PRO A 675 -12.28 -20.09 -25.73
CA PRO A 675 -11.70 -18.76 -25.58
C PRO A 675 -11.82 -17.87 -26.83
N GLU A 676 -11.68 -18.43 -28.04
CA GLU A 676 -11.88 -17.65 -29.28
C GLU A 676 -13.28 -17.04 -29.40
N LYS A 677 -14.30 -17.74 -28.90
CA LYS A 677 -15.68 -17.22 -28.89
C LYS A 677 -15.91 -16.22 -27.76
N ALA A 678 -15.20 -16.37 -26.64
CA ALA A 678 -15.21 -15.38 -25.57
C ALA A 678 -14.59 -14.06 -26.06
N ARG A 679 -13.43 -14.16 -26.72
CA ARG A 679 -12.73 -13.06 -27.41
C ARG A 679 -13.60 -12.39 -28.47
N GLU A 680 -14.23 -13.16 -29.36
CA GLU A 680 -15.16 -12.65 -30.38
C GLU A 680 -16.36 -11.91 -29.73
N ALA A 681 -16.91 -12.45 -28.64
CA ALA A 681 -17.99 -11.81 -27.90
C ALA A 681 -17.54 -10.50 -27.21
N PHE A 682 -16.41 -10.49 -26.51
CA PHE A 682 -15.88 -9.28 -25.87
C PHE A 682 -15.55 -8.19 -26.89
N LEU A 683 -14.90 -8.54 -28.01
CA LEU A 683 -14.62 -7.60 -29.11
C LEU A 683 -15.91 -7.07 -29.75
N SER A 684 -16.94 -7.90 -29.92
CA SER A 684 -18.26 -7.48 -30.40
C SER A 684 -18.96 -6.53 -29.43
N GLY A 685 -18.79 -6.72 -28.11
CA GLY A 685 -19.27 -5.80 -27.09
C GLY A 685 -18.55 -4.45 -27.14
N LEU A 686 -17.22 -4.47 -27.27
CA LEU A 686 -16.39 -3.26 -27.39
C LEU A 686 -16.68 -2.48 -28.68
N ALA A 687 -17.11 -3.15 -29.75
CA ALA A 687 -17.58 -2.49 -30.97
C ALA A 687 -18.91 -1.73 -30.78
N LEU A 688 -19.70 -2.04 -29.74
CA LEU A 688 -20.91 -1.30 -29.36
C LEU A 688 -20.64 -0.23 -28.28
N MET A 689 -19.67 -0.47 -27.39
CA MET A 689 -19.32 0.43 -26.29
C MET A 689 -17.81 0.33 -25.99
N PRO A 690 -16.96 1.08 -26.71
CA PRO A 690 -15.49 0.99 -26.59
C PRO A 690 -14.99 1.29 -25.18
N ASP A 691 -15.66 2.20 -24.48
CA ASP A 691 -15.29 2.66 -23.14
C ASP A 691 -15.84 1.76 -22.01
N SER A 692 -16.50 0.64 -22.31
CA SER A 692 -16.99 -0.28 -21.27
C SER A 692 -15.82 -0.89 -20.49
N LEU A 693 -15.68 -0.48 -19.22
CA LEU A 693 -14.63 -0.96 -18.33
C LEU A 693 -14.62 -2.49 -18.23
N GLN A 694 -15.78 -3.08 -17.99
CA GLN A 694 -15.91 -4.52 -17.76
C GLN A 694 -15.47 -5.32 -19.00
N LEU A 695 -15.89 -4.91 -20.20
CA LEU A 695 -15.48 -5.55 -21.44
C LEU A 695 -13.97 -5.37 -21.73
N ARG A 696 -13.38 -4.21 -21.38
CA ARG A 696 -11.93 -3.96 -21.50
C ARG A 696 -11.13 -4.83 -20.53
N GLN A 697 -11.58 -4.93 -19.27
CA GLN A 697 -10.98 -5.79 -18.24
C GLN A 697 -11.08 -7.28 -18.61
N SER A 698 -12.27 -7.79 -18.97
CA SER A 698 -12.45 -9.20 -19.33
C SER A 698 -11.65 -9.62 -20.55
N LEU A 699 -11.46 -8.74 -21.54
CA LEU A 699 -10.59 -9.04 -22.69
C LEU A 699 -9.12 -9.17 -22.27
N LEU A 700 -8.62 -8.34 -21.34
CA LEU A 700 -7.27 -8.48 -20.80
C LEU A 700 -7.13 -9.77 -19.98
N TRP A 701 -8.05 -10.04 -19.05
CA TRP A 701 -8.02 -11.27 -18.23
C TRP A 701 -8.10 -12.54 -19.09
N LEU A 702 -8.96 -12.59 -20.11
CA LEU A 702 -9.01 -13.70 -21.05
C LEU A 702 -7.66 -13.93 -21.77
N LEU A 703 -6.97 -12.87 -22.19
CA LEU A 703 -5.67 -12.98 -22.86
C LEU A 703 -4.53 -13.39 -21.91
N ILE A 704 -4.60 -12.96 -20.64
CA ILE A 704 -3.70 -13.38 -19.56
C ILE A 704 -3.88 -14.88 -19.26
N ASP A 705 -5.12 -15.31 -18.98
CA ASP A 705 -5.46 -16.69 -18.60
C ASP A 705 -5.27 -17.70 -19.73
N THR A 706 -5.40 -17.26 -20.99
CA THR A 706 -5.08 -18.08 -22.17
C THR A 706 -3.59 -18.05 -22.56
N GLN A 707 -2.77 -17.25 -21.87
CA GLN A 707 -1.34 -17.04 -22.15
C GLN A 707 -1.08 -16.66 -23.61
N ASN A 708 -1.92 -15.78 -24.16
CA ASN A 708 -1.84 -15.29 -25.53
C ASN A 708 -1.00 -14.01 -25.60
N THR A 709 0.28 -14.13 -25.20
CA THR A 709 1.25 -13.02 -25.10
C THR A 709 1.37 -12.21 -26.39
N VAL A 710 1.35 -12.87 -27.55
CA VAL A 710 1.44 -12.22 -28.87
C VAL A 710 0.26 -11.29 -29.12
N GLU A 711 -0.98 -11.74 -28.86
CA GLU A 711 -2.14 -10.87 -29.04
C GLU A 711 -2.26 -9.81 -27.96
N LEU A 712 -1.88 -10.12 -26.71
CA LEU A 712 -1.84 -9.15 -25.61
C LEU A 712 -0.87 -7.99 -25.91
N LYS A 713 0.35 -8.31 -26.39
CA LYS A 713 1.37 -7.37 -26.88
C LYS A 713 0.82 -6.49 -28.01
N ASN A 714 0.12 -7.10 -28.98
CA ASN A 714 -0.50 -6.40 -30.10
C ASN A 714 -1.77 -5.61 -29.74
N LEU A 715 -2.46 -5.94 -28.65
CA LEU A 715 -3.58 -5.17 -28.12
C LEU A 715 -3.06 -3.92 -27.39
N LEU A 716 -2.20 -4.11 -26.39
CA LEU A 716 -1.63 -3.01 -25.60
C LEU A 716 -0.93 -1.97 -26.48
N ALA A 717 -0.15 -2.39 -27.48
CA ALA A 717 0.51 -1.49 -28.43
C ALA A 717 -0.44 -0.54 -29.22
N ARG A 718 -1.77 -0.77 -29.17
CA ARG A 718 -2.78 0.11 -29.79
C ARG A 718 -3.70 0.81 -28.78
N VAL A 719 -3.89 0.26 -27.58
CA VAL A 719 -4.92 0.73 -26.62
C VAL A 719 -4.37 1.15 -25.25
N GLU A 720 -3.12 0.81 -24.92
CA GLU A 720 -2.58 1.01 -23.56
C GLU A 720 -2.58 2.50 -23.16
N GLU A 721 -2.22 3.42 -24.06
CA GLU A 721 -2.20 4.85 -23.74
C GLU A 721 -3.60 5.46 -23.55
N SER A 722 -4.63 4.96 -24.25
CA SER A 722 -6.00 5.43 -24.06
C SER A 722 -6.64 4.81 -22.82
N TRP A 723 -6.43 3.51 -22.58
CA TRP A 723 -6.97 2.80 -21.42
C TRP A 723 -6.27 3.19 -20.11
N ALA A 724 -4.99 3.60 -20.14
CA ALA A 724 -4.26 4.11 -18.97
C ALA A 724 -4.83 5.42 -18.37
N LYS A 725 -5.73 6.11 -19.07
CA LYS A 725 -6.42 7.32 -18.56
C LYS A 725 -7.54 7.00 -17.57
N ASP A 726 -7.93 5.74 -17.48
CA ASP A 726 -8.98 5.21 -16.62
C ASP A 726 -8.34 4.45 -15.45
N ALA A 727 -8.49 4.95 -14.23
CA ALA A 727 -7.83 4.38 -13.05
C ALA A 727 -8.29 2.94 -12.77
N GLU A 728 -9.55 2.59 -13.06
CA GLU A 728 -10.06 1.23 -12.84
C GLU A 728 -9.48 0.21 -13.85
N MET A 729 -8.83 0.66 -14.92
CA MET A 729 -8.04 -0.21 -15.80
C MET A 729 -6.64 -0.52 -15.27
N HIS A 730 -6.10 0.24 -14.30
CA HIS A 730 -4.68 0.14 -13.92
C HIS A 730 -4.32 -1.25 -13.37
N GLY A 731 -5.19 -1.89 -12.59
CA GLY A 731 -4.96 -3.26 -12.11
C GLY A 731 -4.85 -4.30 -13.24
N ALA A 732 -5.72 -4.19 -14.26
CA ALA A 732 -5.69 -5.09 -15.42
C ALA A 732 -4.51 -4.79 -16.36
N LEU A 733 -4.15 -3.51 -16.54
CA LEU A 733 -2.98 -3.08 -17.32
C LEU A 733 -1.65 -3.46 -16.63
N ALA A 734 -1.60 -3.45 -15.30
CA ALA A 734 -0.49 -3.97 -14.52
C ALA A 734 -0.34 -5.48 -14.71
N ALA A 735 -1.41 -6.26 -14.48
CA ALA A 735 -1.42 -7.71 -14.67
C ALA A 735 -1.05 -8.12 -16.12
N ALA A 736 -1.52 -7.36 -17.11
CA ALA A 736 -1.17 -7.57 -18.51
C ALA A 736 0.33 -7.28 -18.79
N ASN A 737 0.89 -6.22 -18.22
CA ASN A 737 2.34 -5.94 -18.35
C ASN A 737 3.20 -6.96 -17.59
N GLN A 738 2.76 -7.44 -16.42
CA GLN A 738 3.40 -8.55 -15.70
C GLN A 738 3.43 -9.83 -16.55
N ASN A 739 2.30 -10.20 -17.17
CA ASN A 739 2.21 -11.35 -18.08
C ASN A 739 3.19 -11.24 -19.27
N LEU A 740 3.44 -10.02 -19.76
CA LEU A 740 4.43 -9.73 -20.80
C LEU A 740 5.88 -9.56 -20.29
N SER A 741 6.18 -9.88 -19.02
CA SER A 741 7.49 -9.65 -18.37
C SER A 741 7.96 -8.18 -18.38
N ARG A 742 7.03 -7.23 -18.22
CA ARG A 742 7.27 -5.78 -18.13
C ARG A 742 7.01 -5.23 -16.72
N SER A 743 7.57 -5.90 -15.72
CA SER A 743 7.31 -5.68 -14.30
C SER A 743 7.55 -4.23 -13.87
N ALA A 744 8.61 -3.57 -14.38
CA ALA A 744 8.91 -2.17 -14.05
C ALA A 744 7.86 -1.19 -14.61
N VAL A 745 7.20 -1.54 -15.73
CA VAL A 745 6.09 -0.76 -16.29
C VAL A 745 4.84 -0.94 -15.43
N ALA A 746 4.51 -2.19 -15.08
CA ALA A 746 3.40 -2.51 -14.17
C ALA A 746 3.53 -1.78 -12.82
N LEU A 747 4.71 -1.86 -12.21
CA LEU A 747 5.05 -1.15 -10.98
C LEU A 747 4.94 0.37 -11.16
N ASN A 748 5.78 0.98 -11.99
CA ASN A 748 5.95 2.44 -11.96
C ASN A 748 4.81 3.22 -12.64
N ARG A 749 4.08 2.62 -13.59
CA ARG A 749 3.01 3.32 -14.32
C ARG A 749 1.61 3.11 -13.76
N TYR A 750 1.33 1.95 -13.14
CA TYR A 750 -0.03 1.54 -12.77
C TYR A 750 -0.21 1.21 -11.29
N LEU A 751 0.71 0.47 -10.67
CA LEU A 751 0.54 0.06 -9.27
C LEU A 751 1.04 1.13 -8.29
N ARG A 752 2.29 1.57 -8.44
CA ARG A 752 2.97 2.49 -7.51
C ARG A 752 2.25 3.84 -7.29
N PRO A 753 1.56 4.44 -8.29
CA PRO A 753 0.74 5.64 -8.07
C PRO A 753 -0.43 5.41 -7.10
N HIS A 754 -1.03 4.22 -7.12
CA HIS A 754 -2.24 3.86 -6.36
C HIS A 754 -1.96 3.04 -5.08
N LEU A 755 -0.70 3.04 -4.64
CA LEU A 755 -0.23 2.29 -3.47
C LEU A 755 -0.80 2.79 -2.13
N GLN A 756 -1.16 4.07 -2.04
CA GLN A 756 -1.83 4.62 -0.85
C GLN A 756 -3.32 4.24 -0.84
N ASP A 757 -4.00 4.42 -1.97
CA ASP A 757 -5.45 4.14 -2.11
C ASP A 757 -5.80 2.68 -1.79
N ASN A 758 -4.91 1.74 -2.15
CA ASN A 758 -5.14 0.30 -2.03
C ASN A 758 -4.38 -0.34 -0.85
N SER A 759 -3.84 0.44 0.09
CA SER A 759 -2.94 -0.09 1.13
C SER A 759 -3.57 -1.11 2.08
N GLU A 760 -4.91 -1.12 2.18
CA GLU A 760 -5.71 -2.08 2.96
C GLU A 760 -6.32 -3.22 2.10
N ASP A 761 -6.27 -3.13 0.77
CA ASP A 761 -6.68 -4.25 -0.10
C ASP A 761 -5.57 -5.30 -0.15
N PHE A 762 -5.80 -6.38 0.57
CA PHE A 762 -4.91 -7.54 0.65
C PHE A 762 -4.63 -8.21 -0.71
N LEU A 763 -5.61 -8.30 -1.62
CA LEU A 763 -5.40 -8.92 -2.93
C LEU A 763 -4.59 -8.00 -3.84
N TRP A 764 -4.91 -6.70 -3.86
CA TRP A 764 -4.15 -5.71 -4.60
C TRP A 764 -2.70 -5.66 -4.12
N MET A 765 -2.48 -5.61 -2.80
CA MET A 765 -1.15 -5.56 -2.19
C MET A 765 -0.35 -6.87 -2.37
N MET A 766 -1.02 -8.02 -2.48
CA MET A 766 -0.38 -9.26 -2.92
C MET A 766 0.01 -9.20 -4.40
N GLY A 767 -0.82 -8.66 -5.28
CA GLY A 767 -0.48 -8.40 -6.68
C GLY A 767 0.72 -7.46 -6.84
N TYR A 768 0.80 -6.41 -6.01
CA TYR A 768 1.96 -5.52 -5.93
C TYR A 768 3.21 -6.22 -5.40
N ALA A 769 3.10 -7.13 -4.43
CA ALA A 769 4.22 -7.97 -4.00
C ALA A 769 4.72 -8.91 -5.10
N ASP A 770 3.80 -9.56 -5.84
CA ASP A 770 4.13 -10.41 -6.99
C ASP A 770 4.78 -9.57 -8.12
N ALA A 771 4.37 -8.32 -8.31
CA ALA A 771 5.01 -7.39 -9.26
C ALA A 771 6.42 -6.94 -8.83
N LEU A 772 6.67 -6.73 -7.53
CA LEU A 772 7.99 -6.44 -6.97
C LEU A 772 8.94 -7.63 -7.17
N GLU A 773 8.47 -8.84 -6.88
CA GLU A 773 9.25 -10.07 -7.06
C GLU A 773 9.61 -10.32 -8.53
N GLN A 774 8.65 -10.17 -9.45
CA GLN A 774 8.89 -10.24 -10.90
C GLN A 774 9.77 -9.11 -11.46
N ASN A 775 10.16 -8.13 -10.64
CA ASN A 775 11.10 -7.05 -10.97
C ASN A 775 12.41 -7.16 -10.17
N GLN A 776 12.75 -8.39 -9.73
CA GLN A 776 13.92 -8.72 -8.90
C GLN A 776 14.04 -7.94 -7.58
N GLN A 777 12.92 -7.44 -7.05
CA GLN A 777 12.84 -6.77 -5.75
C GLN A 777 12.27 -7.72 -4.68
N ALA A 778 12.76 -8.96 -4.67
CA ALA A 778 12.32 -10.03 -3.76
C ALA A 778 12.37 -9.63 -2.29
N ASP A 779 13.39 -8.88 -1.86
CA ASP A 779 13.51 -8.33 -0.50
C ASP A 779 12.37 -7.36 -0.11
N LEU A 780 11.84 -6.61 -1.08
CA LEU A 780 10.70 -5.69 -0.87
C LEU A 780 9.38 -6.47 -0.90
N ALA A 781 9.24 -7.41 -1.84
CA ALA A 781 8.11 -8.33 -1.91
C ALA A 781 7.95 -9.14 -0.61
N TRP A 782 9.05 -9.68 -0.06
CA TRP A 782 9.06 -10.41 1.20
C TRP A 782 8.70 -9.53 2.40
N ARG A 783 9.29 -8.32 2.49
CA ARG A 783 8.96 -7.33 3.53
C ARG A 783 7.47 -6.98 3.51
N LEU A 784 6.90 -6.74 2.33
CA LEU A 784 5.48 -6.44 2.12
C LEU A 784 4.58 -7.64 2.49
N ARG A 785 4.86 -8.83 1.97
CA ARG A 785 4.14 -10.08 2.29
C ARG A 785 4.13 -10.37 3.80
N ARG A 786 5.22 -10.05 4.50
CA ARG A 786 5.32 -10.15 5.96
C ARG A 786 4.46 -9.12 6.70
N ASP A 787 4.35 -7.88 6.22
CA ASP A 787 3.44 -6.87 6.77
C ASP A 787 1.97 -7.26 6.59
N LEU A 788 1.59 -7.69 5.38
CA LEU A 788 0.25 -8.20 5.07
C LEU A 788 -0.14 -9.39 5.96
N TRP A 789 0.79 -10.32 6.21
CA TRP A 789 0.59 -11.40 7.18
C TRP A 789 0.31 -10.86 8.59
N LEU A 790 1.11 -9.91 9.08
CA LEU A 790 1.00 -9.37 10.43
C LEU A 790 -0.33 -8.62 10.63
N LYS A 791 -0.72 -7.79 9.66
CA LYS A 791 -2.03 -7.11 9.64
C LYS A 791 -3.21 -8.08 9.66
N GLN A 792 -3.13 -9.20 8.93
CA GLN A 792 -4.19 -10.22 8.89
C GLN A 792 -4.16 -11.24 10.03
N THR A 793 -3.27 -11.11 11.03
CA THR A 793 -3.20 -12.05 12.18
C THR A 793 -3.70 -11.39 13.47
N PRO A 794 -4.94 -11.67 13.95
CA PRO A 794 -5.43 -11.11 15.20
C PRO A 794 -4.57 -11.50 16.40
N SER A 795 -4.17 -10.51 17.21
CA SER A 795 -3.25 -10.66 18.34
C SER A 795 -3.71 -11.67 19.41
N THR A 796 -5.01 -11.95 19.47
CA THR A 796 -5.67 -12.83 20.45
C THR A 796 -5.80 -14.30 20.01
N GLN A 797 -5.53 -14.67 18.74
CA GLN A 797 -5.89 -16.00 18.20
C GLN A 797 -4.70 -16.97 17.95
N LYS A 798 -3.66 -16.95 18.80
CA LYS A 798 -2.50 -17.88 18.76
C LYS A 798 -2.81 -19.38 19.06
N LYS A 799 -4.06 -19.84 18.87
CA LYS A 799 -4.51 -21.22 19.17
C LYS A 799 -5.52 -21.82 18.18
N ARG A 800 -5.82 -21.17 17.04
CA ARG A 800 -6.62 -21.82 15.98
C ARG A 800 -5.72 -22.74 15.15
N SER A 801 -6.25 -23.87 14.69
CA SER A 801 -5.50 -24.79 13.82
C SER A 801 -5.44 -24.25 12.39
N ALA A 802 -4.43 -24.66 11.61
CA ALA A 802 -4.32 -24.31 10.20
C ALA A 802 -5.55 -24.73 9.37
N GLN A 803 -6.32 -25.72 9.84
CA GLN A 803 -7.56 -26.19 9.21
C GLN A 803 -8.68 -25.13 9.26
N GLU A 804 -8.78 -24.33 10.32
CA GLU A 804 -9.83 -23.30 10.43
C GLU A 804 -9.55 -22.10 9.51
N TRP A 805 -8.28 -21.70 9.34
CA TRP A 805 -7.89 -20.52 8.56
C TRP A 805 -8.02 -20.70 7.04
N LEU A 806 -8.20 -21.94 6.57
CA LEU A 806 -8.36 -22.33 5.16
C LEU A 806 -9.81 -22.67 4.77
N THR A 807 -10.76 -22.54 5.72
CA THR A 807 -12.15 -23.01 5.57
C THR A 807 -12.89 -22.38 4.37
N PRO A 808 -13.74 -23.13 3.65
CA PRO A 808 -14.52 -22.58 2.53
C PRO A 808 -15.60 -21.57 2.93
N GLU A 809 -16.03 -21.57 4.19
CA GLU A 809 -17.28 -20.94 4.66
C GLU A 809 -17.12 -19.45 5.02
N GLY A 810 -15.91 -18.89 4.93
CA GLY A 810 -15.65 -17.48 5.30
C GLY A 810 -14.87 -16.65 4.29
N LEU A 811 -14.38 -17.22 3.18
CA LEU A 811 -13.45 -16.53 2.26
C LEU A 811 -13.59 -17.01 0.80
N ASP A 812 -13.47 -16.06 -0.12
CA ASP A 812 -13.29 -16.35 -1.54
C ASP A 812 -12.04 -17.24 -1.81
N LYS A 813 -12.08 -17.98 -2.90
CA LYS A 813 -11.03 -18.86 -3.38
C LYS A 813 -9.69 -18.13 -3.58
N VAL A 814 -9.69 -16.92 -4.16
CA VAL A 814 -8.47 -16.17 -4.47
C VAL A 814 -7.79 -15.70 -3.18
N GLN A 815 -8.55 -15.19 -2.22
CA GLN A 815 -8.01 -14.81 -0.90
C GLN A 815 -7.41 -16.01 -0.15
N ARG A 816 -8.03 -17.19 -0.23
CA ARG A 816 -7.46 -18.43 0.34
C ARG A 816 -6.17 -18.86 -0.36
N GLN A 817 -6.06 -18.73 -1.68
CA GLN A 817 -4.83 -19.02 -2.42
C GLN A 817 -3.70 -18.05 -2.06
N ALA A 818 -3.97 -16.75 -1.96
CA ALA A 818 -2.99 -15.74 -1.53
C ALA A 818 -2.51 -15.98 -0.09
N ARG A 819 -3.43 -16.24 0.85
CA ARG A 819 -3.11 -16.62 2.24
C ARG A 819 -2.30 -17.92 2.32
N THR A 820 -2.57 -18.88 1.45
CA THR A 820 -1.82 -20.15 1.37
C THR A 820 -0.36 -19.90 1.00
N ARG A 821 -0.09 -19.09 -0.03
CA ARG A 821 1.29 -18.68 -0.41
C ARG A 821 2.01 -18.02 0.78
N LEU A 822 1.34 -17.12 1.50
CA LEU A 822 1.92 -16.47 2.68
C LEU A 822 2.25 -17.43 3.85
N MET A 823 1.51 -18.52 4.03
CA MET A 823 1.86 -19.53 5.04
C MET A 823 3.13 -20.28 4.66
N LEU A 824 3.23 -20.73 3.41
CA LEU A 824 4.35 -21.53 2.90
C LEU A 824 5.66 -20.75 2.91
N ASN A 825 5.64 -19.45 2.59
CA ASN A 825 6.81 -18.56 2.68
C ASN A 825 7.28 -18.28 4.13
N ARG A 826 6.72 -18.96 5.14
CA ARG A 826 7.04 -18.76 6.56
C ARG A 826 7.22 -20.06 7.36
N SER A 827 6.48 -21.13 7.04
CA SER A 827 6.74 -22.45 7.62
C SER A 827 7.98 -23.08 6.97
N TYR A 828 8.72 -23.87 7.74
CA TYR A 828 9.92 -24.56 7.26
C TYR A 828 9.89 -26.02 7.73
N GLY A 829 10.22 -26.96 6.86
CA GLY A 829 10.34 -28.38 7.23
C GLY A 829 8.98 -29.05 7.50
N ASP A 830 8.84 -29.73 8.63
CA ASP A 830 7.69 -30.60 8.89
C ASP A 830 6.34 -29.85 8.93
N ASP A 831 6.29 -28.65 9.53
CA ASP A 831 5.07 -27.82 9.59
C ASP A 831 4.58 -27.44 8.20
N GLU A 832 5.52 -27.12 7.30
CA GLU A 832 5.27 -26.74 5.92
C GLU A 832 4.74 -27.92 5.10
N LEU A 833 5.39 -29.08 5.25
CA LEU A 833 4.99 -30.33 4.59
C LEU A 833 3.68 -30.89 5.17
N ALA A 834 3.30 -30.51 6.39
CA ALA A 834 1.98 -30.77 6.97
C ALA A 834 0.88 -29.85 6.40
N ILE A 835 1.16 -28.54 6.31
CA ILE A 835 0.28 -27.55 5.64
C ILE A 835 0.00 -27.99 4.19
N MET A 836 1.06 -28.30 3.44
CA MET A 836 0.96 -28.73 2.04
C MET A 836 0.16 -30.03 1.86
N ARG A 837 0.31 -31.00 2.77
CA ARG A 837 -0.51 -32.23 2.76
C ARG A 837 -1.99 -31.96 3.01
N GLU A 838 -2.34 -31.07 3.93
CA GLU A 838 -3.74 -30.76 4.22
C GLU A 838 -4.39 -29.95 3.10
N LEU A 839 -3.67 -29.01 2.49
CA LEU A 839 -4.12 -28.25 1.31
C LEU A 839 -4.47 -29.19 0.15
N MET A 840 -3.55 -30.09 -0.23
CA MET A 840 -3.80 -31.08 -1.28
C MET A 840 -4.97 -32.01 -0.92
N ARG A 841 -5.12 -32.38 0.36
CA ARG A 841 -6.27 -33.19 0.83
C ARG A 841 -7.60 -32.43 0.73
N GLN A 842 -7.62 -31.13 0.96
CA GLN A 842 -8.82 -30.28 0.86
C GLN A 842 -9.20 -30.02 -0.60
N ASP A 843 -8.24 -29.70 -1.46
CA ASP A 843 -8.44 -29.56 -2.91
C ASP A 843 -9.06 -30.84 -3.50
N LEU A 844 -8.46 -32.00 -3.23
CA LEU A 844 -8.92 -33.30 -3.71
C LEU A 844 -10.30 -33.70 -3.13
N LYS A 845 -10.65 -33.23 -1.93
CA LYS A 845 -12.01 -33.38 -1.35
C LYS A 845 -13.06 -32.52 -2.07
N SER A 846 -12.70 -31.31 -2.50
CA SER A 846 -13.60 -30.42 -3.27
C SER A 846 -13.82 -30.91 -4.71
N SER A 847 -12.86 -31.67 -5.24
CA SER A 847 -12.86 -32.15 -6.62
C SER A 847 -13.88 -33.26 -6.87
N LYS A 848 -14.95 -32.91 -7.60
CA LYS A 848 -15.97 -33.87 -8.10
C LYS A 848 -15.38 -35.01 -8.95
N THR A 849 -14.18 -34.84 -9.51
CA THR A 849 -13.50 -35.86 -10.33
C THR A 849 -12.39 -36.63 -9.60
N ARG A 850 -12.10 -36.31 -8.32
CA ARG A 850 -10.90 -36.79 -7.59
C ARG A 850 -9.57 -36.52 -8.33
N GLU A 851 -9.53 -35.44 -9.10
CA GLU A 851 -8.32 -34.89 -9.73
C GLU A 851 -7.92 -33.61 -8.97
N TYR A 852 -6.62 -33.34 -8.77
CA TYR A 852 -6.20 -32.05 -8.24
C TYR A 852 -6.58 -30.89 -9.18
N SER A 853 -6.81 -29.70 -8.64
CA SER A 853 -6.92 -28.47 -9.43
C SER A 853 -5.58 -28.13 -10.12
N THR A 854 -5.64 -27.26 -11.13
CA THR A 854 -4.43 -26.79 -11.84
C THR A 854 -3.57 -25.97 -10.89
N GLU A 855 -4.24 -25.18 -10.06
CA GLU A 855 -3.67 -24.21 -9.13
C GLU A 855 -3.01 -24.91 -7.93
N ALA A 856 -3.59 -26.01 -7.43
CA ALA A 856 -2.93 -26.86 -6.44
C ALA A 856 -1.73 -27.62 -7.02
N ALA A 857 -1.77 -27.98 -8.31
CA ALA A 857 -0.62 -28.59 -8.99
C ALA A 857 0.52 -27.58 -9.22
N GLU A 858 0.22 -26.36 -9.66
CA GLU A 858 1.22 -25.28 -9.82
C GLU A 858 1.84 -24.86 -8.49
N LEU A 859 1.04 -24.80 -7.42
CA LEU A 859 1.54 -24.52 -6.07
C LEU A 859 2.42 -25.66 -5.54
N ALA A 860 2.13 -26.93 -5.86
CA ALA A 860 3.01 -28.05 -5.55
C ALA A 860 4.32 -28.04 -6.34
N ILE A 861 4.28 -27.58 -7.59
CA ILE A 861 5.46 -27.41 -8.46
C ILE A 861 6.36 -26.30 -7.90
N ALA A 862 5.81 -25.10 -7.64
CA ALA A 862 6.57 -23.99 -7.08
C ALA A 862 7.19 -24.33 -5.71
N TRP A 863 6.46 -25.07 -4.87
CA TRP A 863 6.98 -25.55 -3.59
C TRP A 863 8.19 -26.49 -3.74
N LEU A 864 8.17 -27.40 -4.72
CA LEU A 864 9.31 -28.29 -4.99
C LEU A 864 10.52 -27.52 -5.55
N GLN A 865 10.30 -26.47 -6.36
CA GLN A 865 11.36 -25.62 -6.88
C GLN A 865 12.05 -24.80 -5.77
N ASP A 866 11.28 -24.22 -4.84
CA ASP A 866 11.79 -23.49 -3.67
C ASP A 866 12.71 -24.36 -2.80
N LYS A 867 12.37 -25.64 -2.58
CA LYS A 867 13.24 -26.59 -1.87
C LYS A 867 14.39 -27.16 -2.72
N GLY A 868 14.44 -26.83 -4.00
CA GLY A 868 15.42 -27.36 -4.95
C GLY A 868 15.23 -28.83 -5.31
N GLU A 869 14.04 -29.40 -5.08
CA GLU A 869 13.68 -30.81 -5.27
C GLU A 869 13.26 -31.11 -6.71
N TYR A 870 14.00 -30.57 -7.69
CA TYR A 870 13.75 -30.68 -9.13
C TYR A 870 13.61 -32.14 -9.63
N ALA A 871 14.26 -33.09 -8.96
CA ALA A 871 14.12 -34.52 -9.29
C ALA A 871 12.72 -35.07 -8.91
N ALA A 872 12.17 -34.63 -7.79
CA ALA A 872 10.81 -34.96 -7.36
C ALA A 872 9.76 -34.18 -8.18
N GLU A 873 10.05 -32.91 -8.51
CA GLU A 873 9.27 -32.11 -9.45
C GLU A 873 9.13 -32.82 -10.80
N ARG A 874 10.25 -33.20 -11.44
CA ARG A 874 10.24 -33.97 -12.69
C ARG A 874 9.42 -35.26 -12.55
N GLY A 875 9.57 -36.00 -11.44
CA GLY A 875 8.77 -37.19 -11.16
C GLY A 875 7.26 -36.91 -11.11
N TYR A 876 6.85 -35.79 -10.49
CA TYR A 876 5.48 -35.32 -10.43
C TYR A 876 4.95 -34.87 -11.81
N LEU A 877 5.74 -34.09 -12.57
CA LEU A 877 5.41 -33.66 -13.93
C LEU A 877 5.22 -34.86 -14.88
N TRP A 878 6.09 -35.88 -14.78
CA TRP A 878 5.95 -37.13 -15.55
C TRP A 878 4.72 -37.94 -15.11
N GLN A 879 4.40 -37.99 -13.81
CA GLN A 879 3.18 -38.66 -13.31
C GLN A 879 1.90 -37.94 -13.78
N GLN A 880 1.89 -36.60 -13.78
CA GLN A 880 0.82 -35.77 -14.35
C GLN A 880 0.64 -36.07 -15.85
N TYR A 881 1.73 -35.99 -16.63
CA TYR A 881 1.72 -36.24 -18.07
C TYR A 881 1.23 -37.65 -18.44
N ALA A 882 1.71 -38.67 -17.72
CA ALA A 882 1.29 -40.06 -17.92
C ALA A 882 -0.21 -40.28 -17.61
N ARG A 883 -0.75 -39.63 -16.58
CA ARG A 883 -2.18 -39.70 -16.21
C ARG A 883 -3.09 -38.92 -17.18
N ASN A 884 -2.62 -37.81 -17.74
CA ASN A 884 -3.43 -36.88 -18.53
C ASN A 884 -3.48 -37.19 -20.04
N ARG A 885 -3.02 -38.35 -20.51
CA ARG A 885 -2.89 -38.74 -21.94
C ARG A 885 -4.12 -38.57 -22.85
N SER A 886 -5.32 -38.30 -22.30
CA SER A 886 -6.57 -38.06 -23.05
C SER A 886 -7.17 -36.65 -22.89
N LYS A 887 -6.55 -35.75 -22.12
CA LYS A 887 -7.04 -34.38 -21.86
C LYS A 887 -5.92 -33.35 -22.08
N LYS A 888 -6.24 -32.18 -22.63
CA LYS A 888 -5.31 -31.03 -22.74
C LYS A 888 -5.03 -30.38 -21.36
N ARG A 889 -4.37 -31.11 -20.46
CA ARG A 889 -3.64 -30.58 -19.29
C ARG A 889 -2.16 -30.85 -19.52
N ASN A 890 -1.48 -29.92 -20.19
CA ASN A 890 -0.03 -29.91 -20.23
C ASN A 890 0.50 -29.51 -18.84
N ALA A 891 1.71 -29.98 -18.49
CA ALA A 891 2.47 -29.33 -17.42
C ALA A 891 2.70 -27.84 -17.78
N PRO A 892 2.82 -26.93 -16.80
CA PRO A 892 3.14 -25.53 -17.10
C PRO A 892 4.45 -25.43 -17.88
N ILE A 893 4.53 -24.50 -18.83
CA ILE A 893 5.70 -24.35 -19.70
C ILE A 893 6.87 -23.76 -18.89
N TRP A 894 6.59 -22.77 -18.04
CA TRP A 894 7.55 -22.20 -17.08
C TRP A 894 8.16 -23.31 -16.21
N ALA A 895 7.35 -24.18 -15.61
CA ALA A 895 7.86 -25.29 -14.80
C ALA A 895 8.83 -26.19 -15.57
N GLN A 896 8.45 -26.61 -16.79
CA GLN A 896 9.29 -27.47 -17.63
C GLN A 896 10.63 -26.83 -18.03
N ILE A 897 10.69 -25.51 -18.23
CA ILE A 897 11.95 -24.82 -18.53
C ILE A 897 12.77 -24.63 -17.24
N THR A 898 12.17 -24.23 -16.12
CA THR A 898 12.87 -24.05 -14.83
C THR A 898 13.49 -25.36 -14.35
N THR A 899 12.77 -26.50 -14.39
CA THR A 899 13.36 -27.82 -14.07
C THR A 899 14.54 -28.15 -15.00
N ALA A 900 14.39 -27.90 -16.31
CA ALA A 900 15.42 -28.24 -17.28
C ALA A 900 16.69 -27.38 -17.15
N ILE A 901 16.53 -26.08 -16.84
CA ILE A 901 17.63 -25.17 -16.49
C ILE A 901 18.33 -25.65 -15.20
N ALA A 902 17.56 -25.96 -14.15
CA ALA A 902 18.10 -26.39 -12.86
C ALA A 902 18.83 -27.74 -12.92
N GLU A 903 18.32 -28.69 -13.71
CA GLU A 903 18.98 -29.98 -14.00
C GLU A 903 20.07 -29.90 -15.10
N LYS A 904 20.27 -28.71 -15.68
CA LYS A 904 21.23 -28.43 -16.76
C LYS A 904 21.06 -29.31 -18.02
N ASP A 905 19.84 -29.70 -18.34
CA ASP A 905 19.52 -30.42 -19.58
C ASP A 905 19.44 -29.44 -20.76
N THR A 906 20.57 -29.19 -21.41
CA THR A 906 20.69 -28.27 -22.56
C THR A 906 19.86 -28.73 -23.77
N ALA A 907 19.56 -30.02 -23.90
CA ALA A 907 18.77 -30.55 -25.01
C ALA A 907 17.27 -30.30 -24.77
N GLN A 908 16.77 -30.53 -23.55
CA GLN A 908 15.39 -30.18 -23.19
C GLN A 908 15.18 -28.67 -23.21
N VAL A 909 16.12 -27.87 -22.68
CA VAL A 909 16.05 -26.40 -22.71
C VAL A 909 16.01 -25.89 -24.17
N GLY A 910 16.88 -26.37 -25.05
CA GLY A 910 16.87 -25.98 -26.47
C GLY A 910 15.55 -26.33 -27.18
N ALA A 911 15.01 -27.52 -26.96
CA ALA A 911 13.75 -27.96 -27.56
C ALA A 911 12.51 -27.23 -27.01
N LEU A 912 12.58 -26.70 -25.79
CA LEU A 912 11.53 -25.84 -25.22
C LEU A 912 11.65 -24.40 -25.73
N LEU A 913 12.87 -23.85 -25.81
CA LEU A 913 13.19 -22.53 -26.37
C LEU A 913 12.65 -22.41 -27.81
N GLU A 914 13.06 -23.32 -28.70
CA GLU A 914 12.66 -23.35 -30.12
C GLU A 914 11.14 -23.51 -30.31
N ARG A 915 10.45 -24.21 -29.38
CA ARG A 915 9.02 -24.50 -29.49
C ARG A 915 8.11 -23.38 -28.94
N TYR A 916 8.54 -22.67 -27.89
CA TYR A 916 7.65 -21.83 -27.11
C TYR A 916 8.01 -20.34 -27.09
N ASP A 917 9.26 -19.97 -27.37
CA ASP A 917 9.67 -18.60 -27.74
C ASP A 917 9.02 -17.48 -26.90
N ASP A 918 8.23 -16.59 -27.52
CA ASP A 918 7.45 -15.49 -26.91
C ASP A 918 6.45 -15.88 -25.78
N LYS A 919 6.39 -17.16 -25.37
CA LYS A 919 5.60 -17.70 -24.24
C LYS A 919 6.42 -18.13 -23.02
N LEU A 920 7.75 -18.08 -23.10
CA LEU A 920 8.63 -18.33 -21.96
C LEU A 920 8.84 -17.01 -21.18
N PRO A 921 8.91 -17.04 -19.83
CA PRO A 921 9.29 -15.85 -19.04
C PRO A 921 10.64 -15.30 -19.50
N ARG A 922 10.82 -13.98 -19.57
CA ARG A 922 12.03 -13.41 -20.20
C ARG A 922 13.33 -13.78 -19.50
N HIS A 923 13.33 -13.89 -18.17
CA HIS A 923 14.48 -14.39 -17.41
C HIS A 923 14.80 -15.86 -17.73
N ASP A 924 13.79 -16.74 -17.77
CA ASP A 924 13.97 -18.14 -18.18
C ASP A 924 14.46 -18.25 -19.63
N TYR A 925 13.92 -17.43 -20.53
CA TYR A 925 14.31 -17.42 -21.95
C TYR A 925 15.76 -16.93 -22.13
N LEU A 926 16.18 -15.90 -21.39
CA LEU A 926 17.58 -15.46 -21.36
C LEU A 926 18.50 -16.56 -20.81
N ALA A 927 18.16 -17.12 -19.64
CA ALA A 927 18.93 -18.20 -19.03
C ALA A 927 19.02 -19.43 -19.94
N SER A 928 17.94 -19.73 -20.67
CA SER A 928 17.87 -20.79 -21.68
C SER A 928 18.80 -20.51 -22.87
N ALA A 929 18.78 -19.29 -23.42
CA ALA A 929 19.64 -18.90 -24.54
C ALA A 929 21.13 -18.94 -24.14
N VAL A 930 21.48 -18.46 -22.93
CA VAL A 930 22.82 -18.59 -22.34
C VAL A 930 23.22 -20.06 -22.19
N MET A 931 22.34 -20.89 -21.63
CA MET A 931 22.61 -22.31 -21.37
C MET A 931 22.70 -23.18 -22.63
N VAL A 932 22.00 -22.81 -23.70
CA VAL A 932 22.11 -23.42 -25.04
C VAL A 932 23.32 -22.88 -25.82
N GLY A 933 23.94 -21.80 -25.34
CA GLY A 933 25.10 -21.16 -25.97
C GLY A 933 24.74 -20.27 -27.16
N ASP A 934 23.49 -19.85 -27.33
CA ASP A 934 23.13 -18.82 -28.29
C ASP A 934 23.31 -17.41 -27.69
N VAL A 935 24.58 -17.00 -27.65
CA VAL A 935 25.00 -15.71 -27.09
C VAL A 935 24.35 -14.53 -27.82
N ARG A 936 24.01 -14.65 -29.11
CA ARG A 936 23.37 -13.56 -29.86
C ARG A 936 21.89 -13.39 -29.48
N LEU A 937 21.17 -14.51 -29.36
CA LEU A 937 19.81 -14.49 -28.86
C LEU A 937 19.78 -13.95 -27.43
N ALA A 938 20.67 -14.44 -26.57
CA ALA A 938 20.80 -14.00 -25.19
C ALA A 938 21.09 -12.48 -25.08
N GLN A 939 22.06 -11.96 -25.85
CA GLN A 939 22.35 -10.53 -25.91
C GLN A 939 21.15 -9.69 -26.34
N THR A 940 20.41 -10.15 -27.36
CA THR A 940 19.23 -9.45 -27.88
C THR A 940 18.12 -9.40 -26.83
N VAL A 941 17.82 -10.53 -26.19
CA VAL A 941 16.81 -10.66 -25.13
C VAL A 941 17.16 -9.83 -23.91
N GLY A 942 18.42 -9.88 -23.47
CA GLY A 942 18.91 -9.10 -22.33
C GLY A 942 18.74 -7.60 -22.57
N PHE A 943 19.09 -7.12 -23.77
CA PHE A 943 18.91 -5.72 -24.16
C PHE A 943 17.43 -5.33 -24.24
N GLU A 944 16.58 -6.11 -24.91
CA GLU A 944 15.13 -5.85 -25.00
C GLU A 944 14.46 -5.86 -23.62
N THR A 945 14.87 -6.76 -22.73
CA THR A 945 14.26 -6.88 -21.40
C THR A 945 14.75 -5.77 -20.48
N LEU A 946 16.02 -5.38 -20.51
CA LEU A 946 16.52 -4.21 -19.78
C LEU A 946 15.88 -2.89 -20.23
N ASN A 947 15.53 -2.74 -21.51
CA ASN A 947 14.75 -1.58 -21.97
C ASN A 947 13.35 -1.50 -21.30
N ASN A 948 12.81 -2.63 -20.84
CA ASN A 948 11.52 -2.71 -20.13
C ASN A 948 11.69 -2.88 -18.60
N GLN A 949 12.89 -3.22 -18.11
CA GLN A 949 13.26 -3.43 -16.70
C GLN A 949 14.67 -2.86 -16.42
N PRO A 950 14.88 -1.53 -16.49
CA PRO A 950 16.22 -0.91 -16.45
C PRO A 950 16.88 -0.93 -15.05
N THR A 951 16.21 -1.46 -14.04
CA THR A 951 16.70 -1.58 -12.66
C THR A 951 17.02 -3.03 -12.26
N ASP A 952 17.10 -3.94 -13.24
CA ASP A 952 17.42 -5.35 -13.01
C ASP A 952 18.95 -5.56 -13.08
N ASP A 953 19.59 -5.54 -11.91
CA ASP A 953 21.04 -5.71 -11.76
C ASP A 953 21.54 -7.10 -12.22
N ASP A 954 20.70 -8.14 -12.14
CA ASP A 954 21.06 -9.50 -12.54
C ASP A 954 20.98 -9.68 -14.06
N LEU A 955 19.94 -9.14 -14.72
CA LEU A 955 19.90 -9.03 -16.18
C LEU A 955 21.04 -8.15 -16.70
N HIS A 956 21.33 -7.03 -16.05
CA HIS A 956 22.45 -6.16 -16.43
C HIS A 956 23.80 -6.89 -16.30
N THR A 957 24.00 -7.63 -15.19
CA THR A 957 25.24 -8.38 -14.97
C THR A 957 25.38 -9.52 -15.98
N SER A 958 24.31 -10.29 -16.19
CA SER A 958 24.28 -11.37 -17.19
C SER A 958 24.54 -10.86 -18.61
N LEU A 959 23.90 -9.77 -19.03
CA LEU A 959 24.16 -9.16 -20.33
C LEU A 959 25.61 -8.65 -20.43
N THR A 960 26.14 -8.05 -19.36
CA THR A 960 27.55 -7.59 -19.33
C THR A 960 28.50 -8.76 -19.54
N GLU A 961 28.32 -9.87 -18.81
CA GLU A 961 29.13 -11.07 -18.97
C GLU A 961 29.04 -11.66 -20.39
N GLN A 962 27.83 -11.70 -20.97
CA GLN A 962 27.61 -12.17 -22.35
C GLN A 962 28.22 -11.26 -23.43
N LEU A 963 28.22 -9.94 -23.23
CA LEU A 963 28.88 -8.99 -24.13
C LEU A 963 30.40 -9.14 -24.06
N LEU A 964 30.96 -9.25 -22.85
CA LEU A 964 32.40 -9.42 -22.65
C LEU A 964 32.92 -10.78 -23.16
N ALA A 965 32.13 -11.85 -23.04
CA ALA A 965 32.47 -13.19 -23.55
C ALA A 965 32.76 -13.25 -25.07
N VAL A 966 32.25 -12.30 -25.85
CA VAL A 966 32.49 -12.18 -27.31
C VAL A 966 33.02 -10.81 -27.73
N SER A 967 33.62 -10.07 -26.80
CA SER A 967 34.30 -8.79 -27.05
C SER A 967 35.73 -8.98 -27.58
N HIS A 968 36.32 -7.92 -28.12
CA HIS A 968 37.76 -7.87 -28.38
C HIS A 968 38.49 -7.58 -27.06
N PHE A 969 39.66 -8.18 -26.85
CA PHE A 969 40.48 -7.83 -25.68
C PHE A 969 41.98 -7.91 -25.94
N ALA A 970 42.73 -7.17 -25.12
CA ALA A 970 44.18 -7.27 -25.00
C ALA A 970 44.53 -7.60 -23.55
N GLU A 971 45.35 -8.62 -23.33
CA GLU A 971 45.77 -9.09 -22.01
C GLU A 971 47.29 -9.03 -21.88
N TYR A 972 47.78 -8.27 -20.90
CA TYR A 972 49.15 -8.35 -20.41
C TYR A 972 49.17 -9.19 -19.13
N SER A 973 50.05 -10.18 -19.07
CA SER A 973 50.33 -10.91 -17.83
C SER A 973 51.83 -10.98 -17.55
N GLN A 974 52.16 -10.99 -16.26
CA GLN A 974 53.51 -11.06 -15.75
C GLN A 974 53.57 -12.03 -14.56
N SER A 975 54.41 -13.06 -14.67
CA SER A 975 54.71 -13.98 -13.58
C SER A 975 56.16 -13.83 -13.13
N GLN A 976 56.39 -13.87 -11.82
CA GLN A 976 57.72 -13.99 -11.21
C GLN A 976 57.74 -15.26 -10.35
N ARG A 977 58.51 -16.28 -10.76
CA ARG A 977 58.64 -17.58 -10.09
C ARG A 977 60.03 -17.74 -9.49
N TYR A 978 60.08 -18.03 -8.20
CA TYR A 978 61.30 -18.31 -7.45
C TYR A 978 61.40 -19.83 -7.25
N LEU A 979 62.18 -20.50 -8.10
CA LEU A 979 62.34 -21.96 -8.12
C LEU A 979 63.64 -22.37 -7.41
N SER A 980 63.77 -23.66 -7.09
CA SER A 980 64.95 -24.23 -6.42
C SER A 980 66.15 -24.37 -7.36
N GLY A 981 66.76 -23.26 -7.76
CA GLY A 981 67.94 -23.20 -8.63
C GLY A 981 67.93 -22.02 -9.62
N ILE A 982 66.75 -21.52 -9.98
CA ILE A 982 66.55 -20.38 -10.89
C ILE A 982 65.41 -19.48 -10.41
N ASP A 983 65.53 -18.19 -10.71
CA ASP A 983 64.40 -17.26 -10.75
C ASP A 983 63.96 -17.08 -12.22
N GLU A 984 62.66 -17.03 -12.44
CA GLU A 984 62.02 -16.94 -13.76
C GLU A 984 61.05 -15.75 -13.78
N THR A 985 61.20 -14.85 -14.75
CA THR A 985 60.28 -13.74 -15.00
C THR A 985 59.70 -13.89 -16.39
N GLU A 986 58.42 -14.23 -16.45
CA GLU A 986 57.63 -14.36 -17.68
C GLU A 986 56.80 -13.09 -17.88
N GLN A 987 56.85 -12.54 -19.10
CA GLN A 987 55.95 -11.49 -19.57
C GLN A 987 55.25 -12.00 -20.83
N LYS A 988 53.92 -11.97 -20.84
CA LYS A 988 53.09 -12.42 -21.97
C LYS A 988 52.10 -11.33 -22.37
N LEU A 989 52.04 -11.05 -23.66
CA LEU A 989 50.98 -10.26 -24.29
C LEU A 989 50.08 -11.20 -25.09
N SER A 990 48.76 -11.03 -24.98
CA SER A 990 47.76 -11.80 -25.71
C SER A 990 46.74 -10.85 -26.34
N TRP A 991 46.42 -11.02 -27.61
CA TRP A 991 45.41 -10.24 -28.32
C TRP A 991 44.31 -11.16 -28.85
N TYR A 992 43.07 -10.94 -28.44
CA TYR A 992 41.92 -11.78 -28.76
C TYR A 992 40.94 -11.05 -29.67
N HIS A 993 40.63 -11.68 -30.79
CA HIS A 993 39.78 -11.14 -31.85
C HIS A 993 38.70 -12.16 -32.27
N PRO A 994 37.48 -12.08 -31.74
CA PRO A 994 36.33 -12.86 -32.22
C PRO A 994 35.96 -12.46 -33.66
N LEU A 995 35.87 -13.46 -34.54
CA LEU A 995 35.45 -13.31 -35.93
C LEU A 995 33.92 -13.43 -36.09
N ASN A 996 33.28 -14.17 -35.18
CA ASN A 996 31.84 -14.35 -35.04
C ASN A 996 31.57 -15.15 -33.75
N SER A 997 30.29 -15.39 -33.42
CA SER A 997 29.87 -16.12 -32.20
C SER A 997 30.33 -17.59 -32.12
N ARG A 998 31.03 -18.14 -33.12
CA ARG A 998 31.57 -19.50 -33.11
C ARG A 998 33.07 -19.61 -33.41
N TRP A 999 33.75 -18.51 -33.75
CA TRP A 999 35.16 -18.52 -34.13
C TRP A 999 35.89 -17.27 -33.62
N ALA A 1000 37.09 -17.47 -33.05
CA ALA A 1000 37.97 -16.40 -32.62
C ALA A 1000 39.44 -16.74 -32.91
N ILE A 1001 40.25 -15.70 -33.09
CA ILE A 1001 41.71 -15.80 -33.17
C ILE A 1001 42.30 -15.17 -31.91
N GLU A 1002 43.28 -15.83 -31.32
CA GLU A 1002 44.15 -15.27 -30.29
C GLU A 1002 45.60 -15.29 -30.81
N ILE A 1003 46.30 -14.17 -30.69
CA ILE A 1003 47.74 -14.09 -30.95
C ILE A 1003 48.42 -13.91 -29.59
N ASP A 1004 49.37 -14.77 -29.28
CA ASP A 1004 50.21 -14.68 -28.08
C ASP A 1004 51.67 -14.39 -28.42
N ALA A 1005 52.33 -13.60 -27.56
CA ALA A 1005 53.77 -13.34 -27.61
C ALA A 1005 54.31 -13.27 -26.18
N ASP A 1006 55.34 -14.07 -25.89
CA ASP A 1006 55.93 -14.15 -24.55
C ASP A 1006 57.46 -14.05 -24.55
N TYR A 1007 57.96 -13.56 -23.42
CA TYR A 1007 59.37 -13.53 -23.09
C TYR A 1007 59.58 -13.98 -21.65
N THR A 1008 60.34 -15.06 -21.49
CA THR A 1008 60.67 -15.66 -20.20
C THR A 1008 62.16 -15.48 -19.92
N ARG A 1009 62.51 -14.52 -19.07
CA ARG A 1009 63.88 -14.30 -18.59
C ARG A 1009 64.18 -15.23 -17.42
N ARG A 1010 65.31 -15.95 -17.46
CA ARG A 1010 65.74 -16.86 -16.38
C ARG A 1010 67.12 -16.45 -15.85
N THR A 1011 67.30 -16.53 -14.53
CA THR A 1011 68.57 -16.24 -13.83
C THR A 1011 68.85 -17.31 -12.79
N SER A 1012 70.11 -17.70 -12.59
CA SER A 1012 70.46 -18.72 -11.57
C SER A 1012 70.48 -18.09 -10.18
N ASN A 1013 69.66 -18.61 -9.26
CA ASN A 1013 69.68 -18.23 -7.85
C ASN A 1013 70.56 -19.17 -7.01
N ASN A 1014 70.95 -20.32 -7.57
CA ASN A 1014 71.95 -21.21 -6.99
C ASN A 1014 72.82 -21.84 -8.08
N SER A 1015 74.03 -21.30 -8.25
CA SER A 1015 75.03 -21.77 -9.22
C SER A 1015 75.60 -23.16 -8.93
N SER A 1016 75.35 -23.73 -7.74
CA SER A 1016 75.65 -25.15 -7.44
C SER A 1016 74.57 -26.12 -7.96
N PHE A 1017 73.49 -25.61 -8.56
CA PHE A 1017 72.37 -26.39 -9.09
C PHE A 1017 72.14 -26.16 -10.59
N VAL A 1018 72.20 -24.89 -11.05
CA VAL A 1018 72.03 -24.53 -12.47
C VAL A 1018 73.08 -23.51 -12.91
N SER A 1019 73.80 -23.81 -13.98
CA SER A 1019 74.71 -22.90 -14.70
C SER A 1019 74.01 -22.31 -15.93
N ARG A 1020 74.30 -21.03 -16.25
CA ARG A 1020 73.92 -20.34 -17.50
C ARG A 1020 72.51 -20.70 -18.06
N PRO A 1021 71.41 -20.46 -17.31
CA PRO A 1021 70.06 -20.76 -17.78
C PRO A 1021 69.70 -19.95 -19.03
N SER A 1022 68.88 -20.50 -19.93
CA SER A 1022 68.42 -19.80 -21.13
C SER A 1022 67.16 -18.97 -20.85
N SER A 1023 67.17 -17.73 -21.33
CA SER A 1023 65.93 -17.01 -21.61
C SER A 1023 65.19 -17.66 -22.79
N GLU A 1024 63.87 -17.62 -22.76
CA GLU A 1024 63.00 -18.12 -23.81
C GLU A 1024 62.14 -16.99 -24.39
N ARG A 1025 61.81 -17.08 -25.67
CA ARG A 1025 60.80 -16.22 -26.32
C ARG A 1025 59.89 -17.06 -27.20
N GLY A 1026 58.62 -16.71 -27.26
CA GLY A 1026 57.62 -17.38 -28.08
C GLY A 1026 56.70 -16.40 -28.79
N MET A 1027 56.14 -16.87 -29.91
CA MET A 1027 54.99 -16.26 -30.57
C MET A 1027 54.06 -17.36 -31.08
N GLY A 1028 52.78 -17.30 -30.71
CA GLY A 1028 51.76 -18.28 -31.03
C GLY A 1028 50.54 -17.67 -31.69
N LEU A 1029 49.88 -18.49 -32.52
CA LEU A 1029 48.58 -18.24 -33.12
C LEU A 1029 47.64 -19.36 -32.68
N ARG A 1030 46.51 -18.98 -32.07
CA ARG A 1030 45.48 -19.92 -31.65
C ARG A 1030 44.16 -19.61 -32.35
N LEU A 1031 43.63 -20.60 -33.06
CA LEU A 1031 42.31 -20.56 -33.66
C LEU A 1031 41.34 -21.33 -32.76
N ARG A 1032 40.38 -20.62 -32.16
CA ARG A 1032 39.33 -21.15 -31.29
C ARG A 1032 38.02 -21.30 -32.06
N ARG A 1033 37.39 -22.45 -31.92
CA ARG A 1033 36.02 -22.73 -32.39
C ARG A 1033 35.13 -23.11 -31.21
N VAL A 1034 33.93 -22.56 -31.13
CA VAL A 1034 32.93 -22.85 -30.10
C VAL A 1034 31.62 -23.34 -30.74
N SER A 1035 30.94 -24.25 -30.06
CA SER A 1035 29.62 -24.78 -30.42
C SER A 1035 28.77 -24.99 -29.17
N GLN A 1036 27.47 -25.29 -29.34
CA GLN A 1036 26.50 -25.45 -28.24
C GLN A 1036 26.87 -26.55 -27.22
N SER A 1037 27.74 -27.50 -27.59
CA SER A 1037 28.11 -28.64 -26.73
C SER A 1037 29.60 -28.92 -26.67
N GLY A 1038 30.47 -28.08 -27.26
CA GLY A 1038 31.91 -28.34 -27.26
C GLY A 1038 32.75 -27.23 -27.91
N SER A 1039 34.05 -27.26 -27.63
CA SER A 1039 35.04 -26.32 -28.19
C SER A 1039 36.21 -27.05 -28.85
N THR A 1040 36.90 -26.36 -29.77
CA THR A 1040 38.13 -26.85 -30.40
C THR A 1040 39.13 -25.71 -30.51
N ASP A 1041 40.29 -25.87 -29.87
CA ASP A 1041 41.40 -24.92 -29.95
C ASP A 1041 42.57 -25.56 -30.72
N LEU A 1042 43.01 -24.90 -31.78
CA LEU A 1042 44.24 -25.23 -32.51
C LEU A 1042 45.29 -24.15 -32.23
N LEU A 1043 46.40 -24.53 -31.59
CA LEU A 1043 47.58 -23.69 -31.35
C LEU A 1043 48.71 -24.11 -32.29
N ILE A 1044 49.37 -23.13 -32.91
CA ILE A 1044 50.64 -23.27 -33.63
C ILE A 1044 51.53 -22.09 -33.24
N GLY A 1045 52.82 -22.31 -32.96
CA GLY A 1045 53.75 -21.21 -32.68
C GLY A 1045 55.21 -21.54 -32.99
N GLU A 1046 56.06 -20.52 -32.87
CA GLU A 1046 57.52 -20.64 -32.87
C GLU A 1046 58.04 -20.24 -31.49
N ARG A 1047 58.94 -21.05 -30.91
CA ARG A 1047 59.58 -20.77 -29.61
C ARG A 1047 61.09 -20.96 -29.70
N ARG A 1048 61.87 -20.17 -28.97
CA ARG A 1048 63.35 -20.26 -28.93
C ARG A 1048 63.85 -20.22 -27.49
N SER A 1049 64.58 -21.24 -27.05
CA SER A 1049 65.19 -21.31 -25.71
C SER A 1049 66.62 -21.89 -25.74
N LEU A 1050 66.79 -23.22 -25.69
CA LEU A 1050 68.09 -23.88 -25.92
C LEU A 1050 68.38 -23.95 -27.43
N ASP A 1051 67.32 -24.23 -28.21
CA ASP A 1051 67.25 -24.18 -29.68
C ASP A 1051 65.89 -23.57 -30.11
N THR A 1052 65.59 -23.56 -31.41
CA THR A 1052 64.26 -23.20 -31.95
C THR A 1052 63.38 -24.44 -32.10
N TYR A 1053 62.12 -24.36 -31.67
CA TYR A 1053 61.12 -25.44 -31.73
C TYR A 1053 59.71 -24.89 -32.02
N ASN A 1054 58.82 -25.72 -32.57
CA ASN A 1054 57.55 -25.28 -33.17
C ASN A 1054 56.35 -26.03 -32.54
N PRO A 1055 55.89 -25.63 -31.34
CA PRO A 1055 54.78 -26.29 -30.68
C PRO A 1055 53.51 -26.25 -31.54
N MET A 1056 52.87 -27.41 -31.69
CA MET A 1056 51.53 -27.53 -32.26
C MET A 1056 50.64 -28.31 -31.31
N GLN A 1057 49.42 -27.83 -31.05
CA GLN A 1057 48.46 -28.51 -30.18
C GLN A 1057 47.03 -28.38 -30.72
N LEU A 1058 46.34 -29.50 -30.84
CA LEU A 1058 44.90 -29.57 -31.03
C LEU A 1058 44.25 -30.04 -29.73
N THR A 1059 43.36 -29.22 -29.17
CA THR A 1059 42.54 -29.56 -28.00
C THR A 1059 41.07 -29.51 -28.39
N HIS A 1060 40.29 -30.50 -27.98
CA HIS A 1060 38.85 -30.55 -28.19
C HIS A 1060 38.15 -30.93 -26.90
N SER A 1061 37.14 -30.15 -26.51
CA SER A 1061 36.22 -30.49 -25.41
C SER A 1061 34.81 -30.73 -25.94
N GLN A 1062 34.10 -31.68 -25.34
CA GLN A 1062 32.75 -32.09 -25.74
C GLN A 1062 31.95 -32.51 -24.50
N SER A 1063 30.86 -31.81 -24.24
CA SER A 1063 29.83 -32.21 -23.26
C SER A 1063 28.88 -33.22 -23.90
N VAL A 1064 28.49 -34.24 -23.13
CA VAL A 1064 27.63 -35.35 -23.57
C VAL A 1064 26.51 -35.52 -22.54
N GLY A 1065 25.33 -34.99 -22.87
CA GLY A 1065 24.24 -34.79 -21.90
C GLY A 1065 24.63 -33.79 -20.81
N ASN A 1066 23.92 -33.84 -19.67
CA ASN A 1066 24.13 -32.94 -18.54
C ASN A 1066 25.14 -33.43 -17.48
N ARG A 1067 25.76 -34.60 -17.67
CA ARG A 1067 26.67 -35.21 -16.68
C ARG A 1067 28.10 -35.47 -17.14
N TRP A 1068 28.34 -35.68 -18.43
CA TRP A 1068 29.70 -35.98 -18.93
C TRP A 1068 30.29 -34.78 -19.66
N SER A 1069 31.54 -34.46 -19.35
CA SER A 1069 32.39 -33.58 -20.16
C SER A 1069 33.69 -34.31 -20.47
N ILE A 1070 34.03 -34.42 -21.75
CA ILE A 1070 35.17 -35.18 -22.27
C ILE A 1070 36.12 -34.18 -22.93
N GLN A 1071 37.42 -34.31 -22.70
CA GLN A 1071 38.45 -33.46 -23.28
C GLN A 1071 39.57 -34.31 -23.86
N GLY A 1072 39.82 -34.19 -25.17
CA GLY A 1072 40.99 -34.77 -25.83
C GLY A 1072 42.02 -33.68 -26.15
N SER A 1073 43.31 -34.01 -26.05
CA SER A 1073 44.37 -33.17 -26.60
C SER A 1073 45.48 -34.00 -27.23
N LEU A 1074 46.00 -33.50 -28.35
CA LEU A 1074 47.16 -34.01 -29.06
C LEU A 1074 48.09 -32.83 -29.33
N GLY A 1075 49.39 -32.97 -29.07
CA GLY A 1075 50.37 -31.96 -29.43
C GLY A 1075 51.80 -32.49 -29.53
N THR A 1076 52.61 -31.76 -30.27
CA THR A 1076 54.00 -32.07 -30.62
C THR A 1076 54.90 -30.88 -30.31
N GLU A 1077 56.16 -31.14 -29.96
CA GLU A 1077 57.15 -30.11 -29.59
C GLU A 1077 56.65 -29.13 -28.49
N LEU A 1078 55.79 -29.58 -27.57
CA LEU A 1078 55.26 -28.72 -26.50
C LEU A 1078 56.35 -28.39 -25.47
N SER A 1079 56.29 -27.19 -24.88
CA SER A 1079 57.17 -26.78 -23.78
C SER A 1079 57.06 -27.75 -22.58
N MET A 1080 58.18 -28.23 -22.07
CA MET A 1080 58.23 -29.09 -20.88
C MET A 1080 58.49 -28.26 -19.62
N GLN A 1081 57.99 -28.69 -18.45
CA GLN A 1081 58.13 -27.93 -17.19
C GLN A 1081 58.56 -28.78 -15.98
N ASP A 1082 58.72 -30.09 -16.20
CA ASP A 1082 58.70 -31.17 -15.22
C ASP A 1082 60.05 -31.35 -14.49
N THR A 1083 61.14 -30.83 -15.06
CA THR A 1083 62.47 -30.67 -14.44
C THR A 1083 63.10 -29.35 -14.88
N LEU A 1084 64.06 -28.82 -14.12
CA LEU A 1084 64.73 -27.55 -14.45
C LEU A 1084 65.49 -27.61 -15.79
N ALA A 1085 66.19 -28.70 -16.08
CA ALA A 1085 66.90 -28.87 -17.35
C ALA A 1085 65.92 -28.89 -18.54
N MET A 1086 64.80 -29.60 -18.41
CA MET A 1086 63.79 -29.68 -19.48
C MET A 1086 62.96 -28.41 -19.62
N ARG A 1087 62.76 -27.63 -18.54
CA ARG A 1087 62.17 -26.27 -18.59
C ARG A 1087 62.98 -25.31 -19.46
N MET A 1088 64.28 -25.54 -19.61
CA MET A 1088 65.17 -24.66 -20.38
C MET A 1088 65.50 -25.21 -21.77
N GLY A 1089 65.57 -26.54 -21.96
CA GLY A 1089 66.02 -27.15 -23.21
C GLY A 1089 65.28 -28.41 -23.66
N GLY A 1090 64.16 -28.73 -23.04
CA GLY A 1090 63.32 -29.88 -23.37
C GLY A 1090 62.08 -29.50 -24.17
N MET A 1091 61.52 -30.50 -24.87
CA MET A 1091 60.22 -30.44 -25.53
C MET A 1091 59.51 -31.79 -25.45
N LYS A 1092 58.19 -31.82 -25.57
CA LYS A 1092 57.41 -33.07 -25.45
C LYS A 1092 56.25 -33.20 -26.41
N ASP A 1093 56.03 -34.42 -26.90
CA ASP A 1093 54.77 -34.82 -27.50
C ASP A 1093 53.82 -35.26 -26.36
N ARG A 1094 52.55 -34.86 -26.41
CA ARG A 1094 51.51 -35.27 -25.46
C ARG A 1094 50.28 -35.75 -26.21
N ALA A 1095 49.76 -36.90 -25.78
CA ALA A 1095 48.39 -37.33 -26.07
C ALA A 1095 47.66 -37.54 -24.74
N ALA A 1096 46.55 -36.83 -24.53
CA ALA A 1096 45.80 -36.93 -23.28
C ALA A 1096 44.28 -36.98 -23.52
N LEU A 1097 43.59 -37.72 -22.66
CA LEU A 1097 42.14 -37.86 -22.62
C LEU A 1097 41.66 -37.69 -21.18
N GLY A 1098 40.79 -36.71 -20.96
CA GLY A 1098 40.09 -36.44 -19.72
C GLY A 1098 38.60 -36.71 -19.84
N ALA A 1099 37.99 -37.19 -18.76
CA ALA A 1099 36.54 -37.33 -18.61
C ALA A 1099 36.12 -36.88 -17.21
N THR A 1100 35.14 -35.99 -17.15
CA THR A 1100 34.52 -35.49 -15.92
C THR A 1100 33.07 -35.95 -15.86
N TYR A 1101 32.68 -36.54 -14.73
CA TYR A 1101 31.32 -36.97 -14.43
C TYR A 1101 30.75 -36.19 -13.25
N GLN A 1102 29.61 -35.53 -13.47
CA GLN A 1102 28.85 -34.82 -12.46
C GLN A 1102 27.86 -35.81 -11.80
N ILE A 1103 28.09 -36.14 -10.52
CA ILE A 1103 27.31 -37.13 -9.76
C ILE A 1103 26.01 -36.48 -9.23
N SER A 1104 26.14 -35.28 -8.66
CA SER A 1104 25.05 -34.47 -8.10
C SER A 1104 25.25 -32.99 -8.47
N ARG A 1105 24.37 -32.08 -8.04
CA ARG A 1105 24.59 -30.63 -8.21
C ARG A 1105 25.86 -30.14 -7.49
N GLN A 1106 26.31 -30.85 -6.46
CA GLN A 1106 27.47 -30.51 -5.64
C GLN A 1106 28.71 -31.35 -5.97
N ASP A 1107 28.52 -32.60 -6.38
CA ASP A 1107 29.58 -33.63 -6.46
C ASP A 1107 30.05 -33.89 -7.89
N ARG A 1108 31.38 -33.83 -8.08
CA ARG A 1108 32.05 -34.04 -9.36
C ARG A 1108 33.23 -34.99 -9.19
N VAL A 1109 33.41 -35.91 -10.14
CA VAL A 1109 34.62 -36.74 -10.29
C VAL A 1109 35.24 -36.47 -11.65
N GLY A 1110 36.56 -36.34 -11.72
CA GLY A 1110 37.31 -36.24 -12.97
C GLY A 1110 38.44 -37.26 -13.03
N LEU A 1111 38.66 -37.83 -14.22
CA LEU A 1111 39.78 -38.71 -14.54
C LEU A 1111 40.49 -38.16 -15.78
N GLU A 1112 41.80 -37.89 -15.67
CA GLU A 1112 42.68 -37.61 -16.82
C GLU A 1112 43.68 -38.76 -16.99
N MET A 1113 43.96 -39.14 -18.23
CA MET A 1113 45.05 -40.04 -18.61
C MET A 1113 45.88 -39.39 -19.72
N ALA A 1114 47.20 -39.37 -19.56
CA ALA A 1114 48.12 -38.77 -20.53
C ALA A 1114 49.34 -39.68 -20.80
N GLY A 1115 49.71 -39.80 -22.08
CA GLY A 1115 50.95 -40.41 -22.53
C GLY A 1115 51.85 -39.35 -23.17
N GLU A 1116 53.11 -39.30 -22.76
CA GLU A 1116 54.07 -38.27 -23.18
C GLU A 1116 55.39 -38.86 -23.70
N ARG A 1117 56.03 -38.18 -24.65
CA ARG A 1117 57.38 -38.52 -25.17
C ARG A 1117 58.26 -37.29 -25.04
N TYR A 1118 59.46 -37.46 -24.49
CA TYR A 1118 60.34 -36.35 -24.11
C TYR A 1118 61.58 -36.30 -24.99
N PHE A 1119 61.95 -35.11 -25.45
CA PHE A 1119 63.06 -34.85 -26.37
C PHE A 1119 63.87 -33.61 -25.96
N VAL A 1120 65.15 -33.53 -26.36
CA VAL A 1120 65.92 -32.27 -26.31
C VAL A 1120 65.57 -31.39 -27.50
N GLN A 1121 65.55 -30.06 -27.30
CA GLN A 1121 65.40 -29.08 -28.38
C GLN A 1121 66.59 -29.14 -29.36
N THR A 1122 67.82 -29.31 -28.86
CA THR A 1122 69.04 -29.33 -29.68
C THR A 1122 69.26 -30.67 -30.39
N GLY A 1123 68.67 -30.82 -31.59
CA GLY A 1123 68.88 -31.99 -32.44
C GLY A 1123 67.86 -33.12 -32.28
N GLY A 1124 66.78 -32.90 -31.52
CA GLY A 1124 65.61 -33.79 -31.48
C GLY A 1124 65.83 -35.15 -30.80
N GLY A 1125 66.94 -35.34 -30.08
CA GLY A 1125 67.22 -36.59 -29.36
C GLY A 1125 66.16 -36.92 -28.32
N ARG A 1126 65.52 -38.09 -28.44
CA ARG A 1126 64.58 -38.60 -27.42
C ARG A 1126 65.33 -38.88 -26.11
N ILE A 1127 64.70 -38.58 -24.98
CA ILE A 1127 65.22 -38.79 -23.62
C ILE A 1127 64.40 -39.85 -22.86
N GLY A 1128 63.11 -39.99 -23.20
CA GLY A 1128 62.25 -40.97 -22.52
C GLY A 1128 60.79 -40.94 -22.96
N SER A 1129 59.91 -41.37 -22.06
CA SER A 1129 58.45 -41.24 -22.17
C SER A 1129 57.77 -41.41 -20.82
N GLY A 1130 56.65 -40.72 -20.62
CA GLY A 1130 55.83 -40.78 -19.42
C GLY A 1130 54.45 -41.39 -19.67
N GLN A 1131 53.87 -42.00 -18.65
CA GLN A 1131 52.43 -42.25 -18.55
C GLN A 1131 51.93 -41.71 -17.22
N HIS A 1132 50.90 -40.88 -17.29
CA HIS A 1132 50.32 -40.14 -16.17
C HIS A 1132 48.83 -40.46 -16.07
N ALA A 1133 48.31 -40.59 -14.85
CA ALA A 1133 46.87 -40.65 -14.60
C ALA A 1133 46.52 -39.81 -13.36
N THR A 1134 45.44 -39.04 -13.43
CA THR A 1134 44.99 -38.15 -12.36
C THR A 1134 43.51 -38.38 -12.09
N LEU A 1135 43.16 -38.72 -10.85
CA LEU A 1135 41.79 -38.83 -10.35
C LEU A 1135 41.53 -37.69 -9.35
N GLN A 1136 40.46 -36.93 -9.58
CA GLN A 1136 40.02 -35.82 -8.73
C GLN A 1136 38.55 -35.97 -8.33
N TYR A 1137 38.23 -35.51 -7.13
CA TYR A 1137 36.88 -35.38 -6.59
C TYR A 1137 36.70 -33.96 -6.04
N THR A 1138 35.52 -33.38 -6.25
CA THR A 1138 35.16 -32.04 -5.75
C THR A 1138 33.72 -32.04 -5.25
N HIS A 1139 33.51 -31.49 -4.06
CA HIS A 1139 32.22 -31.25 -3.45
C HIS A 1139 32.02 -29.73 -3.24
N THR A 1140 30.98 -29.18 -3.87
CA THR A 1140 30.62 -27.76 -3.77
C THR A 1140 29.64 -27.54 -2.61
N TYR A 1141 30.14 -27.00 -1.50
CA TYR A 1141 29.32 -26.67 -0.33
C TYR A 1141 28.46 -25.42 -0.58
N ARG A 1142 29.05 -24.36 -1.20
CA ARG A 1142 28.33 -23.16 -1.65
C ARG A 1142 28.77 -22.78 -3.07
N SER A 1143 27.81 -22.55 -3.96
CA SER A 1143 28.04 -22.17 -5.36
C SER A 1143 28.01 -20.65 -5.64
N GLU A 1144 27.27 -19.88 -4.84
CA GLU A 1144 27.26 -18.42 -4.86
C GLU A 1144 28.56 -17.83 -4.29
N ALA A 1145 28.87 -16.58 -4.61
CA ALA A 1145 30.01 -15.88 -4.03
C ALA A 1145 29.77 -15.48 -2.54
N PRO A 1146 30.76 -15.63 -1.64
CA PRO A 1146 32.00 -16.40 -1.82
C PRO A 1146 31.71 -17.90 -1.93
N SER A 1147 32.19 -18.54 -3.01
CA SER A 1147 31.98 -19.98 -3.21
C SER A 1147 32.80 -20.78 -2.21
N LEU A 1148 32.40 -22.03 -1.92
CA LEU A 1148 33.18 -22.90 -1.05
C LEU A 1148 33.17 -24.34 -1.58
N GLU A 1149 34.36 -24.82 -1.94
CA GLU A 1149 34.59 -26.13 -2.54
C GLU A 1149 35.63 -26.90 -1.73
N PHE A 1150 35.34 -28.18 -1.50
CA PHE A 1150 36.24 -29.15 -0.87
C PHE A 1150 36.63 -30.18 -1.92
N GLY A 1151 37.92 -30.47 -2.07
CA GLY A 1151 38.42 -31.39 -3.08
C GLY A 1151 39.44 -32.39 -2.56
N ALA A 1152 39.57 -33.51 -3.25
CA ALA A 1152 40.60 -34.50 -3.01
C ALA A 1152 41.12 -35.04 -4.35
N PHE A 1153 42.43 -35.23 -4.48
CA PHE A 1153 43.05 -35.71 -5.70
C PHE A 1153 44.14 -36.76 -5.45
N THR A 1154 44.36 -37.62 -6.43
CA THR A 1154 45.47 -38.58 -6.48
C THR A 1154 45.92 -38.75 -7.92
N SER A 1155 47.23 -38.69 -8.12
CA SER A 1155 47.89 -38.78 -9.42
C SER A 1155 49.05 -39.77 -9.36
N TRP A 1156 49.26 -40.48 -10.47
CA TRP A 1156 50.29 -41.49 -10.65
C TRP A 1156 51.09 -41.13 -11.89
N HIS A 1157 52.41 -40.96 -11.73
CA HIS A 1157 53.32 -40.57 -12.79
C HIS A 1157 54.40 -41.63 -12.93
N SER A 1158 54.51 -42.22 -14.12
CA SER A 1158 55.49 -43.26 -14.43
C SER A 1158 56.40 -42.83 -15.56
N TYR A 1159 57.72 -42.91 -15.35
CA TYR A 1159 58.73 -42.40 -16.28
C TYR A 1159 59.67 -43.51 -16.73
N SER A 1160 59.73 -43.73 -18.05
CA SER A 1160 60.82 -44.44 -18.70
C SER A 1160 61.89 -43.44 -19.10
N ARG A 1161 63.13 -43.70 -18.66
CA ARG A 1161 64.24 -42.73 -18.65
C ARG A 1161 65.47 -43.34 -19.33
N MET A 1162 66.10 -42.62 -20.24
CA MET A 1162 67.43 -42.95 -20.74
C MET A 1162 68.50 -42.19 -19.96
N SER A 1163 69.69 -42.79 -19.83
CA SER A 1163 70.81 -42.13 -19.15
C SER A 1163 71.21 -40.85 -19.89
N PRO A 1164 71.42 -39.71 -19.20
CA PRO A 1164 71.96 -38.50 -19.82
C PRO A 1164 73.31 -38.74 -20.52
N SER A 1165 74.07 -39.75 -20.09
CA SER A 1165 75.34 -40.16 -20.72
C SER A 1165 75.18 -40.81 -22.11
N ALA A 1166 73.95 -41.05 -22.59
CA ALA A 1166 73.67 -41.51 -23.95
C ALA A 1166 73.52 -40.34 -24.95
N LEU A 1167 73.43 -39.09 -24.47
CA LEU A 1167 73.31 -37.91 -25.31
C LEU A 1167 74.68 -37.56 -25.92
N ASN A 1168 74.72 -37.44 -27.25
CA ASN A 1168 75.93 -37.19 -28.03
C ASN A 1168 75.69 -36.09 -29.08
N GLY A 1169 76.76 -35.38 -29.48
CA GLY A 1169 76.65 -34.26 -30.42
C GLY A 1169 75.76 -33.13 -29.89
N ARG A 1170 74.95 -32.50 -30.76
CA ARG A 1170 73.99 -31.44 -30.36
C ARG A 1170 73.03 -31.88 -29.25
N ASN A 1171 72.70 -33.17 -29.17
CA ASN A 1171 71.81 -33.68 -28.12
C ASN A 1171 72.41 -33.53 -26.71
N ALA A 1172 73.73 -33.47 -26.58
CA ALA A 1172 74.42 -33.26 -25.30
C ALA A 1172 74.38 -31.79 -24.82
N GLU A 1173 73.98 -30.83 -25.66
CA GLU A 1173 74.01 -29.41 -25.30
C GLU A 1173 73.10 -29.04 -24.12
N ILE A 1174 72.04 -29.80 -23.85
CA ILE A 1174 71.20 -29.61 -22.65
C ILE A 1174 72.00 -29.79 -21.34
N LEU A 1175 73.12 -30.51 -21.38
CA LEU A 1175 74.02 -30.68 -20.24
C LEU A 1175 74.85 -29.42 -19.96
N ARG A 1176 74.78 -28.37 -20.81
CA ARG A 1176 75.42 -27.06 -20.56
C ARG A 1176 74.95 -26.39 -19.27
N TYR A 1177 73.78 -26.79 -18.76
CA TYR A 1177 73.19 -26.25 -17.54
C TYR A 1177 73.75 -26.88 -16.25
N LEU A 1178 74.58 -27.92 -16.34
CA LEU A 1178 75.27 -28.49 -15.19
C LEU A 1178 76.33 -27.53 -14.62
N PRO A 1179 76.50 -27.45 -13.29
CA PRO A 1179 77.68 -26.85 -12.68
C PRO A 1179 78.98 -27.52 -13.14
N ALA A 1180 80.05 -26.74 -13.31
CA ALA A 1180 81.35 -27.26 -13.74
C ALA A 1180 81.88 -28.32 -12.74
N GLY A 1181 82.33 -29.46 -13.27
CA GLY A 1181 82.81 -30.59 -12.47
C GLY A 1181 81.72 -31.51 -11.90
N SER A 1182 80.44 -31.25 -12.17
CA SER A 1182 79.34 -32.17 -11.81
C SER A 1182 78.99 -33.14 -12.94
N SER A 1183 78.44 -34.31 -12.60
CA SER A 1183 77.92 -35.30 -13.53
C SER A 1183 76.39 -35.41 -13.40
N ALA A 1184 75.71 -35.68 -14.52
CA ALA A 1184 74.26 -35.84 -14.53
C ALA A 1184 73.86 -37.17 -13.85
N SER A 1185 72.93 -37.10 -12.89
CA SER A 1185 72.24 -38.27 -12.36
C SER A 1185 71.16 -38.77 -13.34
N SER A 1186 70.66 -39.98 -13.13
CA SER A 1186 69.51 -40.56 -13.87
C SER A 1186 68.23 -39.71 -13.83
N ASP A 1187 68.15 -38.80 -12.85
CA ASP A 1187 66.97 -38.03 -12.50
C ASP A 1187 67.10 -36.55 -12.94
N TYR A 1188 68.23 -36.17 -13.55
CA TYR A 1188 68.54 -34.80 -13.97
C TYR A 1188 67.60 -34.27 -15.06
N LEU A 1189 67.21 -35.14 -16.01
CA LEU A 1189 66.35 -34.77 -17.14
C LEU A 1189 64.89 -35.16 -16.88
N LEU A 1190 64.64 -36.33 -16.29
CA LEU A 1190 63.30 -36.87 -16.03
C LEU A 1190 63.25 -37.47 -14.61
N PRO A 1191 62.25 -37.16 -13.78
CA PRO A 1191 62.18 -37.64 -12.41
C PRO A 1191 61.88 -39.14 -12.35
N GLY A 1192 62.19 -39.79 -11.21
CA GLY A 1192 61.68 -41.13 -10.92
C GLY A 1192 60.15 -41.19 -10.86
N SER A 1193 59.58 -42.36 -11.12
CA SER A 1193 58.13 -42.60 -11.00
C SER A 1193 57.61 -42.30 -9.60
N PHE A 1194 56.49 -41.59 -9.49
CA PHE A 1194 55.93 -41.13 -8.21
C PHE A 1194 54.40 -41.18 -8.16
N ARG A 1195 53.86 -41.11 -6.95
CA ARG A 1195 52.44 -40.82 -6.67
C ARG A 1195 52.34 -39.50 -5.91
N PHE A 1196 51.43 -38.63 -6.32
CA PHE A 1196 51.15 -37.35 -5.68
C PHE A 1196 49.66 -37.20 -5.38
N SER A 1197 49.32 -36.89 -4.14
CA SER A 1197 47.92 -36.84 -3.67
C SER A 1197 47.72 -35.76 -2.63
N GLY A 1198 46.52 -35.17 -2.57
CA GLY A 1198 46.22 -34.11 -1.61
C GLY A 1198 44.73 -33.90 -1.37
N VAL A 1199 44.44 -33.07 -0.38
CA VAL A 1199 43.09 -32.57 -0.04
C VAL A 1199 43.16 -31.06 -0.03
N GLN A 1200 42.17 -30.41 -0.64
CA GLN A 1200 42.11 -28.95 -0.83
C GLN A 1200 40.79 -28.34 -0.36
N VAL A 1201 40.86 -27.08 0.03
CA VAL A 1201 39.70 -26.19 0.24
C VAL A 1201 39.92 -24.95 -0.60
N SER A 1202 38.90 -24.50 -1.32
CA SER A 1202 38.99 -23.35 -2.21
C SER A 1202 37.72 -22.49 -2.23
N THR A 1203 37.92 -21.20 -2.46
CA THR A 1203 36.86 -20.19 -2.60
C THR A 1203 37.14 -19.27 -3.77
N ASN A 1204 36.11 -18.92 -4.54
CA ASN A 1204 36.11 -17.88 -5.57
C ASN A 1204 37.13 -18.03 -6.72
N MET A 1205 37.80 -19.18 -6.84
CA MET A 1205 38.94 -19.40 -7.75
C MET A 1205 38.67 -19.10 -9.23
N ARG A 1206 37.41 -19.14 -9.67
CA ARG A 1206 36.98 -18.76 -11.03
C ARG A 1206 37.34 -17.30 -11.38
N TYR A 1207 37.25 -16.40 -10.40
CA TYR A 1207 37.55 -14.97 -10.60
C TYR A 1207 39.04 -14.70 -10.85
N ALA A 1208 39.92 -15.71 -10.79
CA ALA A 1208 41.29 -15.56 -11.26
C ALA A 1208 41.40 -15.52 -12.81
N GLN A 1209 40.30 -15.72 -13.54
CA GLN A 1209 40.21 -15.68 -15.01
C GLN A 1209 38.92 -15.02 -15.51
N ASP A 1210 37.79 -15.23 -14.80
CA ASP A 1210 36.48 -14.67 -15.12
C ASP A 1210 36.38 -13.18 -14.74
N TYR A 1211 35.73 -12.38 -15.58
CA TYR A 1211 35.45 -10.97 -15.30
C TYR A 1211 34.61 -10.81 -14.02
N THR A 1212 34.85 -9.73 -13.27
CA THR A 1212 33.97 -9.34 -12.15
C THR A 1212 34.04 -7.84 -11.87
N ARG A 1213 32.87 -7.21 -11.70
CA ARG A 1213 32.70 -5.76 -11.48
C ARG A 1213 32.95 -5.32 -10.02
N ARG A 1214 33.16 -6.26 -9.11
CA ARG A 1214 33.48 -6.00 -7.69
C ARG A 1214 34.82 -6.65 -7.38
N LEU A 1215 35.62 -6.06 -6.48
CA LEU A 1215 36.88 -6.66 -6.06
C LEU A 1215 36.62 -7.97 -5.28
N GLN A 1216 36.79 -9.11 -5.93
CA GLN A 1216 36.59 -10.44 -5.36
C GLN A 1216 37.90 -11.03 -4.85
N PRO A 1217 38.03 -11.38 -3.56
CA PRO A 1217 39.10 -12.24 -3.10
C PRO A 1217 38.90 -13.67 -3.62
N PHE A 1218 39.99 -14.37 -3.94
CA PHE A 1218 40.01 -15.81 -4.19
C PHE A 1218 41.15 -16.48 -3.41
N ALA A 1219 40.94 -17.74 -3.01
CA ALA A 1219 41.95 -18.50 -2.30
C ALA A 1219 41.78 -20.02 -2.48
N SER A 1220 42.88 -20.75 -2.47
CA SER A 1220 42.92 -22.22 -2.37
C SER A 1220 44.07 -22.68 -1.50
N LEU A 1221 43.79 -23.58 -0.55
CA LEU A 1221 44.76 -24.23 0.32
C LEU A 1221 44.67 -25.74 0.14
N ALA A 1222 45.79 -26.39 -0.17
CA ALA A 1222 45.91 -27.84 -0.27
C ALA A 1222 46.99 -28.38 0.66
N LEU A 1223 46.71 -29.52 1.30
CA LEU A 1223 47.69 -30.35 1.99
C LEU A 1223 48.02 -31.54 1.10
N THR A 1224 49.31 -31.77 0.83
CA THR A 1224 49.76 -32.69 -0.21
C THR A 1224 50.75 -33.73 0.32
N ASN A 1225 50.94 -34.82 -0.42
CA ASN A 1225 51.92 -35.85 -0.14
C ASN A 1225 52.47 -36.42 -1.46
N HIS A 1226 53.79 -36.49 -1.58
CA HIS A 1226 54.52 -36.91 -2.78
C HIS A 1226 55.44 -38.08 -2.43
N SER A 1227 55.29 -39.23 -3.10
CA SER A 1227 55.94 -40.49 -2.69
C SER A 1227 57.48 -40.46 -2.66
N LEU A 1228 58.12 -39.52 -3.36
CA LEU A 1228 59.58 -39.31 -3.33
C LEU A 1228 60.04 -38.17 -2.40
N ASN A 1229 59.15 -37.24 -2.06
CA ASN A 1229 59.52 -35.95 -1.44
C ASN A 1229 58.83 -35.71 -0.07
N GLY A 1230 57.91 -36.60 0.34
CA GLY A 1230 57.16 -36.50 1.59
C GLY A 1230 55.96 -35.54 1.52
N SER A 1231 55.50 -35.11 2.68
CA SER A 1231 54.37 -34.18 2.83
C SER A 1231 54.71 -32.77 2.32
N GLY A 1232 53.70 -32.09 1.80
CA GLY A 1232 53.77 -30.75 1.23
C GLY A 1232 52.51 -29.94 1.49
N TYR A 1233 52.49 -28.75 0.90
CA TYR A 1233 51.32 -27.87 0.88
C TYR A 1233 51.36 -26.97 -0.36
N GLU A 1234 50.20 -26.47 -0.76
CA GLU A 1234 50.05 -25.41 -1.76
C GLU A 1234 49.04 -24.39 -1.24
N ALA A 1235 49.39 -23.10 -1.31
CA ALA A 1235 48.57 -22.00 -0.83
C ALA A 1235 48.60 -20.87 -1.86
N ARG A 1236 47.47 -20.68 -2.55
CA ARG A 1236 47.26 -19.61 -3.52
C ARG A 1236 46.22 -18.65 -2.98
N ILE A 1237 46.51 -17.35 -3.06
CA ILE A 1237 45.63 -16.25 -2.64
C ILE A 1237 45.68 -15.14 -3.68
N GLY A 1238 44.63 -14.34 -3.78
CA GLY A 1238 44.62 -13.18 -4.66
C GLY A 1238 43.31 -12.41 -4.65
N PHE A 1239 43.27 -11.38 -5.48
CA PHE A 1239 42.10 -10.55 -5.73
C PHE A 1239 41.95 -10.32 -7.23
N ALA A 1240 40.70 -10.20 -7.69
CA ALA A 1240 40.39 -9.79 -9.05
C ALA A 1240 39.22 -8.82 -9.10
N GLY A 1241 39.19 -7.94 -10.09
CA GLY A 1241 38.17 -6.90 -10.25
C GLY A 1241 38.47 -6.00 -11.45
N ASN A 1242 37.67 -4.96 -11.63
CA ASN A 1242 37.89 -3.94 -12.66
C ASN A 1242 38.59 -2.68 -12.10
N ILE A 1243 39.08 -1.81 -12.99
CA ILE A 1243 39.67 -0.50 -12.65
C ILE A 1243 39.03 0.60 -13.49
N LEU A 1244 38.91 0.38 -14.79
CA LEU A 1244 38.49 1.32 -15.83
C LEU A 1244 37.33 0.75 -16.66
N GLY A 1245 36.23 0.37 -15.98
CA GLY A 1245 34.99 -0.05 -16.63
C GLY A 1245 34.92 -1.56 -16.89
N PRO A 1246 34.99 -2.03 -18.15
CA PRO A 1246 34.87 -3.45 -18.50
C PRO A 1246 36.18 -4.26 -18.41
N ASP A 1247 37.21 -3.73 -17.78
CA ASP A 1247 38.52 -4.37 -17.65
C ASP A 1247 38.58 -5.42 -16.52
N HIS A 1248 39.62 -6.26 -16.52
CA HIS A 1248 39.87 -7.27 -15.52
C HIS A 1248 41.33 -7.26 -15.08
N LEU A 1249 41.58 -6.73 -13.89
CA LEU A 1249 42.82 -6.88 -13.13
C LEU A 1249 42.72 -8.12 -12.24
N MET A 1250 43.79 -8.92 -12.21
CA MET A 1250 44.00 -9.98 -11.24
C MET A 1250 45.42 -9.89 -10.66
N LEU A 1251 45.49 -9.99 -9.33
CA LEU A 1251 46.73 -10.04 -8.55
C LEU A 1251 46.71 -11.30 -7.70
N GLY A 1252 47.72 -12.16 -7.88
CA GLY A 1252 47.82 -13.45 -7.21
C GLY A 1252 49.20 -13.74 -6.63
N PHE A 1253 49.22 -14.51 -5.55
CA PHE A 1253 50.42 -15.11 -4.97
C PHE A 1253 50.17 -16.61 -4.78
N ASN A 1254 51.13 -17.45 -5.20
CA ASN A 1254 51.13 -18.88 -4.94
C ASN A 1254 52.41 -19.28 -4.18
N LEU A 1255 52.26 -20.11 -3.16
CA LEU A 1255 53.33 -20.66 -2.33
C LEU A 1255 53.12 -22.17 -2.22
N SER A 1256 54.09 -22.97 -2.69
CA SER A 1256 54.02 -24.43 -2.54
C SER A 1256 55.34 -25.02 -2.03
N LYS A 1257 55.25 -26.04 -1.17
CA LYS A 1257 56.36 -26.93 -0.78
C LYS A 1257 55.99 -28.33 -1.26
N THR A 1258 56.89 -28.99 -1.99
CA THR A 1258 56.67 -30.36 -2.49
C THR A 1258 55.47 -30.44 -3.46
N GLY A 1259 55.55 -29.70 -4.57
CA GLY A 1259 54.57 -29.71 -5.66
C GLY A 1259 54.84 -30.80 -6.71
N LEU A 1260 54.00 -30.85 -7.75
CA LEU A 1260 54.02 -31.87 -8.81
C LEU A 1260 55.33 -31.94 -9.61
N THR A 1261 56.03 -30.82 -9.77
CA THR A 1261 57.16 -30.65 -10.71
C THR A 1261 58.47 -30.20 -10.05
N ASN A 1262 58.54 -30.09 -8.72
CA ASN A 1262 59.76 -29.63 -8.04
C ASN A 1262 59.88 -30.09 -6.57
N THR A 1263 61.11 -30.25 -6.12
CA THR A 1263 61.48 -30.88 -4.83
C THR A 1263 61.62 -29.92 -3.65
N GLY A 1264 61.41 -28.61 -3.86
CA GLY A 1264 61.64 -27.57 -2.87
C GLY A 1264 60.43 -26.67 -2.60
N ILE A 1265 60.70 -25.45 -2.15
CA ILE A 1265 59.69 -24.39 -2.00
C ILE A 1265 59.69 -23.55 -3.29
N ASN A 1266 58.51 -23.35 -3.86
CA ASN A 1266 58.24 -22.43 -4.96
C ASN A 1266 57.44 -21.22 -4.45
N ARG A 1267 57.69 -20.04 -5.01
CA ARG A 1267 56.88 -18.83 -4.84
C ARG A 1267 56.59 -18.22 -6.20
N GLU A 1268 55.34 -17.94 -6.50
CA GLU A 1268 54.93 -17.25 -7.73
C GLU A 1268 54.13 -16.00 -7.37
N LEU A 1269 54.52 -14.85 -7.94
CA LEU A 1269 53.71 -13.64 -7.99
C LEU A 1269 53.17 -13.50 -9.40
N LEU A 1270 51.86 -13.27 -9.53
CA LEU A 1270 51.14 -13.19 -10.80
C LEU A 1270 50.34 -11.89 -10.87
N LEU A 1271 50.56 -11.13 -11.93
CA LEU A 1271 49.76 -9.98 -12.34
C LEU A 1271 49.17 -10.28 -13.71
N THR A 1272 47.86 -10.10 -13.87
CA THR A 1272 47.18 -10.10 -15.17
C THR A 1272 46.31 -8.85 -15.27
N TYR A 1273 46.36 -8.18 -16.42
CA TYR A 1273 45.48 -7.07 -16.75
C TYR A 1273 44.92 -7.25 -18.16
N ARG A 1274 43.60 -7.37 -18.28
CA ARG A 1274 42.85 -7.57 -19.52
C ARG A 1274 41.94 -6.37 -19.78
N LEU A 1275 42.18 -5.67 -20.88
CA LEU A 1275 41.35 -4.56 -21.35
C LEU A 1275 40.42 -5.04 -22.47
N HIS A 1276 39.11 -4.91 -22.25
CA HIS A 1276 38.06 -5.17 -23.24
C HIS A 1276 37.69 -3.88 -23.99
N TYR A 1277 37.41 -3.97 -25.29
CA TYR A 1277 37.09 -2.83 -26.17
C TYR A 1277 36.25 -3.24 -27.41
#